data_AF-A0A444ZY79-F1
#
_entry.id   AF-A0A444ZY79-F1
#
_cell.length_a   1.000
_cell.length_b   1.000
_cell.length_c   1.000
_cell.angle_alpha   90.00
_cell.angle_beta   90.00
_cell.angle_gamma   90.00
#
_symmetry.space_group_name_H-M   'P 1'
#
loop_
_entity.id
_entity.type
_entity.pdbx_description
1 polymer ?
#
loop_
_entity_poly.entity_id
_entity_poly.type
_entity_poly.pdbx_seq_one_letter_code
_entity_poly.pdbx_strand_id
1 'polypeptide(L)'
;MEVEKALLVEKPIFIEPSIIDNDDWVVSSKSETSNIDLCNHFETFKMLVKMELPCNNNESVEEKLRWLRSQMIGNAAEFYSPFGRRELVYADHTASGRSLQYNEDFIIKHVLPFYGNTHTCDSYVGSRSTRILHEASEYIKECLGGGEENAIIFCGSGTTAAIKRLQEVMGIAVPSILRERVVKSLSKEERWVVFVGPYEHHSNLLSWRQSLAEVVEIGLDDEGLLDMDALKLQLEAYKNTNRPLLGSFSACSNVTGINSDTPAIARLLHQYNAFACFDFAASGPYVEICMRREKSRDDWYDAVFLSPHKFVGGPDTPGILLMNKALYRLNSSPPSICGGGTVNYVNGFDEKDTLYLENIEERENGGTPPIIQTVRAALAFWVKEYIGYKEIEIREQIYINRALKRLISNPNIKVLGNKSTKRQAILSFVIYSTSNSSSTCWGNDQNQENSNEEELNLWEEIGNYKRGKLLHGPFVATLLNDLFGIQARGGCACAGPYGHHLLNINKTQSLDVRSAIQQGYVGIKLGWTRVSFPYYMDEEDFEFILAAIEFVAMYGQRFLPLYSFNLRNGRWRVVKTQELGALIKENNNNNNYCNYRRTMEETSVEYDNGVNNKQVRMLRRKSYLDMAKYIATRLPKFPSQTMLMENIEPILLAEPCIVQSKRSKVVEDNSKVVVLSKTSVLSETSQDFCNHSESFEKLVRIGLPCNDSVEEKLCWLRSQMIGNDAEFDSPFGRRKLVYADHTASGRSLHFNENFITDHLLPFYGNTHTCDSYVGSRTTKMLHEATTYIKSCLGGGEEDTIIFCGSGTTAAIKRLQEVMGIAVPSILRERVVKSLGKEERWVVFVGPHEHHSNLLSWRQSLAEVVEIGLDDEGLLDMDALKLQLEAYKNTNRPLLGSFSACSNVTGIHSDTRAIARLLHRYNCFACFDFAASGPYVEIDMRSGHSDGYDAVFLSPHKFLGGPDSPGVLLMNKVLYRIGSSPPSTCGGGTVTYVNAFNEKDTLYLENIEERESGGTPPIIQTVRAALAFWVKEYIGYEEIEKREQLYINKALKRLIPNPNIEVLGNTSTKRQAILSFLIYTNTNSYSQEHDELNLWAETGCKRGLPLHGPFVAALLNDLFGIQARGGCACAGPYGHELLHISKSQSLSIRSAVQKGYVGVKPGWTRVSFPYYMNEEDFEYILSAIEFLAVYGQRFLPLYSFNLRNGSWRMKTEEFEEKTKKSNGKFPTKLLGKTPEERKNQSYFDVAKSIASDLPKFPSEGILSLNVDPNVLCFRI
;
A
#
# COMPACT_ATOMS: atom_id res chain seq x y z
N MET A 1 11.67 48.04 31.87
CA MET A 1 12.97 48.17 31.17
C MET A 1 13.83 47.03 31.66
N GLU A 2 14.37 46.23 30.74
CA GLU A 2 14.86 44.83 30.87
C GLU A 2 13.78 43.72 30.93
N VAL A 3 12.99 43.58 29.85
CA VAL A 3 12.43 42.27 29.37
C VAL A 3 12.17 42.33 27.85
N GLU A 4 13.16 42.73 27.05
CA GLU A 4 13.10 42.63 25.58
C GLU A 4 14.50 42.30 25.04
N LYS A 5 14.88 41.01 25.06
CA LYS A 5 16.03 40.45 24.31
C LYS A 5 16.13 38.91 24.41
N ALA A 6 15.04 38.20 24.17
CA ALA A 6 15.05 36.73 24.07
C ALA A 6 14.19 36.21 22.91
N LEU A 7 14.33 36.81 21.73
CA LEU A 7 13.74 36.34 20.47
C LEU A 7 14.68 36.71 19.31
N LEU A 8 15.80 35.99 19.20
CA LEU A 8 16.64 36.01 18.00
C LEU A 8 17.19 34.60 17.74
N VAL A 9 16.56 33.94 16.76
CA VAL A 9 17.14 33.06 15.73
C VAL A 9 18.45 32.35 16.12
N GLU A 10 18.35 31.11 16.59
CA GLU A 10 19.47 30.17 16.48
C GLU A 10 19.62 29.78 15.00
N LYS A 11 20.67 30.33 14.38
CA LYS A 11 21.20 29.86 13.10
C LYS A 11 21.87 28.49 13.31
N PRO A 12 21.79 27.55 12.36
CA PRO A 12 22.68 26.39 12.38
C PRO A 12 24.11 26.87 12.07
N ILE A 13 24.99 26.80 13.06
CA ILE A 13 26.43 26.98 12.86
C ILE A 13 26.97 25.63 12.37
N PHE A 14 27.44 25.61 11.12
CA PHE A 14 28.31 24.54 10.61
C PHE A 14 29.62 24.56 11.42
N ILE A 15 29.93 23.46 12.10
CA ILE A 15 31.24 23.25 12.72
C ILE A 15 32.06 22.40 11.76
N GLU A 16 33.16 22.97 11.24
CA GLU A 16 34.19 22.24 10.50
C GLU A 16 34.90 21.22 11.41
N PRO A 17 35.20 20.00 10.93
CA PRO A 17 35.94 19.01 11.71
C PRO A 17 37.45 19.23 11.53
N SER A 18 38.12 19.85 12.50
CA SER A 18 39.58 19.76 12.59
C SER A 18 40.11 19.71 14.03
N ILE A 19 40.87 18.64 14.28
CA ILE A 19 41.95 18.45 15.25
C ILE A 19 41.58 18.53 16.74
N ILE A 20 41.37 17.36 17.36
CA ILE A 20 41.79 17.09 18.75
C ILE A 20 42.45 15.70 18.77
N ASP A 21 43.75 15.68 19.08
CA ASP A 21 44.55 14.50 19.39
C ASP A 21 44.22 13.97 20.80
N ASN A 22 44.01 12.65 20.85
CA ASN A 22 44.44 11.63 21.81
C ASN A 22 44.26 11.72 23.35
N ASP A 23 43.85 10.55 23.86
CA ASP A 23 44.18 9.90 25.14
C ASP A 23 43.41 10.31 26.40
N ASP A 24 42.19 9.77 26.53
CA ASP A 24 41.84 8.78 27.56
C ASP A 24 40.34 8.44 27.42
N TRP A 25 39.94 7.21 27.79
CA TRP A 25 38.61 6.58 27.61
C TRP A 25 38.40 5.82 26.30
N VAL A 26 39.13 4.69 26.16
CA VAL A 26 38.69 3.57 25.32
C VAL A 26 37.47 2.91 25.99
N VAL A 27 36.29 3.46 25.77
CA VAL A 27 35.04 2.68 25.76
C VAL A 27 34.79 2.35 24.30
N SER A 28 34.90 1.07 23.94
CA SER A 28 34.66 0.59 22.59
C SER A 28 33.29 1.05 22.10
N SER A 29 33.28 2.03 21.21
CA SER A 29 32.11 2.47 20.45
C SER A 29 31.82 1.45 19.35
N LYS A 30 31.40 0.25 19.75
CA LYS A 30 30.40 -0.48 18.97
C LYS A 30 29.09 0.20 19.28
N SER A 31 28.60 1.02 18.35
CA SER A 31 27.24 1.50 18.37
C SER A 31 26.31 0.28 18.41
N GLU A 32 25.70 0.04 19.56
CA GLU A 32 24.63 -0.92 19.76
C GLU A 32 23.41 -0.48 18.94
N THR A 33 23.42 -0.70 17.62
CA THR A 33 22.22 -0.74 16.79
C THR A 33 21.52 -2.10 16.86
N SER A 34 21.98 -2.99 17.75
CA SER A 34 21.32 -4.25 18.13
C SER A 34 20.42 -4.06 19.36
N ASN A 35 19.35 -3.26 19.26
CA ASN A 35 18.28 -3.27 20.27
C ASN A 35 17.33 -4.46 20.13
N ILE A 36 17.65 -5.39 19.23
CA ILE A 36 16.96 -6.65 19.00
C ILE A 36 17.96 -7.79 19.19
N ASP A 37 18.30 -8.08 20.44
CA ASP A 37 18.93 -9.35 20.80
C ASP A 37 17.83 -10.43 20.88
N LEU A 38 16.96 -10.54 19.84
CA LEU A 38 15.81 -11.46 19.80
C LEU A 38 16.27 -12.83 19.28
N CYS A 39 16.36 -13.80 20.20
CA CYS A 39 16.33 -15.26 19.99
C CYS A 39 17.21 -15.81 18.84
N ASN A 40 18.31 -16.48 19.18
CA ASN A 40 19.13 -17.31 18.28
C ASN A 40 18.40 -18.56 17.69
N HIS A 41 17.05 -18.60 17.68
CA HIS A 41 16.25 -19.80 17.39
C HIS A 41 15.34 -19.70 16.14
N PHE A 42 15.39 -18.62 15.35
CA PHE A 42 14.60 -18.49 14.12
C PHE A 42 15.47 -18.48 12.86
N GLU A 43 15.02 -19.10 11.77
CA GLU A 43 15.66 -18.87 10.47
C GLU A 43 15.47 -17.42 10.02
N THR A 44 16.58 -16.81 9.59
CA THR A 44 16.58 -15.44 9.03
C THR A 44 15.87 -15.42 7.67
N PHE A 45 15.36 -14.26 7.24
CA PHE A 45 14.79 -14.02 5.92
C PHE A 45 15.71 -14.55 4.81
N LYS A 46 17.01 -14.23 4.87
CA LYS A 46 18.02 -14.70 3.91
C LYS A 46 18.16 -16.23 3.91
N MET A 47 18.01 -16.89 5.07
CA MET A 47 18.03 -18.36 5.15
C MET A 47 16.76 -18.97 4.55
N LEU A 48 15.58 -18.45 4.88
CA LEU A 48 14.30 -18.94 4.35
C LEU A 48 14.25 -18.85 2.83
N VAL A 49 14.67 -17.71 2.27
CA VAL A 49 14.74 -17.50 0.82
C VAL A 49 15.66 -18.54 0.18
N LYS A 50 16.82 -18.83 0.79
CA LYS A 50 17.74 -19.86 0.31
C LYS A 50 17.21 -21.28 0.43
N MET A 51 16.36 -21.57 1.42
CA MET A 51 15.79 -22.91 1.63
C MET A 51 14.72 -23.26 0.58
N GLU A 52 13.97 -22.28 0.07
CA GLU A 52 12.94 -22.49 -0.95
C GLU A 52 13.47 -22.41 -2.39
N LEU A 53 14.76 -22.07 -2.57
CA LEU A 53 15.39 -22.02 -3.88
C LEU A 53 15.57 -23.44 -4.45
N PRO A 54 15.18 -23.68 -5.71
CA PRO A 54 15.25 -25.02 -6.26
C PRO A 54 16.67 -25.57 -6.53
N CYS A 55 17.79 -24.80 -6.58
CA CYS A 55 19.17 -25.38 -6.67
C CYS A 55 20.40 -24.40 -6.61
N ASN A 56 21.61 -25.01 -6.75
CA ASN A 56 23.02 -24.63 -6.47
C ASN A 56 23.58 -23.27 -6.97
N ASN A 57 24.59 -22.75 -6.24
CA ASN A 57 25.36 -21.51 -6.51
C ASN A 57 26.07 -21.40 -7.90
N ASN A 58 26.06 -22.44 -8.74
CA ASN A 58 26.81 -22.49 -10.02
C ASN A 58 25.93 -22.40 -11.28
N GLU A 59 24.65 -22.02 -11.16
CA GLU A 59 23.75 -21.87 -12.32
C GLU A 59 24.17 -20.73 -13.25
N SER A 60 24.09 -20.99 -14.55
CA SER A 60 24.23 -19.98 -15.60
C SER A 60 23.07 -18.98 -15.54
N VAL A 61 23.30 -17.75 -16.02
CA VAL A 61 22.26 -16.72 -16.05
C VAL A 61 21.01 -17.18 -16.82
N GLU A 62 21.19 -17.95 -17.90
CA GLU A 62 20.06 -18.43 -18.69
C GLU A 62 19.20 -19.45 -17.93
N GLU A 63 19.80 -20.29 -17.08
CA GLU A 63 19.04 -21.18 -16.18
C GLU A 63 18.22 -20.38 -15.17
N LYS A 64 18.80 -19.33 -14.59
CA LYS A 64 18.08 -18.41 -13.68
C LYS A 64 16.91 -17.71 -14.36
N LEU A 65 17.07 -17.28 -15.61
CA LEU A 65 15.99 -16.64 -16.38
C LEU A 65 14.89 -17.64 -16.77
N ARG A 66 15.25 -18.87 -17.14
CA ARG A 66 14.27 -19.94 -17.38
C ARG A 66 13.46 -20.24 -16.12
N TRP A 67 14.12 -20.31 -14.96
CA TRP A 67 13.44 -20.42 -13.67
C TRP A 67 12.50 -19.24 -13.44
N LEU A 68 12.98 -18.00 -13.60
CA LEU A 68 12.15 -16.81 -13.41
C LEU A 68 10.89 -16.83 -14.31
N ARG A 69 11.05 -17.24 -15.58
CA ARG A 69 9.93 -17.37 -16.52
C ARG A 69 8.94 -18.46 -16.11
N SER A 70 9.42 -19.57 -15.54
CA SER A 70 8.55 -20.65 -15.05
C SER A 70 7.73 -20.25 -13.81
N GLN A 71 8.23 -19.29 -13.03
CA GLN A 71 7.53 -18.76 -11.86
C GLN A 71 6.47 -17.70 -12.20
N MET A 72 6.41 -17.17 -13.43
CA MET A 72 5.48 -16.08 -13.77
C MET A 72 4.02 -16.52 -13.75
N ILE A 73 3.22 -15.91 -12.87
CA ILE A 73 1.78 -16.17 -12.80
C ILE A 73 1.09 -15.57 -14.04
N GLY A 74 0.24 -16.39 -14.67
CA GLY A 74 -0.46 -16.05 -15.90
C GLY A 74 0.40 -16.11 -17.17
N ASN A 75 1.59 -16.74 -17.12
CA ASN A 75 2.32 -17.05 -18.34
C ASN A 75 1.45 -17.95 -19.25
N ALA A 76 1.38 -17.61 -20.54
CA ALA A 76 0.49 -18.24 -21.51
C ALA A 76 -1.02 -18.22 -21.15
N ALA A 77 -1.47 -17.32 -20.27
CA ALA A 77 -2.89 -17.10 -20.04
C ALA A 77 -3.58 -16.71 -21.35
N GLU A 78 -4.79 -17.21 -21.59
CA GLU A 78 -5.55 -16.94 -22.81
C GLU A 78 -6.82 -16.15 -22.50
N PHE A 79 -7.22 -15.29 -23.43
CA PHE A 79 -8.48 -14.56 -23.37
C PHE A 79 -9.15 -14.55 -24.74
N TYR A 80 -10.42 -14.17 -24.77
CA TYR A 80 -11.18 -14.02 -26.01
C TYR A 80 -11.15 -12.57 -26.47
N SER A 81 -10.64 -12.33 -27.68
CA SER A 81 -10.74 -11.06 -28.39
C SER A 81 -11.85 -11.11 -29.45
N PRO A 82 -12.21 -9.99 -30.09
CA PRO A 82 -13.13 -9.98 -31.24
C PRO A 82 -12.67 -10.87 -32.40
N PHE A 83 -11.39 -11.25 -32.44
CA PHE A 83 -10.79 -12.09 -33.48
C PHE A 83 -10.53 -13.52 -32.98
N GLY A 84 -11.15 -13.93 -31.87
CA GLY A 84 -11.06 -15.27 -31.28
C GLY A 84 -10.10 -15.37 -30.10
N ARG A 85 -9.69 -16.59 -29.77
CA ARG A 85 -8.79 -16.85 -28.62
C ARG A 85 -7.41 -16.27 -28.88
N ARG A 86 -6.85 -15.57 -27.90
CA ARG A 86 -5.51 -14.99 -27.93
C ARG A 86 -4.74 -15.36 -26.68
N GLU A 87 -3.48 -15.71 -26.89
CA GLU A 87 -2.50 -15.79 -25.82
C GLU A 87 -2.13 -14.36 -25.36
N LEU A 88 -2.06 -14.16 -24.05
CA LEU A 88 -1.67 -12.91 -23.44
C LEU A 88 -0.15 -12.73 -23.55
N VAL A 89 0.29 -11.71 -24.30
CA VAL A 89 1.69 -11.29 -24.38
C VAL A 89 1.81 -9.92 -23.72
N TYR A 90 2.39 -9.86 -22.52
CA TYR A 90 2.44 -8.62 -21.75
C TYR A 90 3.59 -7.72 -22.23
N ALA A 91 3.31 -6.45 -22.50
CA ALA A 91 4.30 -5.50 -23.04
C ALA A 91 4.26 -4.11 -22.36
N ASP A 92 3.59 -3.96 -21.21
CA ASP A 92 3.55 -2.72 -20.41
C ASP A 92 4.24 -2.88 -19.05
N HIS A 93 5.47 -3.41 -19.05
CA HIS A 93 6.28 -3.64 -17.84
C HIS A 93 6.73 -2.33 -17.17
N THR A 94 6.72 -1.20 -17.89
CA THR A 94 6.96 0.13 -17.31
C THR A 94 5.87 0.56 -16.33
N ALA A 95 4.63 0.05 -16.50
CA ALA A 95 3.51 0.38 -15.63
C ALA A 95 3.42 -0.54 -14.41
N SER A 96 3.61 -1.84 -14.61
CA SER A 96 3.57 -2.85 -13.54
C SER A 96 4.37 -4.10 -13.90
N GLY A 97 4.96 -4.72 -12.89
CA GLY A 97 5.61 -6.02 -13.01
C GLY A 97 4.61 -7.18 -13.05
N ARG A 98 5.11 -8.40 -13.21
CA ARG A 98 4.32 -9.65 -13.14
C ARG A 98 4.54 -10.32 -11.79
N SER A 99 3.51 -10.96 -11.23
CA SER A 99 3.63 -11.73 -9.98
C SER A 99 4.34 -13.06 -10.20
N LEU A 100 4.93 -13.60 -9.13
CA LEU A 100 5.69 -14.85 -9.14
C LEU A 100 5.08 -15.85 -8.18
N GLN A 101 4.91 -17.10 -8.61
CA GLN A 101 4.40 -18.20 -7.77
C GLN A 101 5.30 -18.40 -6.55
N TYR A 102 6.62 -18.39 -6.74
CA TYR A 102 7.61 -18.42 -5.65
C TYR A 102 7.33 -17.41 -4.53
N ASN A 103 6.95 -16.17 -4.87
CA ASN A 103 6.67 -15.14 -3.86
C ASN A 103 5.38 -15.45 -3.08
N GLU A 104 4.32 -15.89 -3.78
CA GLU A 104 3.06 -16.26 -3.14
C GLU A 104 3.25 -17.48 -2.22
N ASP A 105 3.96 -18.50 -2.69
CA ASP A 105 4.27 -19.71 -1.91
C ASP A 105 5.09 -19.39 -0.67
N PHE A 106 6.11 -18.53 -0.80
CA PHE A 106 6.92 -18.07 0.33
C PHE A 106 6.05 -17.38 1.39
N ILE A 107 5.17 -16.48 0.98
CA ILE A 107 4.30 -15.72 1.89
C ILE A 107 3.31 -16.67 2.59
N ILE A 108 2.66 -17.56 1.84
CA ILE A 108 1.70 -18.55 2.39
C ILE A 108 2.37 -19.52 3.37
N LYS A 109 3.63 -19.92 3.11
CA LYS A 109 4.34 -20.91 3.92
C LYS A 109 5.03 -20.30 5.15
N HIS A 110 5.64 -19.13 5.00
CA HIS A 110 6.57 -18.59 6.01
C HIS A 110 6.08 -17.33 6.73
N VAL A 111 5.11 -16.61 6.16
CA VAL A 111 4.61 -15.34 6.71
C VAL A 111 3.22 -15.50 7.32
N LEU A 112 2.24 -15.94 6.52
CA LEU A 112 0.84 -15.99 6.92
C LEU A 112 0.55 -16.90 8.13
N PRO A 113 1.19 -18.08 8.29
CA PRO A 113 0.94 -18.95 9.44
C PRO A 113 1.32 -18.31 10.77
N PHE A 114 2.28 -17.39 10.77
CA PHE A 114 2.80 -16.73 11.96
C PHE A 114 2.48 -15.24 12.02
N TYR A 115 1.56 -14.78 11.15
CA TYR A 115 1.16 -13.38 11.09
C TYR A 115 0.51 -12.93 12.41
N GLY A 116 1.03 -11.86 12.99
CA GLY A 116 0.55 -11.27 14.22
C GLY A 116 0.91 -9.79 14.32
N ASN A 117 0.44 -9.14 15.39
CA ASN A 117 0.70 -7.72 15.62
C ASN A 117 2.16 -7.47 16.01
N THR A 118 2.79 -6.45 15.40
CA THR A 118 4.22 -6.15 15.59
C THR A 118 4.52 -5.21 16.76
N HIS A 119 3.51 -4.67 17.45
CA HIS A 119 3.72 -3.73 18.55
C HIS A 119 4.07 -4.40 19.88
N THR A 120 4.10 -5.74 19.93
CA THR A 120 4.47 -6.52 21.13
C THR A 120 5.25 -7.76 20.72
N CYS A 121 6.30 -8.11 21.46
CA CYS A 121 7.09 -9.34 21.24
C CYS A 121 6.86 -10.38 22.34
N ASP A 122 5.80 -10.23 23.15
CA ASP A 122 5.48 -11.14 24.27
C ASP A 122 4.90 -12.49 23.79
N SER A 123 4.47 -12.57 22.53
CA SER A 123 3.98 -13.78 21.86
C SER A 123 4.90 -14.18 20.72
N TYR A 124 4.91 -15.47 20.38
CA TYR A 124 5.71 -16.01 19.29
C TYR A 124 5.38 -15.35 17.95
N VAL A 125 4.09 -15.21 17.62
CA VAL A 125 3.64 -14.61 16.35
C VAL A 125 4.01 -13.13 16.23
N GLY A 126 3.89 -12.37 17.33
CA GLY A 126 4.29 -10.96 17.37
C GLY A 126 5.78 -10.80 17.14
N SER A 127 6.59 -11.56 17.89
CA SER A 127 8.06 -11.58 17.74
C SER A 127 8.51 -12.00 16.34
N ARG A 128 7.91 -13.06 15.78
CA ARG A 128 8.22 -13.56 14.43
C ARG A 128 7.87 -12.54 13.34
N SER A 129 6.68 -11.92 13.44
CA SER A 129 6.22 -10.90 12.50
C SER A 129 7.08 -9.63 12.55
N THR A 130 7.47 -9.17 13.74
CA THR A 130 8.36 -8.01 13.89
C THR A 130 9.73 -8.31 13.31
N ARG A 131 10.29 -9.50 13.61
CA ARG A 131 11.61 -9.88 13.10
C ARG A 131 11.65 -9.95 11.57
N ILE A 132 10.69 -10.63 10.94
CA ILE A 132 10.70 -10.75 9.47
C ILE A 132 10.49 -9.41 8.77
N LEU A 133 9.68 -8.51 9.37
CA LEU A 133 9.52 -7.13 8.89
C LEU A 133 10.85 -6.37 8.94
N HIS A 134 11.56 -6.42 10.08
CA HIS A 134 12.85 -5.72 10.25
C HIS A 134 13.93 -6.30 9.33
N GLU A 135 14.04 -7.63 9.24
CA GLU A 135 15.02 -8.31 8.36
C GLU A 135 14.75 -8.01 6.88
N ALA A 136 13.47 -7.98 6.46
CA ALA A 136 13.10 -7.60 5.09
C ALA A 136 13.40 -6.12 4.80
N SER A 137 13.15 -5.23 5.78
CA SER A 137 13.43 -3.81 5.66
C SER A 137 14.92 -3.51 5.53
N GLU A 138 15.72 -4.14 6.40
CA GLU A 138 17.18 -4.01 6.37
C GLU A 138 17.76 -4.61 5.08
N TYR A 139 17.23 -5.74 4.61
CA TYR A 139 17.66 -6.31 3.34
C TYR A 139 17.43 -5.35 2.16
N ILE A 140 16.28 -4.68 2.09
CA ILE A 140 16.02 -3.68 1.04
C ILE A 140 16.98 -2.50 1.19
N LYS A 141 17.21 -2.02 2.42
CA LYS A 141 18.13 -0.92 2.72
C LYS A 141 19.56 -1.24 2.27
N GLU A 142 20.05 -2.45 2.55
CA GLU A 142 21.33 -2.99 2.07
C GLU A 142 21.38 -3.02 0.53
N CYS A 143 20.34 -3.54 -0.14
CA CYS A 143 20.25 -3.58 -1.61
C CYS A 143 20.32 -2.19 -2.27
N LEU A 144 19.94 -1.13 -1.55
CA LEU A 144 19.97 0.24 -2.01
C LEU A 144 21.26 0.98 -1.60
N GLY A 145 22.20 0.30 -0.94
CA GLY A 145 23.43 0.88 -0.40
C GLY A 145 23.20 1.90 0.71
N GLY A 146 22.08 1.77 1.45
CA GLY A 146 21.77 2.63 2.59
C GLY A 146 22.53 2.23 3.85
N GLY A 147 23.02 3.23 4.60
CA GLY A 147 23.69 3.05 5.89
C GLY A 147 22.87 3.56 7.08
N GLU A 148 23.53 3.67 8.23
CA GLU A 148 22.95 4.18 9.49
C GLU A 148 22.52 5.65 9.40
N GLU A 149 23.09 6.44 8.50
CA GLU A 149 22.70 7.81 8.19
C GLU A 149 21.37 7.90 7.42
N ASN A 150 20.88 6.77 6.89
CA ASN A 150 19.66 6.71 6.12
C ASN A 150 18.50 6.13 6.94
N ALA A 151 17.29 6.57 6.61
CA ALA A 151 16.04 6.03 7.11
C ALA A 151 15.24 5.47 5.93
N ILE A 152 14.78 4.22 6.03
CA ILE A 152 13.83 3.63 5.09
C ILE A 152 12.39 3.77 5.61
N ILE A 153 11.50 4.28 4.77
CA ILE A 153 10.07 4.45 5.09
C ILE A 153 9.23 3.77 4.01
N PHE A 154 8.39 2.84 4.44
CA PHE A 154 7.38 2.20 3.59
C PHE A 154 6.15 3.08 3.51
N CYS A 155 5.86 3.52 2.30
CA CYS A 155 4.83 4.50 2.00
C CYS A 155 3.59 3.79 1.44
N GLY A 156 2.49 4.54 1.22
CA GLY A 156 1.36 4.04 0.43
C GLY A 156 1.76 3.70 -1.02
N SER A 157 0.81 3.69 -1.94
CA SER A 157 1.07 3.15 -3.28
C SER A 157 2.07 3.95 -4.12
N GLY A 158 3.17 3.28 -4.48
CA GLY A 158 4.17 3.75 -5.46
C GLY A 158 4.91 5.03 -5.06
N THR A 159 5.64 5.59 -6.03
CA THR A 159 6.47 6.80 -5.82
C THR A 159 5.64 8.02 -5.41
N THR A 160 4.37 8.10 -5.83
CA THR A 160 3.46 9.19 -5.41
C THR A 160 3.40 9.31 -3.89
N ALA A 161 3.24 8.19 -3.17
CA ALA A 161 3.20 8.20 -1.72
C ALA A 161 4.58 8.48 -1.10
N ALA A 162 5.66 8.01 -1.72
CA ALA A 162 7.03 8.26 -1.24
C ALA A 162 7.42 9.75 -1.31
N ILE A 163 7.09 10.44 -2.40
CA ILE A 163 7.36 11.88 -2.55
C ILE A 163 6.47 12.68 -1.60
N LYS A 164 5.18 12.33 -1.49
CA LYS A 164 4.28 12.94 -0.50
C LYS A 164 4.82 12.78 0.92
N ARG A 165 5.29 11.59 1.29
CA ARG A 165 5.89 11.33 2.61
C ARG A 165 7.13 12.18 2.83
N LEU A 166 8.01 12.32 1.84
CA LEU A 166 9.16 13.22 1.94
C LEU A 166 8.72 14.67 2.24
N GLN A 167 7.71 15.17 1.54
CA GLN A 167 7.19 16.52 1.78
C GLN A 167 6.61 16.69 3.19
N GLU A 168 5.97 15.65 3.73
CA GLU A 168 5.43 15.65 5.08
C GLU A 168 6.52 15.73 6.14
N VAL A 169 7.57 14.90 6.03
CA VAL A 169 8.69 14.89 6.99
C VAL A 169 9.63 16.09 6.85
N MET A 170 9.69 16.71 5.67
CA MET A 170 10.32 18.01 5.45
C MET A 170 9.48 19.18 5.99
N GLY A 171 8.20 18.94 6.30
CA GLY A 171 7.27 19.93 6.82
C GLY A 171 6.78 20.96 5.80
N ILE A 172 6.69 20.56 4.52
CA ILE A 172 6.28 21.42 3.39
C ILE A 172 4.98 20.95 2.70
N ALA A 173 4.40 19.84 3.15
CA ALA A 173 3.11 19.36 2.68
C ALA A 173 1.96 20.08 3.41
N VAL A 174 1.14 20.87 2.71
CA VAL A 174 -0.06 21.50 3.28
C VAL A 174 -1.28 21.27 2.39
N PRO A 175 -2.51 21.35 2.92
CA PRO A 175 -3.71 21.28 2.11
C PRO A 175 -3.73 22.40 1.09
N SER A 176 -4.19 22.09 -0.12
CA SER A 176 -4.20 23.03 -1.25
C SER A 176 -4.94 24.34 -0.93
N ILE A 177 -6.03 24.26 -0.15
CA ILE A 177 -6.82 25.41 0.29
C ILE A 177 -6.08 26.35 1.27
N LEU A 178 -5.08 25.85 2.01
CA LEU A 178 -4.28 26.65 2.96
C LEU A 178 -2.99 27.18 2.35
N ARG A 179 -2.58 26.64 1.18
CA ARG A 179 -1.27 26.89 0.58
C ARG A 179 -0.95 28.38 0.44
N GLU A 180 -1.83 29.15 -0.19
CA GLU A 180 -1.58 30.59 -0.40
C GLU A 180 -1.46 31.36 0.91
N ARG A 181 -2.26 31.00 1.93
CA ARG A 181 -2.23 31.63 3.26
C ARG A 181 -0.89 31.35 3.94
N VAL A 182 -0.44 30.10 3.92
CA VAL A 182 0.83 29.68 4.53
C VAL A 182 2.02 30.28 3.80
N VAL A 183 2.04 30.28 2.46
CA VAL A 183 3.11 30.90 1.66
C VAL A 183 3.27 32.37 1.98
N LYS A 184 2.18 33.13 2.16
CA LYS A 184 2.22 34.55 2.56
C LYS A 184 2.78 34.77 3.97
N SER A 185 2.70 33.75 4.84
CA SER A 185 3.23 33.79 6.22
C SER A 185 4.70 33.37 6.33
N LEU A 186 5.30 32.89 5.24
CA LEU A 186 6.69 32.45 5.20
C LEU A 186 7.56 33.56 4.61
N SER A 187 8.73 33.77 5.21
CA SER A 187 9.81 34.52 4.59
C SER A 187 10.33 33.79 3.35
N LYS A 188 11.04 34.48 2.46
CA LYS A 188 11.59 33.83 1.25
C LYS A 188 12.65 32.79 1.61
N GLU A 189 13.41 33.05 2.67
CA GLU A 189 14.51 32.23 3.19
C GLU A 189 13.99 30.89 3.76
N GLU A 190 12.77 30.87 4.30
CA GLU A 190 12.11 29.65 4.80
C GLU A 190 11.60 28.74 3.66
N ARG A 191 11.45 29.26 2.43
CA ARG A 191 10.87 28.52 1.31
C ARG A 191 11.93 27.72 0.56
N TRP A 192 11.74 26.41 0.51
CA TRP A 192 12.51 25.50 -0.33
C TRP A 192 12.43 25.88 -1.81
N VAL A 193 13.54 25.69 -2.52
CA VAL A 193 13.60 25.72 -3.98
C VAL A 193 13.83 24.30 -4.46
N VAL A 194 12.92 23.80 -5.30
CA VAL A 194 12.95 22.45 -5.83
C VAL A 194 13.16 22.50 -7.34
N PHE A 195 14.30 22.01 -7.80
CA PHE A 195 14.61 21.85 -9.22
C PHE A 195 14.07 20.51 -9.72
N VAL A 196 13.35 20.52 -10.84
CA VAL A 196 12.77 19.31 -11.44
C VAL A 196 13.13 19.24 -12.92
N GLY A 197 13.28 18.03 -13.46
CA GLY A 197 13.69 17.84 -14.85
C GLY A 197 12.57 18.00 -15.88
N PRO A 198 12.87 17.72 -17.16
CA PRO A 198 11.89 17.79 -18.25
C PRO A 198 11.08 16.49 -18.42
N TYR A 199 11.53 15.37 -17.85
CA TYR A 199 10.92 14.04 -18.04
C TYR A 199 10.00 13.60 -16.91
N GLU A 200 9.63 14.54 -16.04
CA GLU A 200 9.08 14.17 -14.74
C GLU A 200 7.72 13.50 -14.86
N HIS A 201 7.61 12.38 -14.17
CA HIS A 201 6.31 11.77 -13.92
C HIS A 201 5.42 12.74 -13.14
N HIS A 202 4.11 12.68 -13.37
CA HIS A 202 3.14 13.52 -12.65
C HIS A 202 3.22 13.36 -11.13
N SER A 203 3.63 12.19 -10.62
CA SER A 203 3.89 12.00 -9.17
C SER A 203 5.03 12.86 -8.64
N ASN A 204 6.00 13.21 -9.49
CA ASN A 204 7.10 14.09 -9.11
C ASN A 204 6.69 15.56 -9.33
N LEU A 205 6.38 15.94 -10.58
CA LEU A 205 6.10 17.33 -10.94
C LEU A 205 4.90 17.94 -10.18
N LEU A 206 3.73 17.30 -10.22
CA LEU A 206 2.52 17.88 -9.63
C LEU A 206 2.61 17.93 -8.11
N SER A 207 3.25 16.93 -7.51
CA SER A 207 3.45 16.86 -6.07
C SER A 207 4.25 18.08 -5.59
N TRP A 208 5.39 18.37 -6.21
CA TRP A 208 6.18 19.55 -5.86
C TRP A 208 5.46 20.85 -6.17
N ARG A 209 4.77 20.93 -7.33
CA ARG A 209 3.96 22.09 -7.71
C ARG A 209 2.85 22.38 -6.70
N GLN A 210 2.39 21.42 -5.90
CA GLN A 210 1.37 21.65 -4.86
C GLN A 210 1.92 21.75 -3.43
N SER A 211 3.24 21.67 -3.26
CA SER A 211 3.91 21.88 -1.97
C SER A 211 4.13 23.36 -1.64
N LEU A 212 4.68 23.67 -0.46
CA LEU A 212 5.13 25.02 -0.10
C LEU A 212 6.41 25.48 -0.82
N ALA A 213 7.09 24.57 -1.54
CA ALA A 213 8.29 24.88 -2.28
C ALA A 213 8.01 25.80 -3.47
N GLU A 214 9.07 26.49 -3.90
CA GLU A 214 9.15 27.11 -5.22
C GLU A 214 9.74 26.09 -6.18
N VAL A 215 9.04 25.81 -7.28
CA VAL A 215 9.45 24.80 -8.26
C VAL A 215 10.12 25.48 -9.44
N VAL A 216 11.31 25.00 -9.81
CA VAL A 216 12.09 25.46 -10.96
C VAL A 216 12.21 24.29 -11.94
N GLU A 217 11.57 24.41 -13.10
CA GLU A 217 11.58 23.39 -14.14
C GLU A 217 12.76 23.59 -15.07
N ILE A 218 13.59 22.55 -15.22
CA ILE A 218 14.74 22.53 -16.13
C ILE A 218 14.32 21.92 -17.47
N GLY A 219 14.68 22.62 -18.54
CA GLY A 219 14.32 22.26 -19.91
C GLY A 219 15.16 21.14 -20.51
N LEU A 220 14.93 20.92 -21.80
CA LEU A 220 15.71 20.03 -22.64
C LEU A 220 16.77 20.83 -23.40
N ASP A 221 17.92 20.23 -23.63
CA ASP A 221 18.94 20.75 -24.54
C ASP A 221 18.58 20.47 -26.01
N ASP A 222 19.47 20.88 -26.93
CA ASP A 222 19.29 20.68 -28.38
C ASP A 222 19.29 19.20 -28.79
N GLU A 223 19.81 18.29 -27.96
CA GLU A 223 19.78 16.84 -28.18
C GLU A 223 18.52 16.18 -27.59
N GLY A 224 17.66 16.95 -26.93
CA GLY A 224 16.49 16.45 -26.21
C GLY A 224 16.85 15.70 -24.93
N LEU A 225 18.01 16.01 -24.33
CA LEU A 225 18.50 15.55 -23.03
C LEU A 225 18.23 16.62 -21.94
N LEU A 226 18.42 16.29 -20.65
CA LEU A 226 18.32 17.29 -19.58
C LEU A 226 19.40 18.37 -19.78
N ASP A 227 18.98 19.64 -19.82
CA ASP A 227 19.90 20.76 -19.96
C ASP A 227 20.67 21.02 -18.65
N MET A 228 21.90 20.49 -18.59
CA MET A 228 22.79 20.63 -17.43
C MET A 228 23.31 22.06 -17.25
N ASP A 229 23.46 22.81 -18.33
CA ASP A 229 23.90 24.21 -18.27
C ASP A 229 22.78 25.10 -17.72
N ALA A 230 21.53 24.87 -18.15
CA ALA A 230 20.37 25.53 -17.56
C ALA A 230 20.21 25.20 -16.07
N LEU A 231 20.39 23.94 -15.67
CA LEU A 231 20.38 23.57 -14.25
C LEU A 231 21.46 24.33 -13.47
N LYS A 232 22.69 24.38 -13.98
CA LYS A 232 23.79 25.13 -13.36
C LYS A 232 23.46 26.62 -13.22
N LEU A 233 22.94 27.25 -14.27
CA LEU A 233 22.55 28.66 -14.26
C LEU A 233 21.47 28.94 -13.19
N GLN A 234 20.48 28.05 -13.05
CA GLN A 234 19.47 28.17 -12.02
C GLN A 234 20.07 27.99 -10.61
N LEU A 235 20.94 27.01 -10.40
CA LEU A 235 21.63 26.83 -9.11
C LEU A 235 22.47 28.05 -8.72
N GLU A 236 23.19 28.65 -9.67
CA GLU A 236 23.95 29.89 -9.48
C GLU A 236 23.05 31.05 -9.04
N ALA A 237 21.86 31.17 -9.64
CA ALA A 237 20.89 32.21 -9.28
C ALA A 237 20.40 32.09 -7.84
N TYR A 238 20.34 30.88 -7.28
CA TYR A 238 19.86 30.64 -5.91
C TYR A 238 20.98 30.49 -4.86
N LYS A 239 22.24 30.34 -5.27
CA LYS A 239 23.39 30.09 -4.37
C LYS A 239 23.49 31.04 -3.17
N ASN A 240 23.23 32.34 -3.39
CA ASN A 240 23.39 33.37 -2.36
C ASN A 240 22.07 33.78 -1.68
N THR A 241 21.00 32.98 -1.85
CA THR A 241 19.68 33.31 -1.29
C THR A 241 19.46 32.80 0.14
N ASN A 242 20.39 32.01 0.69
CA ASN A 242 20.25 31.30 1.98
C ASN A 242 19.03 30.37 2.08
N ARG A 243 18.42 30.02 0.94
CA ARG A 243 17.27 29.12 0.87
C ARG A 243 17.74 27.67 0.81
N PRO A 244 16.99 26.72 1.38
CA PRO A 244 17.31 25.31 1.21
C PRO A 244 16.97 24.85 -0.22
N LEU A 245 17.94 24.19 -0.87
CA LEU A 245 17.88 23.78 -2.27
C LEU A 245 17.75 22.26 -2.37
N LEU A 246 16.92 21.79 -3.30
CA LEU A 246 16.72 20.37 -3.56
C LEU A 246 16.52 20.13 -5.06
N GLY A 247 17.20 19.14 -5.63
CA GLY A 247 16.90 18.61 -6.96
C GLY A 247 16.06 17.34 -6.83
N SER A 248 14.96 17.23 -7.58
CA SER A 248 14.11 16.04 -7.62
C SER A 248 13.91 15.61 -9.08
N PHE A 249 14.73 14.64 -9.52
CA PHE A 249 14.81 14.25 -10.93
C PHE A 249 14.40 12.80 -11.15
N SER A 250 13.74 12.52 -12.28
CA SER A 250 13.53 11.15 -12.74
C SER A 250 14.86 10.52 -13.17
N ALA A 251 15.20 9.34 -12.63
CA ALA A 251 16.37 8.58 -13.04
C ALA A 251 16.23 8.03 -14.47
N CYS A 252 14.99 7.82 -14.92
CA CYS A 252 14.65 7.39 -16.26
C CYS A 252 13.28 7.94 -16.67
N SER A 253 13.17 8.39 -17.93
CA SER A 253 11.88 8.76 -18.51
C SER A 253 10.97 7.54 -18.61
N ASN A 254 9.83 7.58 -17.91
CA ASN A 254 8.77 6.59 -18.06
C ASN A 254 8.11 6.58 -19.46
N VAL A 255 8.40 7.58 -20.29
CA VAL A 255 7.90 7.70 -21.67
C VAL A 255 8.88 7.08 -22.65
N THR A 256 10.12 7.58 -22.69
CA THR A 256 11.09 7.23 -23.74
C THR A 256 12.16 6.24 -23.29
N GLY A 257 12.20 5.91 -22.00
CA GLY A 257 13.24 5.05 -21.41
C GLY A 257 14.59 5.75 -21.22
N ILE A 258 14.75 7.00 -21.67
CA ILE A 258 16.03 7.73 -21.59
C ILE A 258 16.49 7.82 -20.13
N ASN A 259 17.73 7.42 -19.88
CA ASN A 259 18.34 7.49 -18.55
C ASN A 259 18.93 8.88 -18.32
N SER A 260 18.69 9.44 -17.14
CA SER A 260 19.39 10.63 -16.67
C SER A 260 20.77 10.23 -16.13
N ASP A 261 21.79 11.08 -16.31
CA ASP A 261 23.09 10.90 -15.64
C ASP A 261 22.97 11.33 -14.16
N THR A 262 22.34 10.47 -13.36
CA THR A 262 22.06 10.76 -11.95
C THR A 262 23.33 11.05 -11.13
N PRO A 263 24.49 10.39 -11.33
CA PRO A 263 25.73 10.80 -10.68
C PRO A 263 26.20 12.21 -11.06
N ALA A 264 26.11 12.60 -12.34
CA ALA A 264 26.49 13.96 -12.75
C ALA A 264 25.56 15.03 -12.19
N ILE A 265 24.25 14.77 -12.18
CA ILE A 265 23.24 15.64 -11.58
C ILE A 265 23.51 15.81 -10.08
N ALA A 266 23.76 14.71 -9.36
CA ALA A 266 24.05 14.75 -7.92
C ALA A 266 25.30 15.58 -7.61
N ARG A 267 26.40 15.36 -8.34
CA ARG A 267 27.63 16.16 -8.19
C ARG A 267 27.37 17.65 -8.40
N LEU A 268 26.61 18.00 -9.44
CA LEU A 268 26.28 19.40 -9.72
C LEU A 268 25.42 20.01 -8.60
N LEU A 269 24.43 19.29 -8.08
CA LEU A 269 23.60 19.77 -6.96
C LEU A 269 24.43 20.01 -5.69
N HIS A 270 25.31 19.07 -5.33
CA HIS A 270 26.15 19.18 -4.14
C HIS A 270 27.16 20.32 -4.21
N GLN A 271 27.68 20.66 -5.40
CA GLN A 271 28.54 21.84 -5.59
C GLN A 271 27.87 23.16 -5.15
N TYR A 272 26.54 23.19 -5.11
CA TYR A 272 25.74 24.35 -4.68
C TYR A 272 24.98 24.09 -3.38
N ASN A 273 25.39 23.08 -2.59
CA ASN A 273 24.77 22.70 -1.32
C ASN A 273 23.26 22.38 -1.45
N ALA A 274 22.87 21.76 -2.57
CA ALA A 274 21.52 21.29 -2.82
C ALA A 274 21.42 19.77 -2.62
N PHE A 275 20.31 19.31 -2.05
CA PHE A 275 20.05 17.87 -1.88
C PHE A 275 19.71 17.19 -3.21
N ALA A 276 20.22 16.00 -3.46
CA ALA A 276 20.00 15.22 -4.68
C ALA A 276 18.98 14.08 -4.46
N CYS A 277 17.76 14.25 -4.95
CA CYS A 277 16.68 13.27 -4.83
C CYS A 277 16.31 12.68 -6.21
N PHE A 278 16.11 11.37 -6.29
CA PHE A 278 15.85 10.69 -7.56
C PHE A 278 14.63 9.74 -7.53
N ASP A 279 13.77 9.86 -8.54
CA ASP A 279 12.67 8.92 -8.81
C ASP A 279 13.17 7.76 -9.68
N PHE A 280 13.25 6.57 -9.08
CA PHE A 280 13.65 5.32 -9.73
C PHE A 280 12.45 4.45 -10.11
N ALA A 281 11.22 4.97 -10.17
CA ALA A 281 10.03 4.17 -10.50
C ALA A 281 10.16 3.42 -11.83
N ALA A 282 10.72 4.03 -12.87
CA ALA A 282 10.81 3.42 -14.20
C ALA A 282 12.08 2.56 -14.39
N SER A 283 13.17 2.86 -13.69
CA SER A 283 14.48 2.21 -13.88
C SER A 283 14.87 1.23 -12.78
N GLY A 284 14.28 1.34 -11.59
CA GLY A 284 14.66 0.55 -10.41
C GLY A 284 14.71 -0.97 -10.60
N PRO A 285 13.79 -1.60 -11.38
CA PRO A 285 13.88 -3.02 -11.67
C PRO A 285 15.15 -3.43 -12.44
N TYR A 286 15.80 -2.48 -13.12
CA TYR A 286 16.79 -2.76 -14.16
C TYR A 286 18.20 -2.28 -13.81
N VAL A 287 18.33 -1.18 -13.08
CA VAL A 287 19.63 -0.53 -12.82
C VAL A 287 20.11 -0.73 -11.39
N GLU A 288 21.41 -0.58 -11.16
CA GLU A 288 21.95 -0.43 -9.82
C GLU A 288 21.41 0.85 -9.16
N ILE A 289 20.94 0.71 -7.91
CA ILE A 289 20.57 1.84 -7.08
C ILE A 289 21.48 1.79 -5.86
N CYS A 290 22.26 2.84 -5.67
CA CYS A 290 23.21 2.91 -4.57
C CYS A 290 23.19 4.34 -4.02
N MET A 291 22.75 4.51 -2.76
CA MET A 291 22.74 5.80 -2.07
C MET A 291 24.13 6.42 -2.05
N ARG A 292 25.19 5.61 -1.87
CA ARG A 292 26.58 6.07 -1.89
C ARG A 292 27.53 5.01 -2.39
N ARG A 293 28.16 5.25 -3.55
CA ARG A 293 29.11 4.32 -4.18
C ARG A 293 30.47 4.32 -3.49
N GLU A 294 31.04 5.50 -3.29
CA GLU A 294 32.34 5.70 -2.64
C GLU A 294 32.26 6.88 -1.67
N LYS A 295 32.95 6.82 -0.52
CA LYS A 295 32.90 7.91 0.47
C LYS A 295 33.55 9.22 -0.03
N SER A 296 34.51 9.14 -0.95
CA SER A 296 35.28 10.28 -1.48
C SER A 296 34.64 10.98 -2.68
N ARG A 297 33.53 10.48 -3.23
CA ARG A 297 32.86 11.08 -4.39
C ARG A 297 31.62 11.85 -3.98
N ASP A 298 31.42 13.01 -4.60
CA ASP A 298 30.25 13.87 -4.38
C ASP A 298 29.01 13.44 -5.19
N ASP A 299 28.88 12.14 -5.51
CA ASP A 299 27.82 11.58 -6.36
C ASP A 299 26.78 10.72 -5.61
N TRP A 300 26.69 10.91 -4.28
CA TRP A 300 25.69 10.24 -3.45
C TRP A 300 24.28 10.78 -3.69
N TYR A 301 23.26 10.06 -3.23
CA TYR A 301 21.87 10.48 -3.27
C TYR A 301 21.39 10.79 -1.85
N ASP A 302 20.61 11.85 -1.70
CA ASP A 302 20.00 12.22 -0.41
C ASP A 302 18.62 11.61 -0.22
N ALA A 303 17.90 11.34 -1.32
CA ALA A 303 16.69 10.52 -1.26
C ALA A 303 16.47 9.74 -2.56
N VAL A 304 15.89 8.55 -2.42
CA VAL A 304 15.47 7.69 -3.52
C VAL A 304 14.00 7.32 -3.33
N PHE A 305 13.21 7.52 -4.38
CA PHE A 305 11.81 7.11 -4.44
C PHE A 305 11.63 5.92 -5.35
N LEU A 306 10.89 4.91 -4.89
CA LEU A 306 10.73 3.65 -5.60
C LEU A 306 9.26 3.22 -5.70
N SER A 307 8.99 2.50 -6.78
CA SER A 307 7.74 1.80 -7.03
C SER A 307 8.02 0.31 -7.22
N PRO A 308 8.23 -0.46 -6.14
CA PRO A 308 8.58 -1.88 -6.24
C PRO A 308 7.52 -2.72 -6.98
N HIS A 309 6.28 -2.24 -7.13
CA HIS A 309 5.24 -2.92 -7.93
C HIS A 309 5.56 -3.05 -9.42
N LYS A 310 6.61 -2.38 -9.88
CA LYS A 310 7.14 -2.50 -11.24
C LYS A 310 8.24 -3.55 -11.36
N PHE A 311 8.75 -4.05 -10.25
CA PHE A 311 9.69 -5.17 -10.21
C PHE A 311 8.93 -6.46 -10.51
N VAL A 312 9.62 -7.44 -11.11
CA VAL A 312 9.06 -8.79 -11.21
C VAL A 312 8.90 -9.37 -9.80
N GLY A 313 7.74 -9.98 -9.52
CA GLY A 313 7.33 -10.39 -8.18
C GLY A 313 6.81 -9.26 -7.28
N GLY A 314 6.80 -8.02 -7.78
CA GLY A 314 6.49 -6.82 -7.01
C GLY A 314 5.03 -6.37 -6.91
N PRO A 315 4.03 -6.79 -7.72
CA PRO A 315 2.64 -6.34 -7.53
C PRO A 315 2.17 -6.45 -6.07
N ASP A 316 1.44 -5.46 -5.57
CA ASP A 316 1.02 -5.31 -4.14
C ASP A 316 2.08 -4.81 -3.15
N THR A 317 3.21 -4.31 -3.62
CA THR A 317 4.24 -3.71 -2.75
C THR A 317 4.00 -2.23 -2.46
N PRO A 318 4.50 -1.73 -1.31
CA PRO A 318 4.36 -0.32 -0.94
C PRO A 318 5.37 0.53 -1.74
N GLY A 319 5.11 1.83 -1.88
CA GLY A 319 6.14 2.77 -2.30
C GLY A 319 7.26 2.82 -1.26
N ILE A 320 8.50 3.04 -1.67
CA ILE A 320 9.64 3.11 -0.74
C ILE A 320 10.31 4.47 -0.85
N LEU A 321 10.53 5.10 0.30
CA LEU A 321 11.38 6.28 0.48
C LEU A 321 12.61 5.84 1.28
N LEU A 322 13.78 5.86 0.66
CA LEU A 322 15.06 5.80 1.38
C LEU A 322 15.65 7.20 1.37
N MET A 323 15.84 7.80 2.56
CA MET A 323 16.31 9.18 2.66
C MET A 323 17.44 9.32 3.68
N ASN A 324 18.32 10.29 3.45
CA ASN A 324 19.25 10.79 4.45
C ASN A 324 18.47 11.42 5.61
N LYS A 325 18.81 11.06 6.85
CA LYS A 325 18.20 11.58 8.06
C LYS A 325 18.28 13.11 8.17
N ALA A 326 19.23 13.76 7.46
CA ALA A 326 19.33 15.22 7.36
C ALA A 326 18.10 15.90 6.72
N LEU A 327 17.31 15.19 5.91
CA LEU A 327 16.06 15.71 5.34
C LEU A 327 14.89 15.69 6.32
N TYR A 328 15.01 14.97 7.45
CA TYR A 328 13.95 14.82 8.44
C TYR A 328 13.88 16.03 9.39
N ARG A 329 12.78 16.80 9.33
CA ARG A 329 12.62 18.05 10.11
C ARG A 329 11.68 17.95 11.30
N LEU A 330 11.14 16.77 11.60
CA LEU A 330 10.16 16.56 12.67
C LEU A 330 10.78 16.01 13.97
N ASN A 331 12.11 15.99 14.15
CA ASN A 331 12.76 15.37 15.32
C ASN A 331 12.14 15.78 16.68
N SER A 332 11.93 17.08 16.88
CA SER A 332 11.34 17.65 18.12
C SER A 332 9.84 17.90 18.02
N SER A 333 9.16 17.35 17.01
CA SER A 333 7.74 17.60 16.75
C SER A 333 6.99 16.30 16.46
N PRO A 334 5.67 16.24 16.70
CA PRO A 334 4.88 15.06 16.33
C PRO A 334 5.14 14.56 14.90
N PRO A 335 5.12 13.23 14.65
CA PRO A 335 5.36 12.64 13.34
C PRO A 335 4.32 13.08 12.30
N SER A 336 4.60 12.79 11.02
CA SER A 336 3.69 13.16 9.92
C SER A 336 2.29 12.54 10.04
N ILE A 337 2.24 11.32 10.59
CA ILE A 337 1.05 10.54 10.87
C ILE A 337 1.11 10.13 12.35
N CYS A 338 0.17 10.65 13.14
CA CYS A 338 0.07 10.33 14.57
C CYS A 338 -0.92 9.18 14.78
N GLY A 339 -0.53 8.16 15.53
CA GLY A 339 -1.39 7.04 15.88
C GLY A 339 -0.68 5.98 16.73
N GLY A 340 -1.37 4.85 16.96
CA GLY A 340 -0.75 3.69 17.60
C GLY A 340 0.54 3.26 16.87
N GLY A 341 1.54 2.79 17.60
CA GLY A 341 2.85 2.41 17.04
C GLY A 341 3.85 3.56 16.89
N THR A 342 3.43 4.82 16.91
CA THR A 342 4.35 5.99 16.80
C THR A 342 4.78 6.58 18.15
N VAL A 343 4.16 6.11 19.23
CA VAL A 343 4.26 6.68 20.57
C VAL A 343 4.90 5.72 21.55
N ASN A 344 5.73 6.27 22.44
CA ASN A 344 6.26 5.57 23.59
C ASN A 344 5.30 5.70 24.79
N TYR A 345 4.69 6.86 25.02
CA TYR A 345 3.78 7.09 26.14
C TYR A 345 2.70 8.12 25.82
N VAL A 346 1.47 7.89 26.25
CA VAL A 346 0.31 8.79 26.07
C VAL A 346 -0.49 8.80 27.36
N ASN A 347 -0.86 9.99 27.85
CA ASN A 347 -1.77 10.15 28.98
C ASN A 347 -3.05 10.92 28.60
N GLY A 348 -4.04 10.90 29.50
CA GLY A 348 -5.31 11.62 29.35
C GLY A 348 -5.31 13.04 29.96
N PHE A 349 -4.18 13.55 30.46
CA PHE A 349 -4.16 14.80 31.25
C PHE A 349 -3.69 16.03 30.47
N ASP A 350 -2.63 15.90 29.65
CA ASP A 350 -2.12 17.00 28.82
C ASP A 350 -1.51 16.42 27.53
N GLU A 351 -1.89 16.95 26.36
CA GLU A 351 -1.34 16.50 25.09
C GLU A 351 0.19 16.65 25.00
N LYS A 352 0.76 17.64 25.71
CA LYS A 352 2.21 17.92 25.75
C LYS A 352 3.00 16.85 26.48
N ASP A 353 2.33 15.97 27.23
CA ASP A 353 2.98 14.86 27.92
C ASP A 353 3.23 13.65 27.01
N THR A 354 2.66 13.66 25.79
CA THR A 354 2.86 12.59 24.80
C THR A 354 4.33 12.45 24.42
N LEU A 355 4.87 11.24 24.52
CA LEU A 355 6.22 10.90 24.09
C LEU A 355 6.15 10.09 22.80
N TYR A 356 6.78 10.59 21.73
CA TYR A 356 6.92 9.88 20.46
C TYR A 356 8.20 9.04 20.43
N LEU A 357 8.26 8.03 19.57
CA LEU A 357 9.47 7.24 19.35
C LEU A 357 10.61 8.09 18.76
N GLU A 358 11.86 7.76 19.07
CA GLU A 358 13.04 8.48 18.56
C GLU A 358 13.53 7.93 17.21
N ASN A 359 13.41 6.61 16.99
CA ASN A 359 13.77 6.00 15.72
C ASN A 359 12.81 6.47 14.61
N ILE A 360 13.35 7.14 13.59
CA ILE A 360 12.57 7.74 12.48
C ILE A 360 11.75 6.68 11.72
N GLU A 361 12.32 5.49 11.48
CA GLU A 361 11.67 4.43 10.70
C GLU A 361 10.43 3.89 11.44
N GLU A 362 10.54 3.66 12.75
CA GLU A 362 9.39 3.26 13.58
C GLU A 362 8.40 4.42 13.81
N ARG A 363 8.93 5.63 14.05
CA ARG A 363 8.14 6.84 14.34
C ARG A 363 7.22 7.24 13.19
N GLU A 364 7.61 7.00 11.94
CA GLU A 364 6.81 7.31 10.74
C GLU A 364 5.97 6.13 10.23
N ASN A 365 5.99 4.98 10.94
CA ASN A 365 5.19 3.79 10.66
C ASN A 365 3.98 3.70 11.60
N GLY A 366 3.05 4.66 11.49
CA GLY A 366 1.83 4.68 12.30
C GLY A 366 0.80 3.62 11.91
N GLY A 367 0.15 3.03 12.91
CA GLY A 367 -0.78 1.91 12.74
C GLY A 367 -0.05 0.57 12.55
N THR A 368 -0.75 -0.41 11.96
CA THR A 368 -0.14 -1.71 11.61
C THR A 368 0.79 -1.51 10.40
N PRO A 369 2.10 -1.82 10.49
CA PRO A 369 3.01 -1.69 9.37
C PRO A 369 2.64 -2.65 8.22
N PRO A 370 3.05 -2.36 6.97
CA PRO A 370 2.71 -3.16 5.79
C PRO A 370 3.58 -4.44 5.69
N ILE A 371 3.47 -5.35 6.67
CA ILE A 371 4.37 -6.52 6.85
C ILE A 371 4.49 -7.37 5.56
N ILE A 372 3.36 -7.81 5.00
CA ILE A 372 3.34 -8.69 3.82
C ILE A 372 3.89 -7.94 2.60
N GLN A 373 3.52 -6.68 2.43
CA GLN A 373 3.98 -5.84 1.31
C GLN A 373 5.50 -5.57 1.40
N THR A 374 6.05 -5.37 2.61
CA THR A 374 7.50 -5.21 2.83
C THR A 374 8.25 -6.50 2.53
N VAL A 375 7.77 -7.66 3.01
CA VAL A 375 8.38 -8.96 2.68
C VAL A 375 8.34 -9.21 1.17
N ARG A 376 7.21 -8.92 0.52
CA ARG A 376 7.08 -9.04 -0.94
C ARG A 376 8.04 -8.12 -1.69
N ALA A 377 8.24 -6.90 -1.21
CA ALA A 377 9.22 -5.99 -1.78
C ALA A 377 10.64 -6.56 -1.64
N ALA A 378 10.99 -7.09 -0.47
CA ALA A 378 12.28 -7.73 -0.23
C ALA A 378 12.51 -8.93 -1.16
N LEU A 379 11.48 -9.76 -1.41
CA LEU A 379 11.56 -10.85 -2.38
C LEU A 379 11.76 -10.33 -3.82
N ALA A 380 11.11 -9.25 -4.22
CA ALA A 380 11.31 -8.64 -5.53
C ALA A 380 12.73 -8.06 -5.71
N PHE A 381 13.29 -7.45 -4.66
CA PHE A 381 14.70 -7.03 -4.63
C PHE A 381 15.63 -8.24 -4.70
N TRP A 382 15.31 -9.31 -3.99
CA TRP A 382 16.09 -10.54 -4.01
C TRP A 382 16.13 -11.16 -5.42
N VAL A 383 15.01 -11.21 -6.15
CA VAL A 383 14.98 -11.72 -7.54
C VAL A 383 15.92 -10.91 -8.42
N LYS A 384 15.92 -9.57 -8.30
CA LYS A 384 16.83 -8.70 -9.05
C LYS A 384 18.30 -9.00 -8.73
N GLU A 385 18.64 -9.16 -7.45
CA GLU A 385 20.01 -9.50 -7.01
C GLU A 385 20.44 -10.90 -7.46
N TYR A 386 19.53 -11.88 -7.44
CA TYR A 386 19.80 -13.25 -7.87
C TYR A 386 20.20 -13.34 -9.35
N ILE A 387 19.57 -12.53 -10.22
CA ILE A 387 19.95 -12.40 -11.64
C ILE A 387 21.21 -11.54 -11.80
N GLY A 388 21.28 -10.42 -11.08
CA GLY A 388 22.39 -9.46 -11.12
C GLY A 388 22.14 -8.29 -12.08
N TYR A 389 22.21 -7.06 -11.56
CA TYR A 389 21.85 -5.86 -12.32
C TYR A 389 22.71 -5.61 -13.58
N LYS A 390 24.00 -5.98 -13.57
CA LYS A 390 24.89 -5.81 -14.75
C LYS A 390 24.40 -6.62 -15.93
N GLU A 391 23.93 -7.82 -15.63
CA GLU A 391 23.47 -8.78 -16.62
C GLU A 391 22.07 -8.43 -17.14
N ILE A 392 21.22 -7.89 -16.26
CA ILE A 392 19.95 -7.27 -16.62
C ILE A 392 20.19 -6.11 -17.60
N GLU A 393 21.13 -5.21 -17.26
CA GLU A 393 21.47 -4.06 -18.09
C GLU A 393 21.97 -4.46 -19.48
N ILE A 394 22.86 -5.46 -19.58
CA ILE A 394 23.36 -5.98 -20.86
C ILE A 394 22.20 -6.46 -21.75
N ARG A 395 21.26 -7.24 -21.19
CA ARG A 395 20.10 -7.76 -21.95
C ARG A 395 19.14 -6.66 -22.39
N GLU A 396 18.82 -5.73 -21.51
CA GLU A 396 17.99 -4.57 -21.85
C GLU A 396 18.60 -3.80 -23.03
N GLN A 397 19.92 -3.59 -23.03
CA GLN A 397 20.62 -2.94 -24.15
C GLN A 397 20.55 -3.74 -25.45
N ILE A 398 20.64 -5.08 -25.40
CA ILE A 398 20.49 -5.94 -26.59
C ILE A 398 19.09 -5.76 -27.19
N TYR A 399 18.03 -5.85 -26.39
CA TYR A 399 16.66 -5.73 -26.88
C TYR A 399 16.36 -4.35 -27.43
N ILE A 400 16.74 -3.28 -26.71
CA ILE A 400 16.43 -1.93 -27.17
C ILE A 400 17.19 -1.55 -28.44
N ASN A 401 18.45 -1.94 -28.59
CA ASN A 401 19.23 -1.66 -29.79
C ASN A 401 18.65 -2.38 -31.02
N ARG A 402 18.24 -3.64 -30.86
CA ARG A 402 17.58 -4.41 -31.93
C ARG A 402 16.22 -3.82 -32.30
N ALA A 403 15.40 -3.48 -31.30
CA ALA A 403 14.09 -2.86 -31.52
C ALA A 403 14.22 -1.50 -32.22
N LEU A 404 15.16 -0.65 -31.79
CA LEU A 404 15.42 0.65 -32.44
C LEU A 404 15.86 0.47 -33.90
N LYS A 405 16.83 -0.42 -34.16
CA LYS A 405 17.32 -0.71 -35.52
C LYS A 405 16.17 -1.12 -36.45
N ARG A 406 15.29 -2.00 -35.96
CA ARG A 406 14.18 -2.56 -36.73
C ARG A 406 13.01 -1.59 -36.92
N LEU A 407 12.65 -0.80 -35.91
CA LEU A 407 11.48 0.08 -36.00
C LEU A 407 11.81 1.42 -36.69
N ILE A 408 13.07 1.89 -36.62
CA ILE A 408 13.50 3.11 -37.32
C ILE A 408 13.58 2.90 -38.84
N SER A 409 13.86 1.68 -39.31
CA SER A 409 13.87 1.38 -40.75
C SER A 409 12.48 1.44 -41.38
N ASN A 410 11.40 1.35 -40.58
CA ASN A 410 10.03 1.49 -41.09
C ASN A 410 9.67 2.96 -41.34
N PRO A 411 9.38 3.37 -42.59
CA PRO A 411 9.04 4.75 -42.90
C PRO A 411 7.72 5.23 -42.28
N ASN A 412 6.82 4.33 -41.87
CA ASN A 412 5.54 4.70 -41.24
C ASN A 412 5.63 4.82 -39.72
N ILE A 413 6.75 4.47 -39.10
CA ILE A 413 6.94 4.53 -37.65
C ILE A 413 7.82 5.73 -37.29
N LYS A 414 7.46 6.46 -36.25
CA LYS A 414 8.33 7.44 -35.59
C LYS A 414 8.49 7.07 -34.12
N VAL A 415 9.67 6.59 -33.77
CA VAL A 415 10.10 6.41 -32.38
C VAL A 415 10.36 7.79 -31.75
N LEU A 416 9.90 7.99 -30.51
CA LEU A 416 10.00 9.24 -29.76
C LEU A 416 11.26 9.30 -28.88
N GLY A 417 11.77 10.52 -28.66
CA GLY A 417 12.98 10.82 -27.87
C GLY A 417 14.30 10.61 -28.62
N ASN A 418 15.41 10.94 -27.96
CA ASN A 418 16.78 10.82 -28.49
C ASN A 418 17.18 9.36 -28.76
N LYS A 419 17.47 8.99 -30.00
CA LYS A 419 17.66 7.59 -30.44
C LYS A 419 19.03 7.00 -30.14
N SER A 420 20.00 7.82 -29.77
CA SER A 420 21.41 7.43 -29.65
C SER A 420 21.86 7.30 -28.19
N THR A 421 21.12 7.89 -27.25
CA THR A 421 21.43 7.84 -25.82
C THR A 421 21.01 6.53 -25.16
N LYS A 422 21.70 6.19 -24.06
CA LYS A 422 21.40 5.03 -23.23
C LYS A 422 19.99 5.15 -22.64
N ARG A 423 19.23 4.06 -22.75
CA ARG A 423 17.85 3.99 -22.28
C ARG A 423 17.51 2.59 -21.77
N GLN A 424 16.53 2.51 -20.88
CA GLN A 424 15.82 1.25 -20.60
C GLN A 424 15.09 0.78 -21.87
N ALA A 425 14.73 -0.50 -21.95
CA ALA A 425 14.02 -1.04 -23.10
C ALA A 425 12.54 -0.64 -23.15
N ILE A 426 12.26 0.65 -22.96
CA ILE A 426 10.96 1.31 -23.04
C ILE A 426 10.92 2.06 -24.36
N LEU A 427 9.92 1.76 -25.19
CA LEU A 427 9.81 2.31 -26.53
C LEU A 427 8.43 2.92 -26.74
N SER A 428 8.41 4.25 -26.88
CA SER A 428 7.23 5.01 -27.29
C SER A 428 7.33 5.40 -28.75
N PHE A 429 6.27 5.17 -29.51
CA PHE A 429 6.23 5.40 -30.95
C PHE A 429 4.84 5.83 -31.43
N VAL A 430 4.83 6.50 -32.57
CA VAL A 430 3.61 6.82 -33.31
C VAL A 430 3.66 6.19 -34.71
N ILE A 431 2.49 5.82 -35.22
CA ILE A 431 2.33 5.23 -36.56
C ILE A 431 1.57 6.21 -37.44
N TYR A 432 2.08 6.43 -38.65
CA TYR A 432 1.44 7.24 -39.69
C TYR A 432 0.63 6.36 -40.65
N SER A 433 -0.53 6.87 -41.07
CA SER A 433 -1.26 6.31 -42.21
C SER A 433 -0.48 6.51 -43.50
N THR A 434 -0.77 5.73 -44.53
CA THR A 434 -0.23 5.89 -45.89
C THR A 434 -1.26 6.56 -46.81
N SER A 435 -0.80 7.38 -47.75
CA SER A 435 -1.64 8.06 -48.75
C SER A 435 -1.10 7.86 -50.16
N ASN A 436 -1.99 7.86 -51.16
CA ASN A 436 -1.62 7.63 -52.56
C ASN A 436 -1.03 8.91 -53.17
N SER A 437 0.16 8.81 -53.80
CA SER A 437 0.75 9.91 -54.56
C SER A 437 0.22 9.88 -56.00
N SER A 438 -0.64 10.84 -56.36
CA SER A 438 -0.89 11.15 -57.77
C SER A 438 -0.06 12.37 -58.17
N SER A 439 1.19 12.15 -58.59
CA SER A 439 1.91 13.04 -59.52
C SER A 439 3.18 12.38 -60.05
N THR A 440 3.07 11.83 -61.27
CA THR A 440 4.08 11.74 -62.35
C THR A 440 5.57 11.64 -61.97
N CYS A 441 6.20 10.52 -62.33
CA CYS A 441 7.29 10.47 -63.31
C CYS A 441 7.63 9.01 -63.64
N TRP A 442 7.51 8.67 -64.93
CA TRP A 442 7.95 7.40 -65.50
C TRP A 442 9.49 7.41 -65.61
N GLY A 443 10.14 6.35 -65.14
CA GLY A 443 11.55 6.07 -65.36
C GLY A 443 11.79 4.58 -65.19
N ASN A 444 12.10 3.91 -66.31
CA ASN A 444 12.50 2.51 -66.36
C ASN A 444 13.79 2.28 -65.58
N ASP A 445 13.91 1.16 -64.88
CA ASP A 445 15.13 0.34 -64.92
C ASP A 445 14.84 -1.11 -64.53
N GLN A 446 15.40 -2.03 -65.34
CA GLN A 446 15.36 -3.48 -65.20
C GLN A 446 16.59 -4.01 -64.44
N ASN A 447 16.44 -5.21 -63.87
CA ASN A 447 17.46 -6.14 -63.33
C ASN A 447 17.84 -5.86 -61.85
N GLN A 448 17.94 -6.83 -60.94
CA GLN A 448 18.58 -8.15 -61.07
C GLN A 448 18.16 -9.09 -59.90
N GLU A 449 17.97 -10.39 -60.17
CA GLU A 449 17.77 -11.47 -59.17
C GLU A 449 19.10 -11.99 -58.59
N ASN A 450 19.10 -12.31 -57.27
CA ASN A 450 19.89 -13.29 -56.49
C ASN A 450 19.95 -12.77 -55.02
N SER A 451 19.85 -13.53 -53.93
CA SER A 451 19.92 -14.97 -53.64
C SER A 451 19.43 -15.24 -52.20
N ASN A 452 18.95 -16.46 -51.95
CA ASN A 452 18.46 -17.08 -50.71
C ASN A 452 19.05 -16.63 -49.35
N GLU A 453 18.21 -16.05 -48.49
CA GLU A 453 18.18 -16.16 -47.02
C GLU A 453 16.73 -15.87 -46.57
N GLU A 454 16.04 -16.80 -45.88
CA GLU A 454 14.67 -16.61 -45.36
C GLU A 454 14.67 -15.68 -44.14
N GLU A 455 14.93 -14.38 -44.35
CA GLU A 455 14.47 -13.33 -43.44
C GLU A 455 12.97 -13.06 -43.70
N LEU A 456 12.17 -12.88 -42.64
CA LEU A 456 10.79 -12.37 -42.68
C LEU A 456 10.78 -10.89 -43.17
N ASN A 457 11.22 -10.65 -44.41
CA ASN A 457 11.18 -9.34 -45.05
C ASN A 457 9.77 -9.08 -45.58
N LEU A 458 8.97 -8.34 -44.81
CA LEU A 458 7.59 -7.95 -45.13
C LEU A 458 7.49 -6.74 -46.08
N TRP A 459 8.58 -6.28 -46.70
CA TRP A 459 8.71 -4.93 -47.26
C TRP A 459 8.30 -4.74 -48.73
N GLU A 460 7.77 -5.75 -49.43
CA GLU A 460 7.48 -5.66 -50.88
C GLU A 460 6.34 -4.69 -51.26
N GLU A 461 5.46 -4.29 -50.33
CA GLU A 461 4.33 -3.39 -50.63
C GLU A 461 4.64 -1.88 -50.54
N ILE A 462 5.86 -1.46 -50.14
CA ILE A 462 6.19 -0.03 -49.96
C ILE A 462 6.68 0.60 -51.27
N GLY A 463 5.75 0.88 -52.19
CA GLY A 463 5.96 1.89 -53.24
C GLY A 463 6.10 3.31 -52.66
N ASN A 464 6.40 4.31 -53.51
CA ASN A 464 6.58 5.73 -53.18
C ASN A 464 5.33 6.42 -52.56
N TYR A 465 4.94 6.05 -51.33
CA TYR A 465 3.81 6.61 -50.59
C TYR A 465 4.25 7.71 -49.62
N LYS A 466 3.43 8.78 -49.50
CA LYS A 466 3.67 9.89 -48.56
C LYS A 466 3.01 9.58 -47.21
N ARG A 467 3.67 9.95 -46.09
CA ARG A 467 3.10 9.89 -44.73
C ARG A 467 1.80 10.70 -44.68
N GLY A 468 0.72 10.06 -44.24
CA GLY A 468 -0.58 10.67 -43.96
C GLY A 468 -0.72 11.09 -42.49
N LYS A 469 -1.93 10.99 -41.94
CA LYS A 469 -2.22 11.40 -40.55
C LYS A 469 -1.76 10.35 -39.53
N LEU A 470 -1.56 10.78 -38.28
CA LEU A 470 -1.26 9.88 -37.17
C LEU A 470 -2.44 8.94 -36.88
N LEU A 471 -2.16 7.65 -36.73
CA LEU A 471 -3.10 6.74 -36.09
C LEU A 471 -3.17 7.07 -34.60
N HIS A 472 -4.38 7.05 -34.04
CA HIS A 472 -4.60 7.32 -32.63
C HIS A 472 -3.88 6.25 -31.77
N GLY A 473 -3.12 6.67 -30.75
CA GLY A 473 -2.32 5.74 -29.94
C GLY A 473 -3.14 4.61 -29.31
N PRO A 474 -4.25 4.92 -28.61
CA PRO A 474 -5.22 3.92 -28.14
C PRO A 474 -5.72 2.97 -29.23
N PHE A 475 -5.97 3.43 -30.45
CA PHE A 475 -6.35 2.55 -31.57
C PHE A 475 -5.26 1.51 -31.89
N VAL A 476 -4.00 1.94 -31.96
CA VAL A 476 -2.86 1.05 -32.21
C VAL A 476 -2.72 0.03 -31.08
N ALA A 477 -2.85 0.45 -29.82
CA ALA A 477 -2.83 -0.46 -28.67
C ALA A 477 -3.99 -1.46 -28.70
N THR A 478 -5.21 -1.02 -29.03
CA THR A 478 -6.37 -1.90 -29.20
C THR A 478 -6.16 -2.91 -30.32
N LEU A 479 -5.58 -2.51 -31.47
CA LEU A 479 -5.27 -3.46 -32.55
C LEU A 479 -4.23 -4.51 -32.12
N LEU A 480 -3.19 -4.11 -31.40
CA LEU A 480 -2.18 -5.04 -30.87
C LEU A 480 -2.81 -6.05 -29.90
N ASN A 481 -3.73 -5.59 -29.05
CA ASN A 481 -4.50 -6.45 -28.14
C ASN A 481 -5.43 -7.41 -28.91
N ASP A 482 -6.27 -6.87 -29.79
CA ASP A 482 -7.36 -7.62 -30.41
C ASP A 482 -6.86 -8.63 -31.45
N LEU A 483 -5.86 -8.24 -32.26
CA LEU A 483 -5.32 -9.10 -33.30
C LEU A 483 -4.29 -10.10 -32.77
N PHE A 484 -3.48 -9.72 -31.78
CA PHE A 484 -2.27 -10.46 -31.42
C PHE A 484 -2.18 -10.84 -29.94
N GLY A 485 -3.07 -10.34 -29.08
CA GLY A 485 -3.00 -10.56 -27.63
C GLY A 485 -1.92 -9.75 -26.92
N ILE A 486 -1.27 -8.81 -27.62
CA ILE A 486 -0.19 -7.98 -27.08
C ILE A 486 -0.77 -6.85 -26.22
N GLN A 487 -0.44 -6.87 -24.93
CA GLN A 487 -0.89 -5.89 -23.95
C GLN A 487 0.04 -4.68 -23.97
N ALA A 488 -0.16 -3.79 -24.95
CA ALA A 488 0.53 -2.51 -25.06
C ALA A 488 -0.28 -1.37 -24.39
N ARG A 489 0.33 -0.18 -24.28
CA ARG A 489 -0.32 1.00 -23.70
C ARG A 489 -0.49 2.12 -24.72
N GLY A 490 -1.71 2.64 -24.86
CA GLY A 490 -2.03 3.82 -25.66
C GLY A 490 -2.21 5.10 -24.83
N GLY A 491 -1.97 6.27 -25.44
CA GLY A 491 -2.37 7.58 -24.92
C GLY A 491 -1.23 8.49 -24.46
N CYS A 492 -1.57 9.69 -23.96
CA CYS A 492 -0.62 10.58 -23.32
C CYS A 492 -0.24 9.94 -21.98
N ALA A 493 0.95 9.34 -21.88
CA ALA A 493 1.42 8.79 -20.62
C ALA A 493 1.54 9.91 -19.56
N CYS A 494 1.68 9.52 -18.30
CA CYS A 494 1.70 10.35 -17.09
C CYS A 494 2.86 11.40 -16.99
N ALA A 495 3.29 11.99 -18.10
CA ALA A 495 4.31 13.03 -18.26
C ALA A 495 3.89 14.00 -19.40
N GLY A 496 2.68 14.56 -19.28
CA GLY A 496 2.06 15.47 -20.27
C GLY A 496 2.96 16.59 -20.79
N PRO A 497 3.68 17.35 -19.94
CA PRO A 497 4.64 18.37 -20.37
C PRO A 497 5.69 17.86 -21.37
N TYR A 498 6.30 16.72 -21.08
CA TYR A 498 7.26 16.10 -22.00
C TYR A 498 6.60 15.59 -23.28
N GLY A 499 5.39 15.03 -23.16
CA GLY A 499 4.57 14.64 -24.30
C GLY A 499 4.27 15.78 -25.26
N HIS A 500 4.02 16.99 -24.75
CA HIS A 500 3.84 18.18 -25.58
C HIS A 500 5.10 18.53 -26.36
N HIS A 501 6.27 18.44 -25.73
CA HIS A 501 7.53 18.65 -26.42
C HIS A 501 7.76 17.60 -27.52
N LEU A 502 7.60 16.30 -27.21
CA LEU A 502 7.80 15.20 -28.16
C LEU A 502 6.88 15.27 -29.40
N LEU A 503 5.69 15.85 -29.24
CA LEU A 503 4.68 16.01 -30.29
C LEU A 503 4.65 17.42 -30.90
N ASN A 504 5.57 18.32 -30.49
CA ASN A 504 5.62 19.73 -30.93
C ASN A 504 4.29 20.50 -30.71
N ILE A 505 3.63 20.27 -29.57
CA ILE A 505 2.38 20.94 -29.21
C ILE A 505 2.72 22.32 -28.62
N ASN A 506 2.24 23.37 -29.27
CA ASN A 506 2.42 24.74 -28.78
C ASN A 506 1.35 25.13 -27.74
N LYS A 507 1.52 26.32 -27.13
CA LYS A 507 0.61 26.82 -26.09
C LYS A 507 -0.84 26.94 -26.56
N THR A 508 -1.08 27.45 -27.76
CA THR A 508 -2.43 27.62 -28.31
C THR A 508 -3.12 26.27 -28.46
N GLN A 509 -2.46 25.31 -29.12
CA GLN A 509 -2.97 23.95 -29.29
C GLN A 509 -3.24 23.25 -27.95
N SER A 510 -2.35 23.45 -26.97
CA SER A 510 -2.53 22.93 -25.61
C SER A 510 -3.80 23.49 -24.94
N LEU A 511 -4.09 24.78 -25.11
CA LEU A 511 -5.30 25.40 -24.57
C LEU A 511 -6.57 24.93 -25.30
N ASP A 512 -6.49 24.69 -26.60
CA ASP A 512 -7.64 24.16 -27.37
C ASP A 512 -7.98 22.73 -26.92
N VAL A 513 -6.96 21.87 -26.74
CA VAL A 513 -7.12 20.52 -26.17
C VAL A 513 -7.72 20.60 -24.77
N ARG A 514 -7.21 21.50 -23.92
CA ARG A 514 -7.77 21.72 -22.57
C ARG A 514 -9.25 22.10 -22.63
N SER A 515 -9.60 23.06 -23.47
CA SER A 515 -10.99 23.54 -23.64
C SER A 515 -11.93 22.41 -24.04
N ALA A 516 -11.53 21.59 -25.02
CA ALA A 516 -12.37 20.49 -25.47
C ALA A 516 -12.44 19.34 -24.44
N ILE A 517 -11.40 19.10 -23.62
CA ILE A 517 -11.50 18.19 -22.46
C ILE A 517 -12.51 18.72 -21.44
N GLN A 518 -12.55 20.03 -21.17
CA GLN A 518 -13.54 20.64 -20.26
C GLN A 518 -14.98 20.53 -20.80
N GLN A 519 -15.16 20.45 -22.12
CA GLN A 519 -16.45 20.16 -22.75
C GLN A 519 -16.81 18.66 -22.72
N GLY A 520 -15.94 17.82 -22.14
CA GLY A 520 -16.11 16.39 -21.97
C GLY A 520 -15.58 15.54 -23.13
N TYR A 521 -14.76 16.09 -24.04
CA TYR A 521 -14.17 15.36 -25.16
C TYR A 521 -12.79 14.81 -24.81
N VAL A 522 -12.72 13.83 -23.91
CA VAL A 522 -11.44 13.27 -23.41
C VAL A 522 -10.65 12.55 -24.51
N GLY A 523 -11.31 12.03 -25.54
CA GLY A 523 -10.69 11.25 -26.61
C GLY A 523 -9.70 12.03 -27.49
N ILE A 524 -9.79 13.36 -27.51
CA ILE A 524 -8.87 14.22 -28.29
C ILE A 524 -7.45 14.24 -27.73
N LYS A 525 -7.23 13.66 -26.54
CA LYS A 525 -5.90 13.57 -25.93
C LYS A 525 -4.92 12.96 -26.91
N LEU A 526 -3.94 13.78 -27.28
CA LEU A 526 -2.83 13.37 -28.12
C LEU A 526 -1.97 12.35 -27.37
N GLY A 527 -1.38 11.41 -28.08
CA GLY A 527 -0.65 10.32 -27.44
C GLY A 527 0.12 9.45 -28.42
N TRP A 528 0.69 8.38 -27.88
CA TRP A 528 1.51 7.41 -28.60
C TRP A 528 1.13 6.01 -28.15
N THR A 529 1.79 5.01 -28.74
CA THR A 529 1.79 3.64 -28.22
C THR A 529 3.12 3.37 -27.55
N ARG A 530 3.10 2.71 -26.39
CA ARG A 530 4.30 2.31 -25.65
C ARG A 530 4.33 0.80 -25.47
N VAL A 531 5.51 0.23 -25.68
CA VAL A 531 5.87 -1.15 -25.32
C VAL A 531 7.16 -1.16 -24.52
N SER A 532 7.41 -2.23 -23.79
CA SER A 532 8.65 -2.45 -23.05
C SER A 532 9.12 -3.90 -23.16
N PHE A 533 10.44 -4.11 -23.22
CA PHE A 533 11.07 -5.42 -23.40
C PHE A 533 11.93 -5.78 -22.18
N PRO A 534 11.37 -6.40 -21.13
CA PRO A 534 12.13 -6.72 -19.94
C PRO A 534 13.21 -7.78 -20.20
N TYR A 535 14.29 -7.74 -19.42
CA TYR A 535 15.43 -8.68 -19.49
C TYR A 535 15.08 -10.18 -19.44
N TYR A 536 13.92 -10.53 -18.89
CA TYR A 536 13.42 -11.90 -18.80
C TYR A 536 12.41 -12.25 -19.91
N MET A 537 12.17 -11.37 -20.88
CA MET A 537 11.37 -11.70 -22.06
C MET A 537 12.03 -12.83 -22.85
N ASP A 538 11.22 -13.73 -23.41
CA ASP A 538 11.73 -14.71 -24.36
C ASP A 538 11.95 -14.06 -25.73
N GLU A 539 12.94 -14.56 -26.46
CA GLU A 539 13.28 -14.10 -27.80
C GLU A 539 12.09 -14.17 -28.78
N GLU A 540 11.24 -15.19 -28.63
CA GLU A 540 10.05 -15.35 -29.45
C GLU A 540 8.98 -14.30 -29.16
N ASP A 541 8.85 -13.86 -27.90
CA ASP A 541 7.91 -12.80 -27.51
C ASP A 541 8.40 -11.47 -28.08
N PHE A 542 9.70 -11.20 -27.98
CA PHE A 542 10.35 -10.03 -28.54
C PHE A 542 10.11 -9.90 -30.05
N GLU A 543 10.44 -10.93 -30.83
CA GLU A 543 10.26 -10.91 -32.30
C GLU A 543 8.78 -10.85 -32.70
N PHE A 544 7.89 -11.52 -31.97
CA PHE A 544 6.45 -11.46 -32.22
C PHE A 544 5.88 -10.05 -32.01
N ILE A 545 6.31 -9.35 -30.96
CA ILE A 545 5.88 -7.97 -30.70
C ILE A 545 6.34 -7.04 -31.83
N LEU A 546 7.60 -7.13 -32.27
CA LEU A 546 8.11 -6.28 -33.36
C LEU A 546 7.38 -6.56 -34.68
N ALA A 547 7.16 -7.82 -35.03
CA ALA A 547 6.41 -8.20 -36.23
C ALA A 547 4.95 -7.69 -36.20
N ALA A 548 4.30 -7.72 -35.02
CA ALA A 548 2.95 -7.17 -34.85
C ALA A 548 2.92 -5.64 -35.00
N ILE A 549 3.92 -4.92 -34.47
CA ILE A 549 4.02 -3.47 -34.63
C ILE A 549 4.24 -3.11 -36.11
N GLU A 550 5.12 -3.82 -36.81
CA GLU A 550 5.33 -3.65 -38.25
C GLU A 550 4.05 -3.93 -39.05
N PHE A 551 3.32 -5.01 -38.69
CA PHE A 551 2.02 -5.30 -39.28
C PHE A 551 1.05 -4.13 -39.11
N VAL A 552 0.92 -3.56 -37.91
CA VAL A 552 0.03 -2.41 -37.67
C VAL A 552 0.51 -1.18 -38.45
N ALA A 553 1.82 -0.98 -38.58
CA ALA A 553 2.38 0.12 -39.38
C ALA A 553 2.10 -0.01 -40.89
N MET A 554 1.94 -1.23 -41.39
CA MET A 554 1.62 -1.49 -42.81
C MET A 554 0.10 -1.53 -43.07
N TYR A 555 -0.64 -2.24 -42.23
CA TYR A 555 -2.03 -2.62 -42.48
C TYR A 555 -3.04 -2.01 -41.51
N GLY A 556 -2.59 -1.43 -40.39
CA GLY A 556 -3.45 -0.98 -39.29
C GLY A 556 -4.56 -0.02 -39.73
N GLN A 557 -4.27 0.89 -40.67
CA GLN A 557 -5.29 1.82 -41.19
C GLN A 557 -6.46 1.09 -41.87
N ARG A 558 -6.22 -0.08 -42.47
CA ARG A 558 -7.27 -0.84 -43.17
C ARG A 558 -8.34 -1.36 -42.20
N PHE A 559 -8.01 -1.48 -40.91
CA PHE A 559 -8.94 -1.93 -39.87
C PHE A 559 -9.87 -0.82 -39.36
N LEU A 560 -9.60 0.46 -39.64
CA LEU A 560 -10.44 1.58 -39.18
C LEU A 560 -11.95 1.38 -39.44
N PRO A 561 -12.41 0.87 -40.60
CA PRO A 561 -13.84 0.66 -40.88
C PRO A 561 -14.55 -0.37 -39.97
N LEU A 562 -13.78 -1.21 -39.25
CA LEU A 562 -14.34 -2.20 -38.32
C LEU A 562 -14.57 -1.64 -36.92
N TYR A 563 -13.95 -0.50 -36.59
CA TYR A 563 -13.97 0.08 -35.26
C TYR A 563 -14.75 1.41 -35.21
N SER A 564 -15.32 1.69 -34.03
CA SER A 564 -15.85 3.00 -33.66
C SER A 564 -14.99 3.64 -32.57
N PHE A 565 -14.85 4.96 -32.64
CA PHE A 565 -14.18 5.76 -31.63
C PHE A 565 -15.19 6.54 -30.79
N ASN A 566 -15.07 6.45 -29.46
CA ASN A 566 -15.88 7.24 -28.54
C ASN A 566 -15.12 8.50 -28.09
N LEU A 567 -15.60 9.67 -28.52
CA LEU A 567 -14.94 10.96 -28.21
C LEU A 567 -14.95 11.32 -26.73
N ARG A 568 -15.94 10.84 -25.96
CA ARG A 568 -16.11 11.19 -24.54
C ARG A 568 -15.09 10.50 -23.66
N ASN A 569 -14.71 9.26 -23.98
CA ASN A 569 -13.79 8.46 -23.16
C ASN A 569 -12.50 8.04 -23.87
N GLY A 570 -12.38 8.28 -25.18
CA GLY A 570 -11.20 7.96 -25.97
C GLY A 570 -11.03 6.48 -26.35
N ARG A 571 -12.06 5.65 -26.14
CA ARG A 571 -11.99 4.19 -26.40
C ARG A 571 -12.33 3.84 -27.85
N TRP A 572 -11.66 2.80 -28.34
CA TRP A 572 -11.95 2.14 -29.61
C TRP A 572 -12.63 0.80 -29.38
N ARG A 573 -13.64 0.47 -30.18
CA ARG A 573 -14.35 -0.81 -30.11
C ARG A 573 -14.74 -1.31 -31.49
N VAL A 574 -14.73 -2.62 -31.68
CA VAL A 574 -15.25 -3.26 -32.90
C VAL A 574 -16.78 -3.10 -32.94
N VAL A 575 -17.32 -2.55 -34.02
CA VAL A 575 -18.78 -2.37 -34.21
C VAL A 575 -19.36 -3.24 -35.32
N LYS A 576 -18.53 -3.69 -36.27
CA LYS A 576 -18.96 -4.53 -37.38
C LYS A 576 -18.74 -6.02 -37.10
N THR A 577 -19.27 -6.51 -35.99
CA THR A 577 -19.03 -7.88 -35.50
C THR A 577 -19.52 -8.97 -36.46
N GLN A 578 -20.62 -8.74 -37.19
CA GLN A 578 -21.13 -9.69 -38.19
C GLN A 578 -20.24 -9.77 -39.44
N GLU A 579 -19.80 -8.64 -39.97
CA GLU A 579 -18.87 -8.56 -41.11
C GLU A 579 -17.53 -9.21 -40.77
N LEU A 580 -16.98 -8.89 -39.58
CA LEU A 580 -15.78 -9.52 -39.06
C LEU A 580 -15.96 -11.03 -38.86
N GLY A 581 -17.11 -11.45 -38.29
CA GLY A 581 -17.43 -12.86 -38.10
C GLY A 581 -17.52 -13.65 -39.42
N ALA A 582 -18.02 -13.01 -40.49
CA ALA A 582 -18.03 -13.60 -41.83
C ALA A 582 -16.62 -13.77 -42.39
N LEU A 583 -15.76 -12.75 -42.29
CA LEU A 583 -14.35 -12.82 -42.71
C LEU A 583 -13.56 -13.90 -41.95
N ILE A 584 -13.78 -14.03 -40.65
CA ILE A 584 -13.14 -15.06 -39.83
C ILE A 584 -13.61 -16.46 -40.24
N LYS A 585 -14.92 -16.65 -40.49
CA LYS A 585 -15.47 -17.92 -40.99
C LYS A 585 -14.92 -18.28 -42.38
N GLU A 586 -14.85 -17.31 -43.29
CA GLU A 586 -14.27 -17.49 -44.63
C GLU A 586 -12.79 -17.91 -44.55
N ASN A 587 -12.00 -17.28 -43.67
CA ASN A 587 -10.61 -17.66 -43.43
C ASN A 587 -10.49 -19.12 -42.93
N ASN A 588 -11.31 -19.48 -41.95
CA ASN A 588 -11.32 -20.83 -41.38
C ASN A 588 -11.74 -21.91 -42.39
N ASN A 589 -12.55 -21.55 -43.40
CA ASN A 589 -13.00 -22.44 -44.46
C ASN A 589 -12.01 -22.54 -45.65
N ASN A 590 -11.35 -21.44 -46.02
CA ASN A 590 -10.46 -21.38 -47.19
C ASN A 590 -9.02 -21.82 -46.90
N ASN A 591 -8.54 -21.65 -45.68
CA ASN A 591 -7.27 -22.22 -45.26
C ASN A 591 -7.51 -23.64 -44.74
N ASN A 592 -6.59 -24.57 -45.01
CA ASN A 592 -6.52 -25.90 -44.37
C ASN A 592 -6.23 -25.80 -42.85
N TYR A 593 -6.88 -24.89 -42.12
CA TYR A 593 -6.84 -24.75 -40.67
C TYR A 593 -7.29 -26.03 -39.95
N CYS A 594 -8.06 -26.90 -40.64
CA CYS A 594 -8.40 -28.25 -40.17
C CYS A 594 -7.18 -29.18 -40.00
N ASN A 595 -6.08 -29.00 -40.73
CA ASN A 595 -4.88 -29.84 -40.55
C ASN A 595 -4.03 -29.42 -39.34
N TYR A 596 -4.00 -28.13 -38.99
CA TYR A 596 -3.30 -27.61 -37.80
C TYR A 596 -4.04 -27.95 -36.50
N ARG A 597 -5.38 -27.98 -36.51
CA ARG A 597 -6.18 -28.43 -35.37
C ARG A 597 -6.03 -29.93 -35.10
N ARG A 598 -6.01 -30.76 -36.16
CA ARG A 598 -5.74 -32.21 -36.05
C ARG A 598 -4.36 -32.51 -35.47
N THR A 599 -3.31 -31.82 -35.92
CA THR A 599 -1.96 -32.01 -35.37
C THR A 599 -1.84 -31.56 -33.91
N MET A 600 -2.60 -30.56 -33.47
CA MET A 600 -2.67 -30.14 -32.05
C MET A 600 -3.52 -31.07 -31.17
N GLU A 601 -4.56 -31.70 -31.71
CA GLU A 601 -5.33 -32.72 -31.00
C GLU A 601 -4.57 -34.06 -30.91
N GLU A 602 -3.81 -34.45 -31.95
CA GLU A 602 -2.99 -35.67 -31.97
C GLU A 602 -1.73 -35.59 -31.10
N THR A 603 -1.20 -34.39 -30.81
CA THR A 603 -0.05 -34.19 -29.90
C THR A 603 -0.44 -33.95 -28.43
N SER A 604 -1.74 -33.95 -28.11
CA SER A 604 -2.24 -33.74 -26.75
C SER A 604 -2.21 -34.98 -25.85
N VAL A 605 -1.69 -36.11 -26.36
CA VAL A 605 -1.61 -37.41 -25.68
C VAL A 605 -0.15 -37.81 -25.49
N GLU A 606 0.65 -37.01 -24.78
CA GLU A 606 1.88 -37.43 -24.06
C GLU A 606 2.52 -36.18 -23.43
N TYR A 607 2.28 -35.97 -22.13
CA TYR A 607 2.90 -34.89 -21.36
C TYR A 607 4.26 -35.34 -20.84
N ASP A 608 5.31 -35.16 -21.65
CA ASP A 608 6.65 -34.85 -21.15
C ASP A 608 7.55 -34.25 -22.25
N ASN A 609 8.40 -33.28 -21.88
CA ASN A 609 9.37 -32.50 -22.69
C ASN A 609 8.93 -31.11 -23.23
N GLY A 610 9.50 -30.05 -22.63
CA GLY A 610 9.29 -28.63 -22.96
C GLY A 610 9.70 -28.15 -24.37
N VAL A 611 10.24 -29.02 -25.23
CA VAL A 611 10.54 -28.71 -26.64
C VAL A 611 9.26 -28.61 -27.48
N ASN A 612 8.22 -29.39 -27.14
CA ASN A 612 6.97 -29.45 -27.91
C ASN A 612 6.11 -28.18 -27.70
N ASN A 613 6.10 -27.62 -26.48
CA ASN A 613 5.32 -26.41 -26.15
C ASN A 613 5.81 -25.15 -26.89
N LYS A 614 7.12 -25.02 -27.11
CA LYS A 614 7.70 -23.86 -27.81
C LYS A 614 7.30 -23.83 -29.29
N GLN A 615 7.31 -24.98 -29.96
CA GLN A 615 6.87 -25.10 -31.35
C GLN A 615 5.36 -24.81 -31.49
N VAL A 616 4.54 -25.35 -30.59
CA VAL A 616 3.09 -25.08 -30.51
C VAL A 616 2.81 -23.57 -30.39
N ARG A 617 3.55 -22.87 -29.52
CA ARG A 617 3.41 -21.42 -29.29
C ARG A 617 3.76 -20.60 -30.55
N MET A 618 4.88 -20.94 -31.21
CA MET A 618 5.28 -20.28 -32.46
C MET A 618 4.24 -20.48 -33.58
N LEU A 619 3.71 -21.69 -33.72
CA LEU A 619 2.66 -21.99 -34.71
C LEU A 619 1.39 -21.17 -34.45
N ARG A 620 0.96 -21.03 -33.19
CA ARG A 620 -0.18 -20.18 -32.81
C ARG A 620 0.05 -18.72 -33.19
N ARG A 621 1.23 -18.16 -32.90
CA ARG A 621 1.55 -16.76 -33.21
C ARG A 621 1.63 -16.47 -34.71
N LYS A 622 2.22 -17.39 -35.47
CA LYS A 622 2.21 -17.33 -36.93
C LYS A 622 0.78 -17.32 -37.47
N SER A 623 -0.10 -18.17 -36.90
CA SER A 623 -1.52 -18.22 -37.26
C SER A 623 -2.25 -16.89 -37.02
N TYR A 624 -1.90 -16.14 -35.96
CA TYR A 624 -2.47 -14.82 -35.68
C TYR A 624 -2.07 -13.79 -36.75
N LEU A 625 -0.79 -13.78 -37.15
CA LEU A 625 -0.28 -12.92 -38.23
C LEU A 625 -0.92 -13.26 -39.58
N ASP A 626 -1.03 -14.53 -39.92
CA ASP A 626 -1.61 -14.96 -41.21
C ASP A 626 -3.10 -14.63 -41.29
N MET A 627 -3.85 -14.83 -40.22
CA MET A 627 -5.26 -14.41 -40.15
C MET A 627 -5.40 -12.89 -40.23
N ALA A 628 -4.57 -12.13 -39.53
CA ALA A 628 -4.60 -10.67 -39.58
C ALA A 628 -4.32 -10.15 -41.00
N LYS A 629 -3.33 -10.73 -41.70
CA LYS A 629 -3.03 -10.44 -43.11
C LYS A 629 -4.20 -10.78 -44.03
N TYR A 630 -4.80 -11.96 -43.88
CA TYR A 630 -5.96 -12.38 -44.68
C TYR A 630 -7.15 -11.42 -44.56
N ILE A 631 -7.41 -10.90 -43.35
CA ILE A 631 -8.46 -9.92 -43.11
C ILE A 631 -8.07 -8.57 -43.73
N ALA A 632 -6.85 -8.11 -43.51
CA ALA A 632 -6.36 -6.83 -44.02
C ALA A 632 -6.39 -6.70 -45.55
N THR A 633 -6.20 -7.79 -46.29
CA THR A 633 -6.25 -7.79 -47.77
C THR A 633 -7.66 -7.66 -48.33
N ARG A 634 -8.70 -7.97 -47.53
CA ARG A 634 -10.12 -7.81 -47.90
C ARG A 634 -10.71 -6.47 -47.48
N LEU A 635 -10.02 -5.73 -46.63
CA LEU A 635 -10.43 -4.40 -46.18
C LEU A 635 -9.92 -3.30 -47.12
N PRO A 636 -10.62 -2.16 -47.22
CA PRO A 636 -10.20 -1.04 -48.06
C PRO A 636 -8.79 -0.55 -47.72
N LYS A 637 -7.92 -0.42 -48.74
CA LYS A 637 -6.53 0.04 -48.56
C LYS A 637 -6.45 1.48 -48.02
N PHE A 638 -7.34 2.34 -48.50
CA PHE A 638 -7.48 3.74 -48.07
C PHE A 638 -8.93 4.00 -47.67
N PRO A 639 -9.31 3.80 -46.40
CA PRO A 639 -10.67 4.06 -45.94
C PRO A 639 -11.00 5.56 -46.03
N SER A 640 -12.26 5.88 -46.32
CA SER A 640 -12.71 7.27 -46.36
C SER A 640 -12.65 7.91 -44.97
N GLN A 641 -12.27 9.19 -44.92
CA GLN A 641 -12.25 9.94 -43.67
C GLN A 641 -13.69 10.19 -43.22
N THR A 642 -14.11 9.57 -42.12
CA THR A 642 -15.44 9.77 -41.55
C THR A 642 -15.48 11.10 -40.79
N MET A 643 -16.43 11.97 -41.12
CA MET A 643 -16.74 13.14 -40.29
C MET A 643 -17.46 12.67 -39.03
N LEU A 644 -16.96 13.06 -37.86
CA LEU A 644 -17.66 12.84 -36.60
C LEU A 644 -18.96 13.67 -36.62
N MET A 645 -20.10 13.04 -36.38
CA MET A 645 -21.43 13.67 -36.47
C MET A 645 -21.71 14.73 -35.38
N GLU A 646 -20.84 14.87 -34.38
CA GLU A 646 -20.92 15.95 -33.40
C GLU A 646 -20.21 17.19 -33.96
N ASN A 647 -20.94 18.29 -34.15
CA ASN A 647 -20.44 19.59 -34.66
C ASN A 647 -19.36 20.19 -33.73
N ILE A 648 -18.15 19.65 -33.75
CA ILE A 648 -16.97 20.31 -33.21
C ILE A 648 -16.40 21.14 -34.37
N GLU A 649 -16.27 22.45 -34.19
CA GLU A 649 -15.70 23.32 -35.22
C GLU A 649 -14.37 22.74 -35.75
N PRO A 650 -14.07 22.80 -37.06
CA PRO A 650 -12.95 22.08 -37.68
C PRO A 650 -11.53 22.55 -37.32
N ILE A 651 -11.36 23.28 -36.22
CA ILE A 651 -10.12 23.98 -35.89
C ILE A 651 -9.07 23.05 -35.23
N LEU A 652 -9.50 21.93 -34.64
CA LEU A 652 -8.64 21.07 -33.80
C LEU A 652 -7.85 19.95 -34.53
N LEU A 653 -7.98 19.80 -35.85
CA LEU A 653 -7.40 18.65 -36.59
C LEU A 653 -6.51 19.01 -37.82
N ALA A 654 -6.04 20.25 -37.91
CA ALA A 654 -5.13 20.69 -38.99
C ALA A 654 -3.64 20.63 -38.58
N GLU A 655 -2.79 20.21 -39.54
CA GLU A 655 -1.32 20.09 -39.39
C GLU A 655 -0.62 21.42 -39.04
N PRO A 656 0.60 21.37 -38.45
CA PRO A 656 1.43 22.54 -38.21
C PRO A 656 2.06 23.02 -39.53
N CYS A 657 1.31 23.77 -40.34
CA CYS A 657 1.86 24.52 -41.46
C CYS A 657 1.86 26.02 -41.15
N ILE A 658 3.07 26.60 -41.13
CA ILE A 658 3.35 28.03 -41.07
C ILE A 658 2.65 28.71 -42.25
N VAL A 659 1.56 29.44 -42.00
CA VAL A 659 1.07 30.45 -42.93
C VAL A 659 0.58 31.66 -42.15
N GLN A 660 1.30 32.77 -42.31
CA GLN A 660 0.88 34.11 -41.91
C GLN A 660 -0.49 34.42 -42.55
N SER A 661 -1.49 34.84 -41.76
CA SER A 661 -2.67 35.45 -42.36
C SER A 661 -3.20 36.66 -41.57
N LYS A 662 -3.63 37.63 -42.36
CA LYS A 662 -4.02 38.99 -42.01
C LYS A 662 -5.38 39.02 -41.33
N ARG A 663 -5.50 39.92 -40.35
CA ARG A 663 -6.75 40.35 -39.70
C ARG A 663 -7.83 40.67 -40.72
N SER A 664 -9.03 40.12 -40.51
CA SER A 664 -10.29 40.68 -40.99
C SER A 664 -11.34 40.64 -39.87
N LYS A 665 -12.19 41.67 -39.88
CA LYS A 665 -13.00 42.19 -38.77
C LYS A 665 -14.15 41.27 -38.38
N VAL A 666 -14.37 41.13 -37.06
CA VAL A 666 -15.58 40.60 -36.44
C VAL A 666 -16.67 41.68 -36.47
N VAL A 667 -17.87 41.30 -36.91
CA VAL A 667 -19.12 42.05 -36.67
C VAL A 667 -19.86 41.28 -35.59
N GLU A 668 -20.14 41.97 -34.48
CA GLU A 668 -20.96 41.49 -33.38
C GLU A 668 -22.42 41.36 -33.83
N ASP A 669 -23.07 40.25 -33.48
CA ASP A 669 -24.50 40.31 -33.23
C ASP A 669 -24.89 39.38 -32.06
N ASN A 670 -25.54 39.99 -31.08
CA ASN A 670 -26.02 39.38 -29.84
C ASN A 670 -27.45 38.88 -30.08
N SER A 671 -27.76 37.63 -29.76
CA SER A 671 -28.96 37.32 -28.94
C SER A 671 -29.25 35.82 -28.74
N LYS A 672 -29.67 35.53 -27.49
CA LYS A 672 -30.54 34.44 -27.02
C LYS A 672 -29.93 33.03 -26.89
N VAL A 673 -29.30 32.82 -25.72
CA VAL A 673 -29.10 31.52 -25.09
C VAL A 673 -30.46 31.02 -24.57
N VAL A 674 -30.96 29.94 -25.16
CA VAL A 674 -32.07 29.14 -24.62
C VAL A 674 -31.48 28.08 -23.71
N VAL A 675 -31.78 28.19 -22.42
CA VAL A 675 -31.44 27.20 -21.39
C VAL A 675 -32.31 25.96 -21.60
N LEU A 676 -31.72 24.87 -22.08
CA LEU A 676 -32.34 23.54 -22.06
C LEU A 676 -31.93 22.81 -20.77
N SER A 677 -32.97 22.47 -20.00
CA SER A 677 -32.92 21.80 -18.71
C SER A 677 -32.23 20.43 -18.76
N LYS A 678 -31.33 20.22 -17.80
CA LYS A 678 -30.70 18.92 -17.48
C LYS A 678 -31.75 17.92 -17.00
N THR A 679 -31.85 16.77 -17.68
CA THR A 679 -32.34 15.52 -17.07
C THR A 679 -31.75 14.31 -17.81
N SER A 680 -31.45 13.27 -17.03
CA SER A 680 -30.98 11.91 -17.38
C SER A 680 -29.61 11.76 -18.07
N VAL A 681 -28.54 11.82 -17.27
CA VAL A 681 -27.26 11.12 -17.55
C VAL A 681 -26.94 10.27 -16.34
N LEU A 682 -27.70 9.19 -16.14
CA LEU A 682 -27.39 8.11 -15.21
C LEU A 682 -27.70 6.80 -15.94
N SER A 683 -26.75 5.86 -15.88
CA SER A 683 -26.85 4.42 -16.16
C SER A 683 -26.37 3.78 -17.47
N GLU A 684 -25.67 4.44 -18.40
CA GLU A 684 -25.19 3.76 -19.62
C GLU A 684 -23.73 3.24 -19.60
N THR A 685 -23.01 3.29 -18.47
CA THR A 685 -21.59 2.91 -18.42
C THR A 685 -21.29 1.43 -18.16
N SER A 686 -22.29 0.55 -18.00
CA SER A 686 -22.06 -0.86 -17.60
C SER A 686 -22.48 -1.92 -18.61
N GLN A 687 -23.19 -1.59 -19.70
CA GLN A 687 -23.65 -2.56 -20.69
C GLN A 687 -22.88 -2.47 -22.01
N ASP A 688 -21.59 -2.81 -22.00
CA ASP A 688 -20.80 -2.83 -23.24
C ASP A 688 -19.78 -3.97 -23.26
N PHE A 689 -20.11 -5.04 -24.00
CA PHE A 689 -19.26 -6.15 -24.48
C PHE A 689 -18.33 -6.92 -23.50
N CYS A 690 -18.30 -6.61 -22.21
CA CYS A 690 -17.65 -7.45 -21.18
C CYS A 690 -18.49 -8.65 -20.73
N ASN A 691 -19.38 -9.19 -21.57
CA ASN A 691 -20.16 -10.40 -21.26
C ASN A 691 -19.31 -11.69 -21.13
N HIS A 692 -18.00 -11.62 -21.35
CA HIS A 692 -17.10 -12.76 -21.25
C HIS A 692 -16.16 -12.75 -20.03
N SER A 693 -16.11 -11.67 -19.23
CA SER A 693 -15.43 -11.74 -17.92
C SER A 693 -16.46 -11.97 -16.83
N GLU A 694 -16.31 -13.04 -16.08
CA GLU A 694 -17.19 -13.35 -14.95
C GLU A 694 -17.13 -12.20 -13.92
N SER A 695 -18.29 -11.83 -13.37
CA SER A 695 -18.39 -10.81 -12.32
C SER A 695 -17.73 -11.30 -11.04
N PHE A 696 -17.17 -10.38 -10.25
CA PHE A 696 -16.60 -10.65 -8.92
C PHE A 696 -17.49 -11.57 -8.08
N GLU A 697 -18.78 -11.23 -7.94
CA GLU A 697 -19.72 -12.04 -7.14
C GLU A 697 -19.89 -13.48 -7.66
N LYS A 698 -19.87 -13.65 -8.99
CA LYS A 698 -19.98 -14.98 -9.60
C LYS A 698 -18.72 -15.80 -9.31
N LEU A 699 -17.54 -15.19 -9.47
CA LEU A 699 -16.26 -15.83 -9.20
C LEU A 699 -16.13 -16.25 -7.73
N VAL A 700 -16.52 -15.38 -6.80
CA VAL A 700 -16.47 -15.67 -5.36
C VAL A 700 -17.38 -16.84 -4.99
N ARG A 701 -18.50 -17.02 -5.70
CA ARG A 701 -19.43 -18.15 -5.48
C ARG A 701 -18.91 -19.48 -6.04
N ILE A 702 -17.90 -19.47 -6.91
CA ILE A 702 -17.33 -20.71 -7.48
C ILE A 702 -16.49 -21.41 -6.41
N GLY A 703 -16.75 -22.69 -6.16
CA GLY A 703 -15.98 -23.51 -5.22
C GLY A 703 -16.43 -23.41 -3.76
N LEU A 704 -17.52 -22.69 -3.48
CA LEU A 704 -18.14 -22.70 -2.15
C LEU A 704 -19.03 -23.93 -1.97
N PRO A 705 -19.15 -24.44 -0.73
CA PRO A 705 -20.15 -25.46 -0.44
C PRO A 705 -21.57 -24.84 -0.45
N CYS A 706 -22.51 -25.53 -1.09
CA CYS A 706 -23.88 -25.07 -1.36
C CYS A 706 -24.89 -25.77 -0.43
N ASN A 707 -25.82 -25.00 0.15
CA ASN A 707 -26.90 -25.46 1.07
C ASN A 707 -26.45 -26.00 2.44
N ASP A 708 -25.51 -25.30 3.07
CA ASP A 708 -24.94 -25.68 4.35
C ASP A 708 -25.62 -25.01 5.55
N SER A 709 -25.75 -25.76 6.65
CA SER A 709 -26.01 -25.23 7.98
C SER A 709 -24.91 -24.25 8.41
N VAL A 710 -25.21 -23.37 9.38
CA VAL A 710 -24.22 -22.43 9.94
C VAL A 710 -22.95 -23.15 10.42
N GLU A 711 -23.09 -24.32 11.06
CA GLU A 711 -21.94 -25.03 11.62
C GLU A 711 -21.02 -25.60 10.53
N GLU A 712 -21.59 -26.07 9.41
CA GLU A 712 -20.82 -26.48 8.22
C GLU A 712 -20.06 -25.29 7.62
N LYS A 713 -20.68 -24.11 7.54
CA LYS A 713 -19.98 -22.88 7.11
C LYS A 713 -18.81 -22.52 8.03
N LEU A 714 -19.00 -22.59 9.34
CA LEU A 714 -17.95 -22.31 10.33
C LEU A 714 -16.85 -23.39 10.32
N CYS A 715 -17.19 -24.65 10.05
CA CYS A 715 -16.23 -25.74 9.88
C CYS A 715 -15.39 -25.53 8.63
N TRP A 716 -16.03 -25.21 7.49
CA TRP A 716 -15.33 -24.83 6.27
C TRP A 716 -14.40 -23.65 6.52
N LEU A 717 -14.89 -22.59 7.16
CA LEU A 717 -14.10 -21.39 7.46
C LEU A 717 -12.86 -21.70 8.31
N ARG A 718 -13.01 -22.54 9.34
CA ARG A 718 -11.88 -23.01 10.16
C ARG A 718 -10.85 -23.79 9.32
N SER A 719 -11.30 -24.63 8.39
CA SER A 719 -10.40 -25.38 7.49
C SER A 719 -9.63 -24.49 6.50
N GLN A 720 -10.17 -23.29 6.20
CA GLN A 720 -9.49 -22.33 5.34
C GLN A 720 -8.43 -21.49 6.05
N MET A 721 -8.39 -21.47 7.39
CA MET A 721 -7.46 -20.62 8.15
C MET A 721 -6.01 -21.07 7.98
N ILE A 722 -5.17 -20.17 7.45
CA ILE A 722 -3.75 -20.43 7.27
C ILE A 722 -3.05 -20.43 8.64
N GLY A 723 -2.34 -21.53 8.94
CA GLY A 723 -1.60 -21.72 10.20
C GLY A 723 -2.43 -22.20 11.39
N ASN A 724 -3.65 -22.72 11.17
CA ASN A 724 -4.48 -23.27 12.25
C ASN A 724 -3.82 -24.45 13.01
N ASP A 725 -3.00 -25.23 12.30
CA ASP A 725 -2.24 -26.35 12.85
C ASP A 725 -0.74 -26.04 12.96
N ALA A 726 -0.37 -24.75 12.91
CA ALA A 726 1.00 -24.34 13.09
C ALA A 726 1.48 -24.70 14.51
N GLU A 727 2.72 -25.14 14.60
CA GLU A 727 3.40 -25.42 15.86
C GLU A 727 4.69 -24.62 15.92
N PHE A 728 5.13 -24.33 17.14
CA PHE A 728 6.41 -23.68 17.37
C PHE A 728 7.12 -24.27 18.58
N ASP A 729 8.43 -24.06 18.66
CA ASP A 729 9.22 -24.45 19.81
C ASP A 729 9.18 -23.36 20.88
N SER A 730 8.64 -23.71 22.04
CA SER A 730 8.66 -22.87 23.25
C SER A 730 9.79 -23.34 24.18
N PRO A 731 10.16 -22.54 25.21
CA PRO A 731 11.07 -22.97 26.26
C PRO A 731 10.65 -24.26 26.99
N PHE A 732 9.36 -24.61 26.95
CA PHE A 732 8.82 -25.83 27.56
C PHE A 732 8.54 -26.93 26.52
N GLY A 733 9.13 -26.84 25.33
CA GLY A 733 9.00 -27.78 24.21
C GLY A 733 7.98 -27.32 23.16
N ARG A 734 7.65 -28.23 22.23
CA ARG A 734 6.76 -27.91 21.10
C ARG A 734 5.34 -27.57 21.55
N ARG A 735 4.75 -26.52 20.99
CA ARG A 735 3.38 -26.06 21.28
C ARG A 735 2.59 -25.87 20.00
N LYS A 736 1.32 -26.28 20.02
CA LYS A 736 0.33 -25.84 19.02
C LYS A 736 0.06 -24.35 19.20
N LEU A 737 0.05 -23.61 18.10
CA LEU A 737 -0.29 -22.19 18.09
C LEU A 737 -1.81 -22.04 18.22
N VAL A 738 -2.26 -21.45 19.33
CA VAL A 738 -3.67 -21.09 19.55
C VAL A 738 -3.77 -19.57 19.55
N TYR A 739 -4.35 -18.99 18.48
CA TYR A 739 -4.37 -17.54 18.33
C TYR A 739 -5.55 -16.91 19.08
N ALA A 740 -5.29 -15.93 19.95
CA ALA A 740 -6.30 -15.30 20.80
C ALA A 740 -6.28 -13.76 20.77
N ASP A 741 -5.52 -13.13 19.86
CA ASP A 741 -5.45 -11.65 19.69
C ASP A 741 -6.18 -11.17 18.42
N HIS A 742 -7.35 -11.74 18.12
CA HIS A 742 -8.19 -11.38 16.98
C HIS A 742 -8.67 -9.92 16.97
N THR A 743 -8.64 -9.23 18.11
CA THR A 743 -8.88 -7.77 18.19
C THR A 743 -7.80 -6.95 17.47
N ALA A 744 -6.56 -7.46 17.41
CA ALA A 744 -5.44 -6.75 16.80
C ALA A 744 -5.32 -7.03 15.30
N SER A 745 -5.54 -8.27 14.87
CA SER A 745 -5.47 -8.69 13.47
C SER A 745 -6.30 -9.96 13.22
N GLY A 746 -6.87 -10.04 12.02
CA GLY A 746 -7.50 -11.28 11.54
C GLY A 746 -6.45 -12.31 11.10
N ARG A 747 -6.92 -13.52 10.77
CA ARG A 747 -6.10 -14.58 10.17
C ARG A 747 -6.33 -14.64 8.66
N SER A 748 -5.34 -15.04 7.88
CA SER A 748 -5.49 -15.22 6.43
C SER A 748 -6.22 -16.52 6.08
N LEU A 749 -6.84 -16.56 4.90
CA LEU A 749 -7.61 -17.71 4.40
C LEU A 749 -7.04 -18.23 3.09
N HIS A 750 -6.88 -19.55 2.96
CA HIS A 750 -6.50 -20.20 1.70
C HIS A 750 -7.45 -19.82 0.56
N PHE A 751 -8.76 -19.75 0.81
CA PHE A 751 -9.75 -19.28 -0.15
C PHE A 751 -9.40 -17.92 -0.77
N ASN A 752 -9.00 -16.93 0.05
CA ASN A 752 -8.65 -15.60 -0.43
C ASN A 752 -7.35 -15.60 -1.25
N GLU A 753 -6.32 -16.31 -0.77
CA GLU A 753 -5.03 -16.38 -1.47
C GLU A 753 -5.17 -17.10 -2.83
N ASN A 754 -5.94 -18.19 -2.87
CA ASN A 754 -6.22 -18.93 -4.10
C ASN A 754 -7.03 -18.07 -5.09
N PHE A 755 -8.07 -17.37 -4.62
CA PHE A 755 -8.84 -16.46 -5.48
C PHE A 755 -7.94 -15.41 -6.15
N ILE A 756 -7.05 -14.78 -5.37
CA ILE A 756 -6.14 -13.76 -5.88
C ILE A 756 -5.19 -14.39 -6.92
N THR A 757 -4.59 -15.54 -6.60
CA THR A 757 -3.64 -16.26 -7.46
C THR A 757 -4.26 -16.76 -8.75
N ASP A 758 -5.51 -17.25 -8.71
CA ASP A 758 -6.15 -17.92 -9.84
C ASP A 758 -6.96 -16.95 -10.73
N HIS A 759 -7.48 -15.86 -10.17
CA HIS A 759 -8.43 -15.00 -10.88
C HIS A 759 -7.97 -13.56 -11.10
N LEU A 760 -7.11 -13.03 -10.23
CA LEU A 760 -6.62 -11.64 -10.31
C LEU A 760 -5.21 -11.56 -10.89
N LEU A 761 -4.22 -12.20 -10.27
CA LEU A 761 -2.80 -12.11 -10.65
C LEU A 761 -2.50 -12.49 -12.11
N PRO A 762 -3.15 -13.52 -12.72
CA PRO A 762 -2.86 -13.90 -14.10
C PRO A 762 -3.18 -12.79 -15.10
N PHE A 763 -4.16 -11.94 -14.78
CA PHE A 763 -4.64 -10.87 -15.64
C PHE A 763 -4.37 -9.47 -15.06
N TYR A 764 -3.45 -9.39 -14.08
CA TYR A 764 -3.10 -8.12 -13.44
C TYR A 764 -2.49 -7.15 -14.46
N GLY A 765 -3.04 -5.94 -14.48
CA GLY A 765 -2.54 -4.83 -15.29
C GLY A 765 -2.92 -3.47 -14.68
N ASN A 766 -2.26 -2.42 -15.13
CA ASN A 766 -2.46 -1.07 -14.61
C ASN A 766 -3.88 -0.52 -14.92
N THR A 767 -4.54 0.08 -13.92
CA THR A 767 -5.97 0.50 -13.95
C THR A 767 -6.26 1.85 -14.62
N HIS A 768 -5.25 2.52 -15.19
CA HIS A 768 -5.43 3.85 -15.79
C HIS A 768 -5.61 3.85 -17.31
N THR A 769 -5.71 2.67 -17.91
CA THR A 769 -5.94 2.47 -19.35
C THR A 769 -6.78 1.22 -19.57
N CYS A 770 -7.80 1.30 -20.42
CA CYS A 770 -8.65 0.15 -20.77
C CYS A 770 -8.51 -0.27 -22.24
N ASP A 771 -7.43 0.17 -22.89
CA ASP A 771 -7.11 -0.20 -24.28
C ASP A 771 -6.62 -1.65 -24.41
N SER A 772 -6.19 -2.24 -23.30
CA SER A 772 -5.74 -3.64 -23.17
C SER A 772 -6.72 -4.47 -22.35
N TYR A 773 -6.78 -5.78 -22.62
CA TYR A 773 -7.65 -6.70 -21.89
C TYR A 773 -7.34 -6.72 -20.38
N VAL A 774 -6.06 -6.81 -20.01
CA VAL A 774 -5.63 -6.85 -18.60
C VAL A 774 -5.99 -5.57 -17.83
N GLY A 775 -5.76 -4.40 -18.44
CA GLY A 775 -6.11 -3.12 -17.86
C GLY A 775 -7.62 -2.98 -17.65
N SER A 776 -8.42 -3.38 -18.66
CA SER A 776 -9.88 -3.39 -18.55
C SER A 776 -10.37 -4.36 -17.48
N ARG A 777 -9.84 -5.59 -17.42
CA ARG A 777 -10.26 -6.62 -16.47
C ARG A 777 -9.91 -6.26 -15.03
N THR A 778 -8.70 -5.76 -14.79
CA THR A 778 -8.28 -5.32 -13.45
C THR A 778 -9.11 -4.11 -12.99
N THR A 779 -9.37 -3.15 -13.88
CA THR A 779 -10.22 -1.98 -13.56
C THR A 779 -11.64 -2.40 -13.20
N LYS A 780 -12.24 -3.33 -13.96
CA LYS A 780 -13.58 -3.88 -13.67
C LYS A 780 -13.60 -4.55 -12.29
N MET A 781 -12.63 -5.40 -11.98
CA MET A 781 -12.57 -6.11 -10.71
C MET A 781 -12.39 -5.16 -9.52
N LEU A 782 -11.55 -4.14 -9.66
CA LEU A 782 -11.39 -3.11 -8.64
C LEU A 782 -12.70 -2.34 -8.40
N HIS A 783 -13.41 -1.95 -9.46
CA HIS A 783 -14.66 -1.22 -9.35
C HIS A 783 -15.78 -2.07 -8.72
N GLU A 784 -15.89 -3.34 -9.11
CA GLU A 784 -16.85 -4.29 -8.51
C GLU A 784 -16.54 -4.52 -7.02
N ALA A 785 -15.28 -4.73 -6.65
CA ALA A 785 -14.86 -4.86 -5.26
C ALA A 785 -15.16 -3.58 -4.44
N THR A 786 -14.90 -2.41 -5.01
CA THR A 786 -15.18 -1.11 -4.38
C THR A 786 -16.67 -0.92 -4.13
N THR A 787 -17.48 -1.21 -5.16
CA THR A 787 -18.95 -1.12 -5.08
C THR A 787 -19.50 -2.10 -4.05
N TYR A 788 -18.96 -3.32 -4.01
CA TYR A 788 -19.34 -4.34 -3.04
C TYR A 788 -19.09 -3.88 -1.59
N ILE A 789 -17.88 -3.39 -1.28
CA ILE A 789 -17.54 -2.87 0.05
C ILE A 789 -18.44 -1.68 0.40
N LYS A 790 -18.62 -0.73 -0.53
CA LYS A 790 -19.48 0.45 -0.29
C LYS A 790 -20.93 0.04 0.03
N SER A 791 -21.44 -0.98 -0.65
CA SER A 791 -22.79 -1.52 -0.43
C SER A 791 -22.91 -2.21 0.94
N CYS A 792 -21.90 -2.99 1.35
CA CYS A 792 -21.84 -3.64 2.67
C CYS A 792 -21.79 -2.64 3.84
N LEU A 793 -21.47 -1.37 3.57
CA LEU A 793 -21.42 -0.29 4.56
C LEU A 793 -22.68 0.61 4.51
N GLY A 794 -23.66 0.29 3.65
CA GLY A 794 -24.84 1.13 3.43
C GLY A 794 -24.54 2.46 2.73
N GLY A 795 -23.41 2.57 2.02
CA GLY A 795 -23.00 3.80 1.34
C GLY A 795 -23.82 4.07 0.07
N GLY A 796 -24.39 5.27 -0.03
CA GLY A 796 -25.20 5.72 -1.18
C GLY A 796 -24.44 6.58 -2.18
N GLU A 797 -25.18 7.25 -3.07
CA GLU A 797 -24.62 8.17 -4.08
C GLU A 797 -23.99 9.42 -3.45
N GLU A 798 -24.48 9.87 -2.29
CA GLU A 798 -23.94 11.02 -1.56
C GLU A 798 -22.68 10.69 -0.74
N ASP A 799 -22.29 9.42 -0.72
CA ASP A 799 -21.12 8.93 -0.01
C ASP A 799 -19.97 8.68 -0.97
N THR A 800 -18.75 8.78 -0.44
CA THR A 800 -17.50 8.55 -1.15
C THR A 800 -16.67 7.55 -0.36
N ILE A 801 -16.25 6.47 -1.00
CA ILE A 801 -15.31 5.51 -0.41
C ILE A 801 -13.88 5.81 -0.87
N ILE A 802 -12.94 5.82 0.08
CA ILE A 802 -11.52 6.03 -0.17
C ILE A 802 -10.72 4.92 0.53
N PHE A 803 -9.91 4.21 -0.25
CA PHE A 803 -8.95 3.24 0.28
C PHE A 803 -7.69 3.98 0.71
N CYS A 804 -7.47 3.96 2.01
CA CYS A 804 -6.38 4.64 2.68
C CYS A 804 -5.22 3.65 2.91
N GLY A 805 -4.03 4.13 3.29
CA GLY A 805 -2.91 3.27 3.69
C GLY A 805 -3.24 2.40 4.92
N SER A 806 -2.29 2.18 5.82
CA SER A 806 -2.50 1.24 6.93
C SER A 806 -3.62 1.64 7.91
N GLY A 807 -4.71 0.86 7.89
CA GLY A 807 -5.78 0.87 8.89
C GLY A 807 -6.51 2.20 9.10
N THR A 808 -7.19 2.32 10.24
CA THR A 808 -7.96 3.52 10.61
C THR A 808 -7.07 4.76 10.75
N THR A 809 -5.81 4.60 11.16
CA THR A 809 -4.84 5.71 11.24
C THR A 809 -4.74 6.48 9.92
N ALA A 810 -4.60 5.76 8.81
CA ALA A 810 -4.56 6.38 7.49
C ALA A 810 -5.92 6.94 7.06
N ALA A 811 -7.03 6.30 7.44
CA ALA A 811 -8.39 6.77 7.13
C ALA A 811 -8.72 8.11 7.79
N ILE A 812 -8.41 8.26 9.08
CA ILE A 812 -8.63 9.51 9.82
C ILE A 812 -7.72 10.61 9.30
N LYS A 813 -6.45 10.30 9.04
CA LYS A 813 -5.52 11.26 8.40
C LYS A 813 -6.05 11.72 7.05
N ARG A 814 -6.55 10.81 6.21
CA ARG A 814 -7.13 11.15 4.91
C ARG A 814 -8.35 12.05 5.06
N LEU A 815 -9.24 11.78 6.03
CA LEU A 815 -10.37 12.67 6.32
C LEU A 815 -9.90 14.09 6.67
N GLN A 816 -8.89 14.23 7.53
CA GLN A 816 -8.33 15.54 7.88
C GLN A 816 -7.72 16.27 6.69
N GLU A 817 -7.09 15.54 5.77
CA GLU A 817 -6.52 16.12 4.56
C GLU A 817 -7.59 16.68 3.62
N VAL A 818 -8.66 15.91 3.36
CA VAL A 818 -9.74 16.34 2.46
C VAL A 818 -10.66 17.38 3.10
N MET A 819 -10.73 17.44 4.44
CA MET A 819 -11.32 18.54 5.20
C MET A 819 -10.44 19.81 5.19
N GLY A 820 -9.16 19.68 4.82
CA GLY A 820 -8.21 20.79 4.77
C GLY A 820 -7.68 21.24 6.13
N ILE A 821 -7.66 20.34 7.12
CA ILE A 821 -7.22 20.61 8.51
C ILE A 821 -5.97 19.84 8.93
N ALA A 822 -5.40 19.02 8.05
CA ALA A 822 -4.12 18.35 8.26
C ALA A 822 -2.97 19.28 7.88
N VAL A 823 -2.08 19.63 8.81
CA VAL A 823 -0.85 20.39 8.51
C VAL A 823 0.36 19.73 9.19
N PRO A 824 1.60 19.98 8.72
CA PRO A 824 2.79 19.50 9.40
C PRO A 824 2.86 20.07 10.81
N SER A 825 3.30 19.26 11.76
CA SER A 825 3.34 19.62 13.18
C SER A 825 4.17 20.90 13.43
N ILE A 826 5.26 21.09 12.70
CA ILE A 826 6.11 22.30 12.78
C ILE A 826 5.39 23.59 12.34
N LEU A 827 4.32 23.50 11.55
CA LEU A 827 3.53 24.65 11.08
C LEU A 827 2.23 24.84 11.88
N ARG A 828 1.83 23.85 12.69
CA ARG A 828 0.52 23.83 13.37
C ARG A 828 0.24 25.12 14.14
N GLU A 829 1.14 25.54 15.04
CA GLU A 829 0.95 26.73 15.86
C GLU A 829 0.83 28.01 15.02
N ARG A 830 1.65 28.14 13.97
CA ARG A 830 1.62 29.29 13.05
C ARG A 830 0.29 29.37 12.32
N VAL A 831 -0.20 28.24 11.80
CA VAL A 831 -1.46 28.18 11.06
C VAL A 831 -2.65 28.44 11.98
N VAL A 832 -2.68 27.83 13.18
CA VAL A 832 -3.74 28.07 14.18
C VAL A 832 -3.85 29.56 14.52
N LYS A 833 -2.73 30.26 14.72
CA LYS A 833 -2.73 31.72 14.98
C LYS A 833 -3.25 32.56 13.81
N SER A 834 -3.24 32.01 12.59
CA SER A 834 -3.73 32.67 11.37
C SER A 834 -5.21 32.39 11.05
N LEU A 835 -5.86 31.50 11.80
CA LEU A 835 -7.27 31.15 11.62
C LEU A 835 -8.14 31.99 12.56
N GLY A 836 -9.27 32.47 12.06
CA GLY A 836 -10.34 32.96 12.93
C GLY A 836 -10.90 31.84 13.79
N LYS A 837 -11.44 32.16 14.98
CA LYS A 837 -12.07 31.16 15.87
C LYS A 837 -13.16 30.37 15.15
N GLU A 838 -13.96 31.06 14.33
CA GLU A 838 -15.05 30.52 13.50
C GLU A 838 -14.59 29.51 12.44
N GLU A 839 -13.37 29.65 11.93
CA GLU A 839 -12.79 28.73 10.94
C GLU A 839 -12.28 27.43 11.58
N ARG A 840 -12.07 27.44 12.91
CA ARG A 840 -11.45 26.33 13.63
C ARG A 840 -12.49 25.30 14.02
N TRP A 841 -12.36 24.09 13.47
CA TRP A 841 -13.19 22.94 13.83
C TRP A 841 -13.12 22.61 15.33
N VAL A 842 -14.23 22.15 15.89
CA VAL A 842 -14.30 21.55 17.22
C VAL A 842 -14.57 20.07 17.03
N VAL A 843 -13.72 19.22 17.60
CA VAL A 843 -13.81 17.77 17.50
C VAL A 843 -14.02 17.17 18.88
N PHE A 844 -15.17 16.53 19.07
CA PHE A 844 -15.49 15.77 20.28
C PHE A 844 -15.00 14.34 20.16
N VAL A 845 -14.33 13.81 21.18
CA VAL A 845 -13.83 12.43 21.22
C VAL A 845 -14.20 11.78 22.56
N GLY A 846 -14.38 10.47 22.57
CA GLY A 846 -14.80 9.73 23.77
C GLY A 846 -13.65 9.17 24.62
N PRO A 847 -13.98 8.45 25.70
CA PRO A 847 -12.99 7.85 26.58
C PRO A 847 -12.40 6.56 26.00
N HIS A 848 -13.11 5.89 25.08
CA HIS A 848 -12.70 4.62 24.48
C HIS A 848 -11.77 4.77 23.27
N GLU A 849 -11.28 5.98 22.99
CA GLU A 849 -10.57 6.24 21.75
C GLU A 849 -9.22 5.53 21.67
N HIS A 850 -9.04 4.80 20.58
CA HIS A 850 -7.73 4.32 20.16
C HIS A 850 -6.80 5.50 19.84
N HIS A 851 -5.49 5.31 20.04
CA HIS A 851 -4.49 6.35 19.74
C HIS A 851 -4.55 6.88 18.31
N SER A 852 -4.97 6.07 17.33
CA SER A 852 -5.18 6.53 15.95
C SER A 852 -6.29 7.58 15.81
N ASN A 853 -7.30 7.54 16.67
CA ASN A 853 -8.37 8.54 16.67
C ASN A 853 -7.93 9.76 17.47
N LEU A 854 -7.60 9.58 18.77
CA LEU A 854 -7.27 10.69 19.67
C LEU A 854 -6.06 11.53 19.22
N LEU A 855 -4.91 10.91 18.97
CA LEU A 855 -3.68 11.65 18.67
C LEU A 855 -3.75 12.35 17.32
N SER A 856 -4.43 11.73 16.35
CA SER A 856 -4.63 12.31 15.04
C SER A 856 -5.38 13.63 15.14
N TRP A 857 -6.48 13.69 15.89
CA TRP A 857 -7.22 14.94 16.10
C TRP A 857 -6.45 15.95 16.92
N ARG A 858 -5.76 15.53 17.99
CA ARG A 858 -4.91 16.41 18.81
C ARG A 858 -3.83 17.08 17.97
N GLN A 859 -3.29 16.43 16.93
CA GLN A 859 -2.27 17.03 16.05
C GLN A 859 -2.82 17.71 14.79
N SER A 860 -4.14 17.82 14.64
CA SER A 860 -4.79 18.59 13.57
C SER A 860 -4.91 20.09 13.92
N LEU A 861 -5.50 20.88 13.02
CA LEU A 861 -5.89 22.27 13.28
C LEU A 861 -7.12 22.42 14.18
N ALA A 862 -7.83 21.32 14.48
CA ALA A 862 -9.02 21.35 15.31
C ALA A 862 -8.73 21.72 16.77
N GLU A 863 -9.77 22.13 17.47
CA GLU A 863 -9.86 22.11 18.93
C GLU A 863 -10.48 20.79 19.35
N VAL A 864 -9.80 20.03 20.21
CA VAL A 864 -10.27 18.71 20.66
C VAL A 864 -10.89 18.83 22.03
N VAL A 865 -12.10 18.28 22.18
CA VAL A 865 -12.85 18.22 23.44
C VAL A 865 -13.03 16.75 23.80
N GLU A 866 -12.40 16.33 24.88
CA GLU A 866 -12.46 14.94 25.38
C GLU A 866 -13.64 14.78 26.34
N ILE A 867 -14.50 13.80 26.06
CA ILE A 867 -15.62 13.42 26.92
C ILE A 867 -15.22 12.23 27.78
N GLY A 868 -15.47 12.35 29.08
CA GLY A 868 -15.10 11.34 30.08
C GLY A 868 -16.06 10.15 30.17
N LEU A 869 -15.82 9.34 31.19
CA LEU A 869 -16.69 8.25 31.59
C LEU A 869 -17.73 8.74 32.60
N ASP A 870 -18.91 8.13 32.60
CA ASP A 870 -19.91 8.27 33.66
C ASP A 870 -19.59 7.35 34.86
N ASP A 871 -20.45 7.37 35.88
CA ASP A 871 -20.32 6.55 37.09
C ASP A 871 -20.42 5.03 36.80
N GLU A 872 -20.96 4.63 35.65
CA GLU A 872 -21.04 3.24 35.20
C GLU A 872 -19.82 2.82 34.34
N GLY A 873 -18.88 3.73 34.08
CA GLY A 873 -17.73 3.48 33.21
C GLY A 873 -18.09 3.40 31.73
N LEU A 874 -19.15 4.10 31.31
CA LEU A 874 -19.58 4.27 29.91
C LEU A 874 -19.34 5.72 29.46
N LEU A 875 -19.53 6.02 28.17
CA LEU A 875 -19.42 7.41 27.67
C LEU A 875 -20.45 8.31 28.37
N ASP A 876 -19.99 9.39 28.99
CA ASP A 876 -20.87 10.38 29.63
C ASP A 876 -21.63 11.20 28.57
N MET A 877 -22.87 10.78 28.29
CA MET A 877 -23.75 11.42 27.33
C MET A 877 -24.25 12.80 27.79
N ASP A 878 -24.34 13.05 29.09
CA ASP A 878 -24.74 14.34 29.64
C ASP A 878 -23.59 15.34 29.54
N ALA A 879 -22.34 14.94 29.82
CA ALA A 879 -21.17 15.75 29.56
C ALA A 879 -21.02 16.09 28.08
N LEU A 880 -21.22 15.13 27.17
CA LEU A 880 -21.22 15.39 25.72
C LEU A 880 -22.27 16.44 25.36
N LYS A 881 -23.50 16.30 25.87
CA LYS A 881 -24.57 17.28 25.63
C LYS A 881 -24.21 18.68 26.14
N LEU A 882 -23.66 18.78 27.35
CA LEU A 882 -23.23 20.06 27.92
C LEU A 882 -22.16 20.74 27.07
N GLN A 883 -21.19 19.97 26.56
CA GLN A 883 -20.16 20.50 25.66
C GLN A 883 -20.78 20.94 24.32
N LEU A 884 -21.67 20.16 23.72
CA LEU A 884 -22.37 20.55 22.49
C LEU A 884 -23.18 21.85 22.68
N GLU A 885 -23.85 22.02 23.82
CA GLU A 885 -24.56 23.25 24.18
C GLU A 885 -23.63 24.46 24.27
N ALA A 886 -22.44 24.29 24.85
CA ALA A 886 -21.44 25.34 24.96
C ALA A 886 -20.94 25.84 23.58
N TYR A 887 -20.83 24.95 22.60
CA TYR A 887 -20.34 25.30 21.26
C TYR A 887 -21.45 25.65 20.24
N LYS A 888 -22.73 25.36 20.54
CA LYS A 888 -23.87 25.55 19.62
C LYS A 888 -23.93 26.94 18.96
N ASN A 889 -23.68 27.99 19.74
CA ASN A 889 -23.79 29.39 19.28
C ASN A 889 -22.45 30.00 18.85
N THR A 890 -21.40 29.18 18.74
CA THR A 890 -20.07 29.66 18.35
C THR A 890 -19.89 29.75 16.84
N ASN A 891 -20.85 29.30 16.02
CA ASN A 891 -20.80 29.31 14.55
C ASN A 891 -19.53 28.63 13.95
N ARG A 892 -18.90 27.76 14.75
CA ARG A 892 -17.80 26.88 14.36
C ARG A 892 -18.34 25.56 13.80
N PRO A 893 -17.61 24.90 12.88
CA PRO A 893 -17.97 23.57 12.44
C PRO A 893 -17.66 22.54 13.54
N LEU A 894 -18.64 21.67 13.82
CA LEU A 894 -18.59 20.67 14.90
C LEU A 894 -18.53 19.26 14.32
N LEU A 895 -17.68 18.41 14.89
CA LEU A 895 -17.54 17.00 14.52
C LEU A 895 -17.38 16.14 15.78
N GLY A 896 -18.04 15.00 15.86
CA GLY A 896 -17.79 13.96 16.85
C GLY A 896 -17.06 12.80 16.19
N SER A 897 -15.98 12.31 16.80
CA SER A 897 -15.20 11.17 16.30
C SER A 897 -15.05 10.13 17.41
N PHE A 898 -15.91 9.12 17.43
CA PHE A 898 -16.02 8.16 18.54
C PHE A 898 -15.71 6.73 18.11
N SER A 899 -15.12 5.94 19.00
CA SER A 899 -14.96 4.51 18.78
C SER A 899 -16.29 3.78 18.95
N ALA A 900 -16.68 2.97 17.96
CA ALA A 900 -17.91 2.18 18.00
C ALA A 900 -17.84 1.03 19.02
N CYS A 901 -16.63 0.58 19.34
CA CYS A 901 -16.35 -0.46 20.33
C CYS A 901 -14.96 -0.23 20.93
N SER A 902 -14.83 -0.40 22.25
CA SER A 902 -13.54 -0.34 22.92
C SER A 902 -12.65 -1.50 22.48
N ASN A 903 -11.48 -1.19 21.93
CA ASN A 903 -10.47 -2.21 21.62
C ASN A 903 -9.86 -2.83 22.89
N VAL A 904 -10.12 -2.28 24.07
CA VAL A 904 -9.63 -2.77 25.35
C VAL A 904 -10.64 -3.72 25.99
N THR A 905 -11.85 -3.24 26.23
CA THR A 905 -12.86 -3.96 27.05
C THR A 905 -13.95 -4.63 26.22
N GLY A 906 -14.01 -4.35 24.92
CA GLY A 906 -15.09 -4.80 24.03
C GLY A 906 -16.41 -4.08 24.22
N ILE A 907 -16.50 -3.10 25.13
CA ILE A 907 -17.74 -2.36 25.39
C ILE A 907 -18.20 -1.62 24.14
N HIS A 908 -19.46 -1.81 23.77
CA HIS A 908 -20.07 -1.10 22.65
C HIS A 908 -20.48 0.32 23.03
N SER A 909 -20.21 1.27 22.14
CA SER A 909 -20.83 2.59 22.18
C SER A 909 -22.20 2.51 21.49
N ASP A 910 -23.24 3.17 22.01
CA ASP A 910 -24.50 3.36 21.27
C ASP A 910 -24.28 4.42 20.18
N THR A 911 -23.67 4.00 19.07
CA THR A 911 -23.30 4.87 17.96
C THR A 911 -24.50 5.64 17.40
N ARG A 912 -25.68 5.02 17.39
CA ARG A 912 -26.91 5.63 16.89
C ARG A 912 -27.45 6.69 17.85
N ALA A 913 -27.39 6.47 19.17
CA ALA A 913 -27.75 7.49 20.15
C ALA A 913 -26.78 8.67 20.13
N ILE A 914 -25.47 8.40 20.00
CA ILE A 914 -24.44 9.43 19.87
C ILE A 914 -24.70 10.27 18.60
N ALA A 915 -24.92 9.63 17.44
CA ALA A 915 -25.24 10.32 16.19
C ALA A 915 -26.48 11.22 16.32
N ARG A 916 -27.58 10.69 16.91
CA ARG A 916 -28.79 11.49 17.19
C ARG A 916 -28.54 12.69 18.08
N LEU A 917 -27.62 12.58 19.04
CA LEU A 917 -27.27 13.70 19.89
C LEU A 917 -26.45 14.73 19.11
N LEU A 918 -25.40 14.31 18.39
CA LEU A 918 -24.55 15.19 17.59
C LEU A 918 -25.37 15.98 16.55
N HIS A 919 -26.22 15.30 15.77
CA HIS A 919 -27.01 15.94 14.72
C HIS A 919 -28.02 16.97 15.25
N ARG A 920 -28.55 16.82 16.48
CA ARG A 920 -29.41 17.84 17.10
C ARG A 920 -28.72 19.19 17.28
N TYR A 921 -27.39 19.21 17.30
CA TYR A 921 -26.56 20.40 17.44
C TYR A 921 -25.81 20.73 16.14
N ASN A 922 -26.23 20.19 14.98
CA ASN A 922 -25.56 20.35 13.68
C ASN A 922 -24.09 19.90 13.70
N CYS A 923 -23.77 18.90 14.52
CA CYS A 923 -22.45 18.30 14.61
C CYS A 923 -22.39 17.03 13.76
N PHE A 924 -21.34 16.87 12.95
CA PHE A 924 -21.12 15.65 12.17
C PHE A 924 -20.81 14.45 13.08
N ALA A 925 -21.26 13.26 12.71
CA ALA A 925 -21.08 12.02 13.46
C ALA A 925 -20.14 11.05 12.73
N CYS A 926 -18.89 10.95 13.19
CA CYS A 926 -17.88 10.06 12.65
C CYS A 926 -17.55 8.93 13.63
N PHE A 927 -17.36 7.70 13.13
CA PHE A 927 -17.14 6.54 13.97
C PHE A 927 -15.96 5.66 13.51
N ASP A 928 -15.12 5.27 14.47
CA ASP A 928 -14.08 4.24 14.29
C ASP A 928 -14.65 2.85 14.57
N PHE A 929 -14.76 2.03 13.53
CA PHE A 929 -15.23 0.65 13.57
C PHE A 929 -14.07 -0.37 13.56
N ALA A 930 -12.82 0.03 13.82
CA ALA A 930 -11.69 -0.90 13.76
C ALA A 930 -11.85 -2.14 14.65
N ALA A 931 -12.41 -2.00 15.86
CA ALA A 931 -12.56 -3.13 16.79
C ALA A 931 -13.79 -4.01 16.47
N SER A 932 -14.90 -3.41 16.02
CA SER A 932 -16.19 -4.06 15.86
C SER A 932 -16.57 -4.41 14.42
N GLY A 933 -15.97 -3.76 13.43
CA GLY A 933 -16.31 -3.93 12.00
C GLY A 933 -16.31 -5.37 11.47
N PRO A 934 -15.41 -6.27 11.92
CA PRO A 934 -15.48 -7.68 11.52
C PRO A 934 -16.74 -8.41 12.00
N TYR A 935 -17.49 -7.84 12.95
CA TYR A 935 -18.52 -8.55 13.71
C TYR A 935 -19.91 -7.92 13.59
N VAL A 936 -20.00 -6.59 13.44
CA VAL A 936 -21.29 -5.87 13.46
C VAL A 936 -21.73 -5.41 12.07
N GLU A 937 -23.03 -5.33 11.83
CA GLU A 937 -23.57 -4.62 10.66
C GLU A 937 -23.19 -3.12 10.73
N ILE A 938 -22.78 -2.56 9.60
CA ILE A 938 -22.46 -1.14 9.47
C ILE A 938 -23.35 -0.58 8.38
N ASP A 939 -24.12 0.45 8.71
CA ASP A 939 -25.05 1.09 7.79
C ASP A 939 -24.92 2.61 7.91
N MET A 940 -24.37 3.25 6.86
CA MET A 940 -24.01 4.66 6.83
C MET A 940 -25.21 5.57 7.10
N ARG A 941 -26.34 5.35 6.41
CA ARG A 941 -27.56 6.20 6.49
C ARG A 941 -27.27 7.71 6.46
N SER A 942 -26.36 8.15 5.60
CA SER A 942 -25.99 9.56 5.46
C SER A 942 -27.20 10.49 5.40
N GLY A 943 -27.20 11.55 6.19
CA GLY A 943 -28.29 12.53 6.28
C GLY A 943 -29.49 12.14 7.15
N HIS A 944 -29.55 10.91 7.68
CA HIS A 944 -30.54 10.52 8.69
C HIS A 944 -30.15 11.01 10.09
N SER A 945 -31.13 11.19 10.97
CA SER A 945 -30.88 11.69 12.34
C SER A 945 -29.95 10.78 13.16
N ASP A 946 -29.94 9.48 12.89
CA ASP A 946 -29.06 8.47 13.50
C ASP A 946 -28.02 7.92 12.51
N GLY A 947 -27.85 8.60 11.37
CA GLY A 947 -26.85 8.29 10.36
C GLY A 947 -25.43 8.62 10.80
N TYR A 948 -24.46 8.16 10.02
CA TYR A 948 -23.06 8.49 10.16
C TYR A 948 -22.65 9.41 9.01
N ASP A 949 -21.72 10.33 9.27
CA ASP A 949 -21.13 11.19 8.25
C ASP A 949 -19.74 10.69 7.82
N ALA A 950 -19.07 9.91 8.67
CA ALA A 950 -17.90 9.14 8.27
C ALA A 950 -17.75 7.84 9.08
N VAL A 951 -17.26 6.81 8.41
CA VAL A 951 -16.91 5.51 8.99
C VAL A 951 -15.44 5.21 8.67
N PHE A 952 -14.67 4.90 9.71
CA PHE A 952 -13.28 4.46 9.58
C PHE A 952 -13.15 2.98 9.88
N LEU A 953 -12.42 2.26 9.04
CA LEU A 953 -12.28 0.81 9.13
C LEU A 953 -10.85 0.33 8.96
N SER A 954 -10.58 -0.80 9.60
CA SER A 954 -9.34 -1.56 9.50
C SER A 954 -9.61 -2.99 9.02
N PRO A 955 -9.83 -3.21 7.71
CA PRO A 955 -10.12 -4.54 7.16
C PRO A 955 -9.08 -5.61 7.47
N HIS A 956 -7.82 -5.26 7.79
CA HIS A 956 -6.82 -6.24 8.26
C HIS A 956 -7.19 -6.96 9.57
N LYS A 957 -8.21 -6.49 10.28
CA LYS A 957 -8.78 -7.15 11.47
C LYS A 957 -9.90 -8.14 11.13
N PHE A 958 -10.37 -8.15 9.89
CA PHE A 958 -11.35 -9.11 9.42
C PHE A 958 -10.66 -10.44 9.13
N LEU A 959 -11.39 -11.55 9.30
CA LEU A 959 -10.92 -12.85 8.86
C LEU A 959 -10.74 -12.85 7.34
N GLY A 960 -9.59 -13.30 6.85
CA GLY A 960 -9.15 -13.18 5.47
C GLY A 960 -8.64 -11.78 5.07
N GLY A 961 -8.64 -10.83 6.01
CA GLY A 961 -8.32 -9.43 5.78
C GLY A 961 -6.85 -8.97 5.88
N PRO A 962 -5.89 -9.68 6.51
CA PRO A 962 -4.49 -9.22 6.56
C PRO A 962 -3.97 -8.75 5.19
N ASP A 963 -3.23 -7.65 5.14
CA ASP A 963 -2.79 -6.93 3.91
C ASP A 963 -3.83 -6.04 3.21
N SER A 964 -5.04 -5.91 3.76
CA SER A 964 -6.06 -4.99 3.22
C SER A 964 -5.79 -3.52 3.60
N PRO A 965 -6.24 -2.54 2.79
CA PRO A 965 -6.05 -1.12 3.05
C PRO A 965 -7.04 -0.64 4.11
N GLY A 966 -6.74 0.47 4.78
CA GLY A 966 -7.73 1.19 5.59
C GLY A 966 -8.88 1.69 4.71
N VAL A 967 -10.08 1.79 5.26
CA VAL A 967 -11.26 2.26 4.51
C VAL A 967 -11.85 3.49 5.19
N LEU A 968 -12.06 4.55 4.42
CA LEU A 968 -12.84 5.73 4.78
C LEU A 968 -14.08 5.75 3.89
N LEU A 969 -15.26 5.59 4.48
CA LEU A 969 -16.52 5.96 3.84
C LEU A 969 -16.97 7.27 4.45
N MET A 970 -17.22 8.30 3.64
CA MET A 970 -17.63 9.61 4.14
C MET A 970 -18.71 10.23 3.27
N ASN A 971 -19.55 11.04 3.90
CA ASN A 971 -20.46 11.93 3.21
C ASN A 971 -19.67 13.00 2.43
N LYS A 972 -20.06 13.28 1.19
CA LYS A 972 -19.40 14.27 0.32
C LYS A 972 -19.31 15.67 0.93
N VAL A 973 -20.19 16.05 1.86
CA VAL A 973 -20.15 17.35 2.56
C VAL A 973 -18.86 17.57 3.35
N LEU A 974 -18.20 16.49 3.81
CA LEU A 974 -16.91 16.54 4.49
C LEU A 974 -15.72 16.77 3.54
N TYR A 975 -15.92 16.67 2.21
CA TYR A 975 -14.89 16.95 1.21
C TYR A 975 -14.74 18.46 0.98
N ARG A 976 -13.96 19.13 1.84
CA ARG A 976 -13.84 20.60 1.87
C ARG A 976 -12.82 21.18 0.89
N ILE A 977 -11.90 20.37 0.35
CA ILE A 977 -10.96 20.81 -0.69
C ILE A 977 -11.63 21.01 -2.07
N GLY A 978 -12.85 20.52 -2.29
CA GLY A 978 -13.68 20.85 -3.45
C GLY A 978 -12.96 20.65 -4.79
N SER A 979 -12.93 21.68 -5.65
CA SER A 979 -12.22 21.62 -6.93
C SER A 979 -10.71 21.88 -6.83
N SER A 980 -10.18 22.23 -5.64
CA SER A 980 -8.74 22.42 -5.42
C SER A 980 -7.94 21.11 -5.54
N PRO A 981 -6.64 21.15 -5.87
CA PRO A 981 -5.81 19.94 -5.99
C PRO A 981 -6.03 18.90 -4.86
N PRO A 982 -6.08 17.59 -5.19
CA PRO A 982 -6.36 16.52 -4.23
C PRO A 982 -5.32 16.43 -3.13
N SER A 983 -5.60 15.68 -2.05
CA SER A 983 -4.68 15.61 -0.91
C SER A 983 -3.32 15.02 -1.27
N THR A 984 -3.32 14.13 -2.26
CA THR A 984 -2.15 13.49 -2.83
C THR A 984 -2.16 13.67 -4.34
N CYS A 985 -1.30 14.54 -4.87
CA CYS A 985 -1.19 14.78 -6.30
C CYS A 985 -0.26 13.77 -6.97
N GLY A 986 -0.69 13.17 -8.07
CA GLY A 986 0.15 12.28 -8.88
C GLY A 986 -0.54 11.78 -10.14
N GLY A 987 0.11 10.83 -10.83
CA GLY A 987 -0.50 10.16 -11.98
C GLY A 987 -1.85 9.54 -11.62
N GLY A 988 -2.80 9.53 -12.55
CA GLY A 988 -4.16 9.00 -12.29
C GLY A 988 -5.12 9.98 -11.60
N THR A 989 -4.66 11.11 -11.06
CA THR A 989 -5.53 12.13 -10.42
C THR A 989 -6.01 13.24 -11.36
N VAL A 990 -5.43 13.28 -12.57
CA VAL A 990 -5.56 14.37 -13.53
C VAL A 990 -6.16 13.91 -14.84
N THR A 991 -6.97 14.77 -15.43
CA THR A 991 -7.43 14.63 -16.81
C THR A 991 -6.47 15.32 -17.78
N TYR A 992 -5.81 16.42 -17.40
CA TYR A 992 -4.91 17.16 -18.29
C TYR A 992 -3.83 17.92 -17.53
N VAL A 993 -2.59 17.90 -18.04
CA VAL A 993 -1.43 18.64 -17.49
C VAL A 993 -0.63 19.21 -18.65
N ASN A 994 -0.25 20.49 -18.58
CA ASN A 994 0.61 21.14 -19.56
C ASN A 994 1.91 21.70 -18.94
N ALA A 995 2.84 22.10 -19.82
CA ALA A 995 4.13 22.69 -19.47
C ALA A 995 4.10 24.21 -19.29
N PHE A 996 2.96 24.87 -19.57
CA PHE A 996 2.92 26.32 -19.74
C PHE A 996 2.44 27.08 -18.51
N ASN A 997 1.46 26.53 -17.78
CA ASN A 997 0.91 27.14 -16.59
C ASN A 997 0.30 26.08 -15.68
N GLU A 998 0.72 26.03 -14.41
CA GLU A 998 0.17 25.09 -13.43
C GLU A 998 -1.35 25.23 -13.25
N LYS A 999 -1.90 26.44 -13.41
CA LYS A 999 -3.35 26.73 -13.28
C LYS A 999 -4.19 26.12 -14.40
N ASP A 1000 -3.56 25.63 -15.46
CA ASP A 1000 -4.24 24.95 -16.56
C ASP A 1000 -4.44 23.45 -16.29
N THR A 1001 -3.87 22.92 -15.19
CA THR A 1001 -4.04 21.53 -14.78
C THR A 1001 -5.50 21.24 -14.48
N LEU A 1002 -6.05 20.17 -15.08
CA LEU A 1002 -7.40 19.69 -14.83
C LEU A 1002 -7.33 18.39 -14.02
N TYR A 1003 -7.98 18.39 -12.85
CA TYR A 1003 -8.14 17.22 -11.99
C TYR A 1003 -9.42 16.45 -12.33
N LEU A 1004 -9.49 15.19 -11.91
CA LEU A 1004 -10.73 14.39 -12.01
C LEU A 1004 -11.84 14.97 -11.14
N GLU A 1005 -13.08 14.89 -11.62
CA GLU A 1005 -14.27 15.35 -10.87
C GLU A 1005 -14.77 14.30 -9.87
N ASN A 1006 -14.66 13.01 -10.19
CA ASN A 1006 -15.04 11.93 -9.29
C ASN A 1006 -14.05 11.87 -8.12
N ILE A 1007 -14.54 12.07 -6.89
CA ILE A 1007 -13.71 12.15 -5.67
C ILE A 1007 -12.96 10.83 -5.40
N GLU A 1008 -13.62 9.68 -5.60
CA GLU A 1008 -13.04 8.36 -5.33
C GLU A 1008 -11.83 8.11 -6.24
N GLU A 1009 -11.94 8.42 -7.53
CA GLU A 1009 -10.83 8.32 -8.49
C GLU A 1009 -9.75 9.39 -8.22
N ARG A 1010 -10.17 10.62 -7.91
CA ARG A 1010 -9.29 11.76 -7.71
C ARG A 1010 -8.36 11.59 -6.50
N GLU A 1011 -8.84 10.97 -5.42
CA GLU A 1011 -8.06 10.70 -4.20
C GLU A 1011 -7.31 9.35 -4.24
N SER A 1012 -7.38 8.63 -5.36
CA SER A 1012 -6.71 7.35 -5.62
C SER A 1012 -5.45 7.51 -6.50
N GLY A 1013 -4.64 8.54 -6.22
CA GLY A 1013 -3.45 8.87 -7.01
C GLY A 1013 -2.36 7.79 -7.00
N GLY A 1014 -1.63 7.68 -8.10
CA GLY A 1014 -0.67 6.61 -8.34
C GLY A 1014 -1.36 5.31 -8.80
N THR A 1015 -0.76 4.16 -8.50
CA THR A 1015 -1.43 2.86 -8.71
C THR A 1015 -2.33 2.62 -7.51
N PRO A 1016 -3.67 2.48 -7.67
CA PRO A 1016 -4.54 2.21 -6.52
C PRO A 1016 -4.18 0.86 -5.86
N PRO A 1017 -4.54 0.65 -4.58
CA PRO A 1017 -4.24 -0.60 -3.86
C PRO A 1017 -5.16 -1.75 -4.36
N ILE A 1018 -4.92 -2.22 -5.58
CA ILE A 1018 -5.82 -3.14 -6.32
C ILE A 1018 -6.03 -4.46 -5.58
N ILE A 1019 -4.95 -5.19 -5.30
CA ILE A 1019 -5.02 -6.52 -4.67
C ILE A 1019 -5.56 -6.39 -3.24
N GLN A 1020 -5.09 -5.38 -2.50
CA GLN A 1020 -5.59 -5.06 -1.15
C GLN A 1020 -7.10 -4.77 -1.15
N THR A 1021 -7.62 -4.03 -2.15
CA THR A 1021 -9.05 -3.72 -2.25
C THR A 1021 -9.88 -4.96 -2.56
N VAL A 1022 -9.43 -5.81 -3.48
CA VAL A 1022 -10.09 -7.09 -3.77
C VAL A 1022 -10.07 -7.99 -2.53
N ARG A 1023 -8.95 -8.04 -1.81
CA ARG A 1023 -8.82 -8.78 -0.55
C ARG A 1023 -9.77 -8.27 0.53
N ALA A 1024 -9.90 -6.95 0.67
CA ALA A 1024 -10.87 -6.36 1.57
C ALA A 1024 -12.30 -6.81 1.20
N ALA A 1025 -12.66 -6.76 -0.09
CA ALA A 1025 -13.98 -7.22 -0.55
C ALA A 1025 -14.24 -8.70 -0.23
N LEU A 1026 -13.23 -9.57 -0.39
CA LEU A 1026 -13.33 -10.98 0.02
C LEU A 1026 -13.53 -11.14 1.54
N ALA A 1027 -12.84 -10.34 2.36
CA ALA A 1027 -13.01 -10.36 3.81
C ALA A 1027 -14.40 -9.87 4.26
N PHE A 1028 -14.95 -8.84 3.61
CA PHE A 1028 -16.35 -8.45 3.77
C PHE A 1028 -17.29 -9.58 3.36
N TRP A 1029 -17.01 -10.23 2.24
CA TRP A 1029 -17.83 -11.34 1.76
C TRP A 1029 -17.86 -12.52 2.74
N VAL A 1030 -16.73 -12.88 3.37
CA VAL A 1030 -16.69 -13.93 4.40
C VAL A 1030 -17.63 -13.61 5.57
N LYS A 1031 -17.68 -12.34 5.98
CA LYS A 1031 -18.59 -11.87 7.04
C LYS A 1031 -20.06 -11.98 6.60
N GLU A 1032 -20.39 -11.54 5.38
CA GLU A 1032 -21.75 -11.67 4.80
C GLU A 1032 -22.19 -13.13 4.66
N TYR A 1033 -21.27 -14.02 4.29
CA TYR A 1033 -21.56 -15.44 4.07
C TYR A 1033 -22.05 -16.15 5.34
N ILE A 1034 -21.55 -15.74 6.51
CA ILE A 1034 -21.95 -16.26 7.82
C ILE A 1034 -23.23 -15.56 8.30
N GLY A 1035 -23.32 -14.23 8.15
CA GLY A 1035 -24.46 -13.41 8.53
C GLY A 1035 -24.33 -12.78 9.92
N TYR A 1036 -24.79 -11.53 10.07
CA TYR A 1036 -24.58 -10.72 11.27
C TYR A 1036 -25.27 -11.27 12.52
N GLU A 1037 -26.50 -11.79 12.39
CA GLU A 1037 -27.28 -12.31 13.53
C GLU A 1037 -26.58 -13.48 14.22
N GLU A 1038 -26.01 -14.40 13.43
CA GLU A 1038 -25.31 -15.55 13.98
C GLU A 1038 -23.95 -15.16 14.56
N ILE A 1039 -23.24 -14.22 13.93
CA ILE A 1039 -22.00 -13.66 14.49
C ILE A 1039 -22.28 -13.05 15.87
N GLU A 1040 -23.30 -12.20 15.98
CA GLU A 1040 -23.70 -11.59 17.25
C GLU A 1040 -24.04 -12.64 18.31
N LYS A 1041 -24.85 -13.64 17.94
CA LYS A 1041 -25.25 -14.73 18.85
C LYS A 1041 -24.04 -15.50 19.39
N ARG A 1042 -23.06 -15.82 18.56
CA ARG A 1042 -21.83 -16.54 18.95
C ARG A 1042 -20.92 -15.67 19.82
N GLU A 1043 -20.72 -14.41 19.46
CA GLU A 1043 -19.95 -13.45 20.28
C GLU A 1043 -20.56 -13.32 21.69
N GLN A 1044 -21.89 -13.14 21.77
CA GLN A 1044 -22.61 -13.05 23.05
C GLN A 1044 -22.52 -14.36 23.85
N LEU A 1045 -22.58 -15.52 23.18
CA LEU A 1045 -22.42 -16.81 23.85
C LEU A 1045 -21.05 -16.93 24.52
N TYR A 1046 -19.97 -16.65 23.79
CA TYR A 1046 -18.60 -16.80 24.31
C TYR A 1046 -18.29 -15.81 25.43
N ILE A 1047 -18.65 -14.53 25.26
CA ILE A 1047 -18.33 -13.53 26.28
C ILE A 1047 -19.12 -13.77 27.58
N ASN A 1048 -20.40 -14.14 27.49
CA ASN A 1048 -21.22 -14.44 28.68
C ASN A 1048 -20.71 -15.69 29.41
N LYS A 1049 -20.31 -16.74 28.67
CA LYS A 1049 -19.67 -17.93 29.26
C LYS A 1049 -18.35 -17.56 29.96
N ALA A 1050 -17.50 -16.77 29.32
CA ALA A 1050 -16.21 -16.36 29.87
C ALA A 1050 -16.36 -15.51 31.14
N LEU A 1051 -17.23 -14.49 31.11
CA LEU A 1051 -17.50 -13.63 32.27
C LEU A 1051 -18.07 -14.44 33.45
N LYS A 1052 -19.06 -15.30 33.20
CA LYS A 1052 -19.65 -16.17 34.23
C LYS A 1052 -18.63 -17.06 34.91
N ARG A 1053 -17.61 -17.52 34.17
CA ARG A 1053 -16.55 -18.40 34.68
C ARG A 1053 -15.45 -17.64 35.43
N LEU A 1054 -15.00 -16.51 34.90
CA LEU A 1054 -13.81 -15.82 35.41
C LEU A 1054 -14.10 -14.81 36.52
N ILE A 1055 -15.25 -14.12 36.52
CA ILE A 1055 -15.60 -13.10 37.53
C ILE A 1055 -15.58 -13.65 38.97
N PRO A 1056 -16.09 -14.87 39.26
CA PRO A 1056 -16.06 -15.41 40.62
C PRO A 1056 -14.66 -15.70 41.17
N ASN A 1057 -13.61 -15.72 40.34
CA ASN A 1057 -12.25 -16.05 40.78
C ASN A 1057 -11.60 -14.85 41.48
N PRO A 1058 -11.21 -14.95 42.76
CA PRO A 1058 -10.70 -13.82 43.54
C PRO A 1058 -9.33 -13.28 43.07
N ASN A 1059 -8.58 -14.08 42.29
CA ASN A 1059 -7.28 -13.69 41.76
C ASN A 1059 -7.37 -13.08 40.36
N ILE A 1060 -8.55 -13.01 39.75
CA ILE A 1060 -8.74 -12.44 38.41
C ILE A 1060 -9.57 -11.16 38.53
N GLU A 1061 -9.15 -10.11 37.83
CA GLU A 1061 -9.98 -8.93 37.61
C GLU A 1061 -10.25 -8.76 36.14
N VAL A 1062 -11.52 -8.73 35.76
CA VAL A 1062 -11.92 -8.36 34.40
C VAL A 1062 -12.10 -6.85 34.34
N LEU A 1063 -11.45 -6.19 33.38
CA LEU A 1063 -11.49 -4.74 33.24
C LEU A 1063 -12.76 -4.25 32.53
N GLY A 1064 -13.22 -3.06 32.92
CA GLY A 1064 -14.42 -2.37 32.40
C GLY A 1064 -15.75 -2.95 32.90
N ASN A 1065 -16.85 -2.27 32.62
CA ASN A 1065 -18.19 -2.64 33.06
C ASN A 1065 -18.63 -4.03 32.57
N THR A 1066 -18.70 -5.02 33.46
CA THR A 1066 -18.99 -6.43 33.13
C THR A 1066 -20.46 -6.76 32.91
N SER A 1067 -21.37 -5.79 33.05
CA SER A 1067 -22.82 -5.98 32.91
C SER A 1067 -23.37 -5.45 31.59
N THR A 1068 -22.64 -4.57 30.90
CA THR A 1068 -23.06 -4.01 29.61
C THR A 1068 -22.73 -4.91 28.42
N LYS A 1069 -23.43 -4.68 27.30
CA LYS A 1069 -23.17 -5.38 26.04
C LYS A 1069 -21.74 -5.10 25.58
N ARG A 1070 -20.97 -6.17 25.39
CA ARG A 1070 -19.61 -6.13 24.87
C ARG A 1070 -19.40 -7.20 23.82
N GLN A 1071 -18.48 -6.91 22.92
CA GLN A 1071 -17.86 -7.88 22.02
C GLN A 1071 -17.02 -8.87 22.83
N ALA A 1072 -16.69 -10.04 22.27
CA ALA A 1072 -15.95 -11.07 22.96
C ALA A 1072 -14.45 -10.76 23.11
N ILE A 1073 -14.14 -9.58 23.65
CA ILE A 1073 -12.82 -9.07 24.00
C ILE A 1073 -12.72 -9.05 25.51
N LEU A 1074 -11.70 -9.71 26.06
CA LEU A 1074 -11.50 -9.85 27.48
C LEU A 1074 -10.12 -9.34 27.89
N SER A 1075 -10.10 -8.18 28.54
CA SER A 1075 -8.91 -7.65 29.21
C SER A 1075 -8.98 -7.95 30.69
N PHE A 1076 -7.90 -8.49 31.26
CA PHE A 1076 -7.89 -8.92 32.66
C PHE A 1076 -6.52 -8.75 33.32
N LEU A 1077 -6.54 -8.71 34.65
CA LEU A 1077 -5.39 -8.74 35.53
C LEU A 1077 -5.39 -10.05 36.32
N ILE A 1078 -4.20 -10.62 36.53
CA ILE A 1078 -4.00 -11.75 37.45
C ILE A 1078 -3.26 -11.24 38.68
N TYR A 1079 -3.83 -11.45 39.85
CA TYR A 1079 -3.27 -11.00 41.10
C TYR A 1079 -2.43 -12.07 41.79
N THR A 1080 -1.33 -11.62 42.39
CA THR A 1080 -0.56 -12.44 43.31
C THR A 1080 -1.30 -12.60 44.64
N ASN A 1081 -1.00 -13.68 45.36
CA ASN A 1081 -1.52 -13.91 46.70
C ASN A 1081 -0.38 -13.95 47.71
N THR A 1082 -0.67 -13.53 48.94
CA THR A 1082 0.28 -13.57 50.06
C THR A 1082 -0.28 -14.42 51.19
N ASN A 1083 0.60 -15.10 51.93
CA ASN A 1083 0.18 -15.93 53.05
C ASN A 1083 -0.03 -15.05 54.29
N SER A 1084 -1.26 -14.97 54.78
CA SER A 1084 -1.55 -14.66 56.18
C SER A 1084 -2.37 -15.83 56.71
N TYR A 1085 -1.83 -16.55 57.70
CA TYR A 1085 -2.41 -17.79 58.23
C TYR A 1085 -3.90 -17.61 58.58
N SER A 1086 -4.79 -18.41 57.98
CA SER A 1086 -6.02 -18.84 58.63
C SER A 1086 -6.32 -20.29 58.26
N GLN A 1087 -6.49 -21.13 59.29
CA GLN A 1087 -6.76 -22.55 59.18
C GLN A 1087 -8.21 -22.80 58.75
N GLU A 1088 -8.37 -23.86 57.95
CA GLU A 1088 -9.50 -24.79 57.79
C GLU A 1088 -9.87 -24.98 56.30
N HIS A 1089 -9.56 -26.17 55.78
CA HIS A 1089 -9.88 -26.60 54.42
C HIS A 1089 -11.03 -27.61 54.43
N ASP A 1090 -11.94 -27.46 53.48
CA ASP A 1090 -12.92 -28.45 53.04
C ASP A 1090 -12.55 -28.91 51.62
N GLU A 1091 -12.63 -30.20 51.35
CA GLU A 1091 -11.74 -30.94 50.42
C GLU A 1091 -12.17 -30.99 48.94
N LEU A 1092 -12.96 -30.01 48.44
CA LEU A 1092 -13.47 -30.05 47.05
C LEU A 1092 -13.38 -28.74 46.25
N ASN A 1093 -12.47 -27.84 46.61
CA ASN A 1093 -12.33 -26.54 45.95
C ASN A 1093 -10.93 -26.36 45.33
N LEU A 1094 -10.82 -26.24 44.00
CA LEU A 1094 -9.55 -25.98 43.28
C LEU A 1094 -8.86 -24.67 43.75
N TRP A 1095 -9.60 -23.78 44.42
CA TRP A 1095 -9.10 -22.51 44.95
C TRP A 1095 -8.52 -22.61 46.37
N ALA A 1096 -8.54 -23.79 46.99
CA ALA A 1096 -7.99 -24.01 48.33
C ALA A 1096 -6.48 -23.66 48.44
N GLU A 1097 -5.72 -23.66 47.35
CA GLU A 1097 -4.30 -23.25 47.36
C GLU A 1097 -4.05 -21.73 47.33
N THR A 1098 -5.09 -20.90 47.27
CA THR A 1098 -4.94 -19.44 47.17
C THR A 1098 -4.76 -18.79 48.55
N GLY A 1099 -3.71 -17.99 48.74
CA GLY A 1099 -3.42 -17.30 50.01
C GLY A 1099 -4.50 -16.28 50.40
N CYS A 1100 -4.53 -15.85 51.67
CA CYS A 1100 -5.66 -15.11 52.25
C CYS A 1100 -5.74 -13.61 51.90
N LYS A 1101 -4.74 -13.02 51.22
CA LYS A 1101 -4.75 -11.59 50.84
C LYS A 1101 -4.16 -11.33 49.44
N ARG A 1102 -4.88 -10.53 48.66
CA ARG A 1102 -4.51 -10.05 47.31
C ARG A 1102 -3.29 -9.13 47.38
N GLY A 1103 -2.24 -9.44 46.61
CA GLY A 1103 -1.03 -8.64 46.43
C GLY A 1103 -1.15 -7.68 45.24
N LEU A 1104 -0.01 -7.36 44.61
CA LEU A 1104 0.02 -6.62 43.34
C LEU A 1104 -0.34 -7.55 42.16
N PRO A 1105 -0.90 -7.01 41.06
CA PRO A 1105 -1.13 -7.78 39.84
C PRO A 1105 0.20 -8.20 39.19
N LEU A 1106 0.25 -9.39 38.59
CA LEU A 1106 1.32 -9.80 37.70
C LEU A 1106 1.35 -8.87 36.48
N HIS A 1107 2.55 -8.55 36.01
CA HIS A 1107 2.74 -7.72 34.84
C HIS A 1107 2.07 -8.33 33.59
N GLY A 1108 1.24 -7.57 32.85
CA GLY A 1108 0.47 -8.09 31.72
C GLY A 1108 1.30 -8.82 30.65
N PRO A 1109 2.43 -8.26 30.18
CA PRO A 1109 3.41 -8.95 29.33
C PRO A 1109 3.95 -10.28 29.90
N PHE A 1110 4.10 -10.40 31.22
CA PHE A 1110 4.52 -11.67 31.84
C PHE A 1110 3.45 -12.74 31.70
N VAL A 1111 2.20 -12.39 31.99
CA VAL A 1111 1.06 -13.32 31.84
C VAL A 1111 0.90 -13.74 30.37
N ALA A 1112 1.07 -12.81 29.41
CA ALA A 1112 1.06 -13.14 27.98
C ALA A 1112 2.20 -14.09 27.59
N ALA A 1113 3.42 -13.86 28.10
CA ALA A 1113 4.56 -14.75 27.89
C ALA A 1113 4.30 -16.16 28.46
N LEU A 1114 3.69 -16.27 29.65
CA LEU A 1114 3.32 -17.57 30.23
C LEU A 1114 2.25 -18.31 29.41
N LEU A 1115 1.23 -17.61 28.93
CA LEU A 1115 0.21 -18.17 28.02
C LEU A 1115 0.86 -18.71 26.73
N ASN A 1116 1.82 -17.97 26.18
CA ASN A 1116 2.59 -18.39 25.01
C ASN A 1116 3.47 -19.60 25.31
N ASP A 1117 4.33 -19.52 26.33
CA ASP A 1117 5.39 -20.50 26.57
C ASP A 1117 4.85 -21.82 27.13
N LEU A 1118 3.87 -21.77 28.04
CA LEU A 1118 3.32 -22.97 28.65
C LEU A 1118 2.28 -23.64 27.75
N PHE A 1119 1.47 -22.85 27.04
CA PHE A 1119 0.22 -23.33 26.41
C PHE A 1119 0.11 -23.05 24.91
N GLY A 1120 1.04 -22.29 24.32
CA GLY A 1120 0.96 -21.92 22.90
C GLY A 1120 -0.10 -20.85 22.58
N ILE A 1121 -0.73 -20.25 23.59
CA ILE A 1121 -1.81 -19.27 23.44
C ILE A 1121 -1.20 -17.90 23.13
N GLN A 1122 -1.52 -17.35 21.97
CA GLN A 1122 -1.06 -16.05 21.51
C GLN A 1122 -1.99 -14.95 22.02
N ALA A 1123 -1.72 -14.48 23.25
CA ALA A 1123 -2.42 -13.36 23.88
C ALA A 1123 -1.62 -12.04 23.72
N ARG A 1124 -2.22 -10.91 24.12
CA ARG A 1124 -1.57 -9.59 24.09
C ARG A 1124 -1.32 -9.05 25.50
N GLY A 1125 -0.10 -8.62 25.77
CA GLY A 1125 0.28 -7.90 26.98
C GLY A 1125 0.41 -6.38 26.76
N GLY A 1126 0.20 -5.58 27.82
CA GLY A 1126 0.50 -4.14 27.85
C GLY A 1126 -0.72 -3.24 27.63
N CYS A 1127 -0.49 -1.93 27.44
CA CYS A 1127 -1.54 -0.89 27.41
C CYS A 1127 -2.28 -0.72 26.06
N ALA A 1128 -2.26 -1.74 25.18
CA ALA A 1128 -3.04 -1.90 23.94
C ALA A 1128 -3.41 -0.64 23.11
N CYS A 1129 -2.52 0.36 23.02
CA CYS A 1129 -2.72 1.62 22.27
C CYS A 1129 -3.97 2.44 22.69
N ALA A 1130 -4.31 2.39 23.99
CA ALA A 1130 -5.43 3.14 24.59
C ALA A 1130 -5.05 3.69 25.98
N GLY A 1131 -3.88 4.34 26.06
CA GLY A 1131 -3.28 4.87 27.30
C GLY A 1131 -4.23 5.64 28.23
N PRO A 1132 -4.96 6.67 27.74
CA PRO A 1132 -5.91 7.42 28.58
C PRO A 1132 -6.97 6.53 29.24
N TYR A 1133 -7.64 5.66 28.47
CA TYR A 1133 -8.61 4.72 29.04
C TYR A 1133 -7.96 3.73 30.01
N GLY A 1134 -6.75 3.27 29.68
CA GLY A 1134 -5.96 2.41 30.57
C GLY A 1134 -5.63 3.07 31.91
N HIS A 1135 -5.44 4.40 31.97
CA HIS A 1135 -5.24 5.11 33.22
C HIS A 1135 -6.50 5.12 34.07
N GLU A 1136 -7.68 5.33 33.47
CA GLU A 1136 -8.96 5.26 34.17
C GLU A 1136 -9.22 3.85 34.71
N LEU A 1137 -9.02 2.81 33.88
CA LEU A 1137 -9.21 1.40 34.27
C LEU A 1137 -8.26 0.93 35.38
N LEU A 1138 -7.08 1.53 35.49
CA LEU A 1138 -6.07 1.17 36.50
C LEU A 1138 -5.96 2.20 37.63
N HIS A 1139 -6.87 3.18 37.68
CA HIS A 1139 -6.92 4.26 38.67
C HIS A 1139 -5.59 5.03 38.83
N ILE A 1140 -4.95 5.34 37.70
CA ILE A 1140 -3.66 6.03 37.67
C ILE A 1140 -3.88 7.54 37.80
N SER A 1141 -3.43 8.10 38.93
CA SER A 1141 -3.48 9.54 39.17
C SER A 1141 -2.54 10.34 38.26
N LYS A 1142 -2.79 11.64 38.13
CA LYS A 1142 -1.92 12.56 37.36
C LYS A 1142 -0.47 12.54 37.84
N SER A 1143 -0.23 12.52 39.15
CA SER A 1143 1.14 12.47 39.70
C SER A 1143 1.85 11.16 39.35
N GLN A 1144 1.17 10.02 39.47
CA GLN A 1144 1.71 8.72 39.07
C GLN A 1144 1.99 8.67 37.56
N SER A 1145 1.07 9.18 36.72
CA SER A 1145 1.26 9.26 35.27
C SER A 1145 2.51 10.06 34.90
N LEU A 1146 2.76 11.19 35.56
CA LEU A 1146 3.96 11.99 35.32
C LEU A 1146 5.24 11.29 35.79
N SER A 1147 5.20 10.52 36.89
CA SER A 1147 6.34 9.70 37.32
C SER A 1147 6.64 8.57 36.33
N ILE A 1148 5.61 7.88 35.81
CA ILE A 1148 5.75 6.87 34.76
C ILE A 1148 6.36 7.50 33.50
N ARG A 1149 5.82 8.65 33.06
CA ARG A 1149 6.36 9.41 31.92
C ARG A 1149 7.85 9.72 32.11
N SER A 1150 8.25 10.23 33.29
CA SER A 1150 9.64 10.55 33.59
C SER A 1150 10.55 9.31 33.53
N ALA A 1151 10.07 8.17 34.03
CA ALA A 1151 10.81 6.91 33.95
C ALA A 1151 10.95 6.42 32.49
N VAL A 1152 9.89 6.53 31.67
CA VAL A 1152 9.93 6.20 30.24
C VAL A 1152 10.91 7.12 29.49
N GLN A 1153 10.96 8.41 29.80
CA GLN A 1153 11.95 9.35 29.22
C GLN A 1153 13.39 8.98 29.58
N LYS A 1154 13.63 8.38 30.75
CA LYS A 1154 14.94 7.84 31.14
C LYS A 1154 15.26 6.49 30.49
N GLY A 1155 14.38 5.97 29.63
CA GLY A 1155 14.53 4.71 28.93
C GLY A 1155 14.06 3.48 29.68
N TYR A 1156 13.23 3.63 30.73
CA TYR A 1156 12.66 2.51 31.50
C TYR A 1156 11.23 2.19 31.01
N VAL A 1157 11.10 1.62 29.82
CA VAL A 1157 9.78 1.30 29.21
C VAL A 1157 8.99 0.27 30.00
N GLY A 1158 9.65 -0.61 30.76
CA GLY A 1158 8.99 -1.67 31.54
C GLY A 1158 8.13 -1.18 32.71
N VAL A 1159 8.21 0.11 33.06
CA VAL A 1159 7.32 0.70 34.09
C VAL A 1159 5.90 0.97 33.57
N LYS A 1160 5.67 0.82 32.25
CA LYS A 1160 4.37 1.11 31.66
C LYS A 1160 3.30 0.18 32.24
N PRO A 1161 2.15 0.74 32.61
CA PRO A 1161 1.06 -0.07 33.10
C PRO A 1161 0.42 -0.88 31.97
N GLY A 1162 -0.26 -1.97 32.31
CA GLY A 1162 -0.97 -2.78 31.31
C GLY A 1162 -1.71 -3.97 31.89
N TRP A 1163 -2.30 -4.74 30.98
CA TRP A 1163 -3.09 -5.94 31.29
C TRP A 1163 -2.79 -7.03 30.27
N THR A 1164 -3.46 -8.17 30.41
CA THR A 1164 -3.48 -9.21 29.38
C THR A 1164 -4.84 -9.20 28.69
N ARG A 1165 -4.84 -9.33 27.36
CA ARG A 1165 -6.05 -9.36 26.54
C ARG A 1165 -6.10 -10.63 25.70
N VAL A 1166 -7.28 -11.24 25.68
CA VAL A 1166 -7.67 -12.31 24.74
C VAL A 1166 -8.99 -11.94 24.06
N SER A 1167 -9.32 -12.65 22.98
CA SER A 1167 -10.56 -12.48 22.23
C SER A 1167 -11.07 -13.81 21.70
N PHE A 1168 -12.39 -13.95 21.65
CA PHE A 1168 -13.08 -15.18 21.27
C PHE A 1168 -13.96 -14.93 20.03
N PRO A 1169 -13.40 -15.01 18.80
CA PRO A 1169 -14.17 -14.72 17.60
C PRO A 1169 -15.26 -15.77 17.36
N TYR A 1170 -16.34 -15.37 16.68
CA TYR A 1170 -17.49 -16.21 16.33
C TYR A 1170 -17.19 -17.56 15.65
N TYR A 1171 -16.02 -17.72 15.01
CA TYR A 1171 -15.58 -18.94 14.34
C TYR A 1171 -14.62 -19.81 15.16
N MET A 1172 -14.29 -19.39 16.39
CA MET A 1172 -13.53 -20.22 17.33
C MET A 1172 -14.31 -21.49 17.65
N ASN A 1173 -13.60 -22.60 17.84
CA ASN A 1173 -14.23 -23.85 18.27
C ASN A 1173 -14.35 -23.87 19.82
N GLU A 1174 -15.26 -24.70 20.34
CA GLU A 1174 -15.49 -24.76 21.80
C GLU A 1174 -14.29 -25.32 22.57
N GLU A 1175 -13.49 -26.20 21.95
CA GLU A 1175 -12.30 -26.79 22.57
C GLU A 1175 -11.22 -25.73 22.85
N ASP A 1176 -10.90 -24.88 21.88
CA ASP A 1176 -9.93 -23.79 22.01
C ASP A 1176 -10.43 -22.73 23.02
N PHE A 1177 -11.74 -22.44 23.01
CA PHE A 1177 -12.37 -21.55 23.99
C PHE A 1177 -12.18 -22.06 25.43
N GLU A 1178 -12.52 -23.33 25.69
CA GLU A 1178 -12.36 -23.97 27.00
C GLU A 1178 -10.88 -24.10 27.41
N TYR A 1179 -10.01 -24.37 26.44
CA TYR A 1179 -8.56 -24.44 26.62
C TYR A 1179 -7.98 -23.10 27.09
N ILE A 1180 -8.38 -21.99 26.45
CA ILE A 1180 -7.93 -20.64 26.83
C ILE A 1180 -8.39 -20.27 28.24
N LEU A 1181 -9.67 -20.49 28.58
CA LEU A 1181 -10.18 -20.17 29.93
C LEU A 1181 -9.48 -21.00 31.02
N SER A 1182 -9.26 -22.28 30.77
CA SER A 1182 -8.55 -23.16 31.70
C SER A 1182 -7.09 -22.73 31.90
N ALA A 1183 -6.43 -22.22 30.86
CA ALA A 1183 -5.08 -21.65 30.95
C ALA A 1183 -5.04 -20.36 31.78
N ILE A 1184 -6.02 -19.47 31.63
CA ILE A 1184 -6.14 -18.26 32.45
C ILE A 1184 -6.34 -18.62 33.92
N GLU A 1185 -7.24 -19.56 34.23
CA GLU A 1185 -7.46 -20.05 35.59
C GLU A 1185 -6.20 -20.71 36.18
N PHE A 1186 -5.47 -21.49 35.38
CA PHE A 1186 -4.20 -22.07 35.79
C PHE A 1186 -3.20 -20.97 36.21
N LEU A 1187 -3.07 -19.91 35.41
CA LEU A 1187 -2.19 -18.79 35.76
C LEU A 1187 -2.67 -18.01 36.99
N ALA A 1188 -3.98 -17.92 37.21
CA ALA A 1188 -4.54 -17.32 38.42
C ALA A 1188 -4.22 -18.09 39.71
N VAL A 1189 -3.94 -19.39 39.60
CA VAL A 1189 -3.55 -20.25 40.73
C VAL A 1189 -2.03 -20.35 40.87
N TYR A 1190 -1.33 -20.57 39.75
CA TYR A 1190 0.09 -20.96 39.75
C TYR A 1190 1.03 -19.93 39.14
N GLY A 1191 0.53 -18.92 38.42
CA GLY A 1191 1.33 -18.01 37.58
C GLY A 1191 2.48 -17.31 38.33
N GLN A 1192 2.25 -16.88 39.58
CA GLN A 1192 3.29 -16.22 40.38
C GLN A 1192 4.49 -17.15 40.67
N ARG A 1193 4.30 -18.47 40.71
CA ARG A 1193 5.38 -19.42 41.00
C ARG A 1193 6.42 -19.46 39.89
N PHE A 1194 6.07 -19.02 38.67
CA PHE A 1194 6.98 -19.01 37.52
C PHE A 1194 7.92 -17.80 37.49
N LEU A 1195 7.69 -16.76 38.30
CA LEU A 1195 8.55 -15.56 38.34
C LEU A 1195 10.06 -15.87 38.45
N PRO A 1196 10.52 -16.81 39.30
CA PRO A 1196 11.95 -17.13 39.41
C PRO A 1196 12.60 -17.69 38.13
N LEU A 1197 11.78 -18.23 37.21
CA LEU A 1197 12.26 -18.80 35.94
C LEU A 1197 12.41 -17.75 34.84
N TYR A 1198 11.95 -16.52 35.05
CA TYR A 1198 12.02 -15.47 34.05
C TYR A 1198 12.92 -14.31 34.48
N SER A 1199 13.46 -13.60 33.49
CA SER A 1199 14.12 -12.31 33.64
C SER A 1199 13.23 -11.23 33.04
N PHE A 1200 13.14 -10.11 33.74
CA PHE A 1200 12.43 -8.92 33.28
C PHE A 1200 13.42 -7.85 32.87
N ASN A 1201 13.28 -7.34 31.64
CA ASN A 1201 14.09 -6.24 31.15
C ASN A 1201 13.33 -4.91 31.33
N LEU A 1202 13.73 -4.13 32.33
CA LEU A 1202 13.09 -2.85 32.65
C LEU A 1202 13.23 -1.80 31.52
N ARG A 1203 14.25 -1.90 30.65
CA ARG A 1203 14.47 -0.93 29.57
C ARG A 1203 13.47 -1.06 28.44
N ASN A 1204 13.06 -2.28 28.09
CA ASN A 1204 12.13 -2.54 26.98
C ASN A 1204 10.80 -3.20 27.41
N GLY A 1205 10.66 -3.61 28.67
CA GLY A 1205 9.46 -4.22 29.22
C GLY A 1205 9.26 -5.71 28.89
N SER A 1206 10.25 -6.36 28.25
CA SER A 1206 10.14 -7.75 27.83
C SER A 1206 10.45 -8.74 28.96
N TRP A 1207 9.79 -9.90 28.88
CA TRP A 1207 10.01 -11.05 29.74
C TRP A 1207 10.68 -12.18 28.96
N ARG A 1208 11.70 -12.81 29.54
CA ARG A 1208 12.40 -13.94 28.91
C ARG A 1208 12.63 -15.05 29.90
N MET A 1209 12.40 -16.29 29.49
CA MET A 1209 12.73 -17.43 30.32
C MET A 1209 14.25 -17.59 30.43
N LYS A 1210 14.74 -17.93 31.62
CA LYS A 1210 16.15 -18.25 31.90
C LYS A 1210 16.42 -19.70 31.48
N THR A 1211 16.40 -19.97 30.18
CA THR A 1211 16.47 -21.33 29.62
C THR A 1211 17.69 -22.11 30.10
N GLU A 1212 18.88 -21.49 30.07
CA GLU A 1212 20.13 -22.13 30.52
C GLU A 1212 20.10 -22.51 32.02
N GLU A 1213 19.64 -21.60 32.88
CA GLU A 1213 19.49 -21.88 34.32
C GLU A 1213 18.44 -22.96 34.58
N PHE A 1214 17.36 -22.99 33.80
CA PHE A 1214 16.32 -24.01 33.91
C PHE A 1214 16.84 -25.38 33.46
N GLU A 1215 17.56 -25.45 32.34
CA GLU A 1215 18.23 -26.67 31.87
C GLU A 1215 19.28 -27.17 32.87
N GLU A 1216 20.04 -26.28 33.49
CA GLU A 1216 20.99 -26.67 34.53
C GLU A 1216 20.31 -27.20 35.80
N LYS A 1217 19.26 -26.53 36.28
CA LYS A 1217 18.48 -26.97 37.45
C LYS A 1217 17.84 -28.33 37.20
N THR A 1218 17.33 -28.56 36.00
CA THR A 1218 16.75 -29.85 35.61
C THR A 1218 17.82 -30.95 35.48
N LYS A 1219 18.99 -30.66 34.90
CA LYS A 1219 20.15 -31.59 34.86
C LYS A 1219 20.66 -31.97 36.26
N LYS A 1220 20.75 -31.00 37.19
CA LYS A 1220 21.21 -31.22 38.58
C LYS A 1220 20.21 -32.00 39.46
N SER A 1221 18.93 -32.05 39.07
CA SER A 1221 17.85 -32.71 39.84
C SER A 1221 17.71 -34.23 39.65
N ASN A 1222 18.69 -34.92 39.03
CA ASN A 1222 18.63 -36.36 38.72
C ASN A 1222 17.37 -36.80 37.95
N GLY A 1223 16.81 -35.92 37.10
CA GLY A 1223 15.62 -36.22 36.30
C GLY A 1223 14.31 -36.29 37.09
N LYS A 1224 14.24 -35.66 38.29
CA LYS A 1224 12.96 -35.44 38.99
C LYS A 1224 12.16 -34.28 38.41
N PHE A 1225 12.80 -33.29 37.80
CA PHE A 1225 12.11 -32.42 36.84
C PHE A 1225 11.79 -33.23 35.58
N PRO A 1226 10.60 -33.07 34.96
CA PRO A 1226 10.18 -33.86 33.80
C PRO A 1226 10.94 -33.43 32.53
N THR A 1227 12.26 -33.59 32.48
CA THR A 1227 13.08 -33.40 31.28
C THR A 1227 13.40 -34.70 30.57
N LYS A 1228 13.18 -35.87 31.19
CA LYS A 1228 13.28 -37.18 30.49
C LYS A 1228 12.17 -37.45 29.46
N LEU A 1229 11.22 -36.52 29.30
CA LEU A 1229 10.17 -36.56 28.26
C LEU A 1229 10.54 -35.74 27.00
N LEU A 1230 11.72 -35.11 26.99
CA LEU A 1230 12.28 -34.44 25.82
C LEU A 1230 12.91 -35.47 24.86
N GLY A 1231 12.05 -36.18 24.12
CA GLY A 1231 12.38 -36.86 22.86
C GLY A 1231 12.34 -38.39 22.88
N LYS A 1232 11.33 -38.98 22.20
CA LYS A 1232 11.47 -39.69 20.91
C LYS A 1232 10.09 -40.19 20.43
N THR A 1233 9.73 -39.83 19.19
CA THR A 1233 8.52 -40.23 18.41
C THR A 1233 7.17 -39.50 18.67
N PRO A 1234 6.37 -39.20 17.62
CA PRO A 1234 5.06 -38.54 17.72
C PRO A 1234 3.98 -39.38 18.42
N GLU A 1235 4.10 -40.70 18.43
CA GLU A 1235 3.08 -41.62 18.97
C GLU A 1235 3.08 -41.68 20.51
N GLU A 1236 4.22 -41.44 21.16
CA GLU A 1236 4.33 -41.38 22.63
C GLU A 1236 3.78 -40.08 23.24
N ARG A 1237 3.61 -39.01 22.44
CA ARG A 1237 3.09 -37.71 22.90
C ARG A 1237 1.58 -37.68 23.13
N LYS A 1238 0.82 -38.69 22.68
CA LYS A 1238 -0.65 -38.66 22.66
C LYS A 1238 -1.33 -38.63 24.04
N ASN A 1239 -0.61 -38.86 25.15
CA ASN A 1239 -1.22 -39.13 26.45
C ASN A 1239 -0.86 -38.16 27.61
N GLN A 1240 -0.16 -37.03 27.38
CA GLN A 1240 0.08 -36.03 28.44
C GLN A 1240 -0.36 -34.63 28.00
N SER A 1241 -1.24 -34.01 28.79
CA SER A 1241 -1.76 -32.66 28.51
C SER A 1241 -0.72 -31.58 28.85
N TYR A 1242 -0.69 -30.46 28.14
CA TYR A 1242 0.16 -29.31 28.48
C TYR A 1242 -0.05 -28.83 29.92
N PHE A 1243 -1.27 -28.99 30.46
CA PHE A 1243 -1.59 -28.69 31.85
C PHE A 1243 -0.88 -29.59 32.85
N ASP A 1244 -0.70 -30.88 32.55
CA ASP A 1244 -0.04 -31.83 33.46
C ASP A 1244 1.44 -31.47 33.63
N VAL A 1245 2.09 -31.14 32.50
CA VAL A 1245 3.48 -30.67 32.47
C VAL A 1245 3.63 -29.36 33.24
N ALA A 1246 2.76 -28.38 32.96
CA ALA A 1246 2.79 -27.09 33.64
C ALA A 1246 2.54 -27.22 35.16
N LYS A 1247 1.60 -28.08 35.57
CA LYS A 1247 1.28 -28.34 36.98
C LYS A 1247 2.42 -29.05 37.71
N SER A 1248 3.08 -30.00 37.06
CA SER A 1248 4.27 -30.66 37.60
C SER A 1248 5.37 -29.63 37.88
N ILE A 1249 5.68 -28.76 36.92
CA ILE A 1249 6.69 -27.71 37.09
C ILE A 1249 6.29 -26.73 38.19
N ALA A 1250 5.04 -26.27 38.21
CA ALA A 1250 4.53 -25.35 39.23
C ALA A 1250 4.56 -25.92 40.66
N SER A 1251 4.51 -27.25 40.81
CA SER A 1251 4.57 -27.93 42.11
C SER A 1251 5.99 -27.95 42.69
N ASP A 1252 7.00 -27.92 41.82
CA ASP A 1252 8.43 -27.88 42.21
C ASP A 1252 8.94 -26.45 42.45
N LEU A 1253 8.14 -25.43 42.12
CA LEU A 1253 8.48 -24.01 42.28
C LEU A 1253 7.94 -23.46 43.61
N PRO A 1254 8.62 -22.46 44.21
CA PRO A 1254 8.18 -21.88 45.47
C PRO A 1254 6.79 -21.25 45.34
N LYS A 1255 5.89 -21.58 46.27
CA LYS A 1255 4.51 -21.06 46.29
C LYS A 1255 4.47 -19.53 46.35
N PHE A 1256 5.36 -18.95 47.15
CA PHE A 1256 5.52 -17.51 47.36
C PHE A 1256 6.99 -17.14 47.09
N PRO A 1257 7.34 -16.71 45.85
CA PRO A 1257 8.71 -16.35 45.54
C PRO A 1257 9.15 -15.11 46.34
N SER A 1258 10.40 -15.15 46.83
CA SER A 1258 11.01 -14.06 47.62
C SER A 1258 11.11 -12.77 46.81
N GLU A 1259 11.10 -11.63 47.51
CA GLU A 1259 11.32 -10.32 46.88
C GLU A 1259 12.75 -10.20 46.35
N GLY A 1260 12.87 -9.85 45.07
CA GLY A 1260 14.15 -9.51 44.46
C GLY A 1260 14.56 -8.07 44.76
N ILE A 1261 15.85 -7.77 44.62
CA ILE A 1261 16.36 -6.40 44.71
C ILE A 1261 16.35 -5.79 43.30
N LEU A 1262 15.61 -4.71 43.10
CA LEU A 1262 15.71 -3.87 41.89
C LEU A 1262 17.06 -3.15 41.90
N SER A 1263 17.97 -3.56 41.01
CA SER A 1263 19.35 -3.05 40.95
C SER A 1263 19.52 -1.70 40.22
N LEU A 1264 18.50 -0.84 40.17
CA LEU A 1264 18.47 0.37 39.34
C LEU A 1264 17.88 1.60 40.06
N ASN A 1265 18.27 2.80 39.61
CA ASN A 1265 17.79 4.12 40.09
C ASN A 1265 16.36 4.45 39.62
N VAL A 1266 15.41 3.54 39.80
CA VAL A 1266 13.98 3.76 39.54
C VAL A 1266 13.24 3.67 40.86
N ASP A 1267 12.41 4.67 41.16
CA ASP A 1267 11.55 4.65 42.35
C ASP A 1267 10.60 3.44 42.28
N PRO A 1268 10.69 2.48 43.23
CA PRO A 1268 9.84 1.30 43.25
C PRO A 1268 8.34 1.63 43.27
N ASN A 1269 7.94 2.80 43.77
CA ASN A 1269 6.54 3.23 43.81
C ASN A 1269 5.93 3.51 42.42
N VAL A 1270 6.76 3.58 41.37
CA VAL A 1270 6.30 3.72 39.99
C VAL A 1270 5.78 2.39 39.42
N LEU A 1271 6.17 1.25 40.02
CA LEU A 1271 5.76 -0.06 39.57
C LEU A 1271 4.40 -0.44 40.15
N CYS A 1272 3.37 -0.47 39.31
CA CYS A 1272 2.01 -0.89 39.71
C CYS A 1272 1.82 -2.43 39.70
N PHE A 1273 2.87 -3.19 39.36
CA PHE A 1273 2.81 -4.63 39.13
C PHE A 1273 3.89 -5.38 39.90
N ARG A 1274 3.62 -6.64 40.22
CA ARG A 1274 4.63 -7.58 40.68
C ARG A 1274 5.52 -7.99 39.50
N ILE A 1275 6.82 -7.81 39.67
CA ILE A 1275 7.89 -8.21 38.75
C ILE A 1275 8.90 -9.14 39.42
#